data_AF-A0A525D5S4-F1
#
_entry.id   AF-A0A525D5S4-F1
#
_cell.length_a   1.000
_cell.length_b   1.000
_cell.length_c   1.000
_cell.angle_alpha   90.00
_cell.angle_beta   90.00
_cell.angle_gamma   90.00
#
_symmetry.space_group_name_H-M   'P 1'
#
loop_
_entity.id
_entity.type
_entity.pdbx_description
1 polymer ?
#
loop_
_entity_poly.entity_id
_entity_poly.type
_entity_poly.pdbx_seq_one_letter_code
_entity_poly.pdbx_strand_id
1 'polypeptide(L)'
;MDSSPAELNAGTFEQDWEQADTPLKEAFLERAADLPPSEGILIVLAGLNYHHYSIRNLARESLNQLKERLAEMLEDSDATNFLDALKESVLFASKIYSEINMDAALGDLSFYFKTLLEAGGQGPLFAFKLLYKGDLSTVVLKKIITMVPDAGKLAFVDQYIQTKPSIRIKYGFEFKNILRSVKARKAVVSFYAYLFDMKRDADPFLHNLNASLRDPEVLIANELISRQPLLRIKSIKALSMLSARVDSKILIQILNHEPEASVRIAVYNIIEDASQGAYQDLQNILTQSVYSRERHEALCAFRALVVSAADPLHLIIQNIRKNRSELLPDIIREISTLSRISFFFIQDMANHKEQYLYHHFDINMGCILGIIKKRPERIVRIFKNYDDNSKDSLRMEIMDFIEKTKELLSREKQDIETEFEQFIQAGHLKRNAKPPSKFNLKKVFSKKTRQELVFDQEILDRQDLSGQEFYSDPVYFNQRLIRRSNLSSTRFYNAYFRETLFVNVDLKDARFSSVCFDSAVFINVKAQGAVFEDCSFQNAKIHNCNFDNAYLIDACFAASTLSKTSFINTDFSFAVFSHARISAVSFVNSNLNQADFTGVKARFCRFPSSSDDIYRSDYIDYNSRRFQMEITDLPELNPDLAEEINMLIFMEFIHYGEQKFLKQNKLSLLTCFDIFKPKQADLFEIMPLLIHENIDFPGSGRIDPRTPNGITQYLPSIETQKRAARYLGKDAIIVRRNIQSFIEGMFTIGSTGSLAQTINSDIDYWICIYEESFTPTEIKLLEKKLLLLEAYAQNEFNTKVTFFIVDIVKAKLNDFGGSTIESSGSAQSRILKEEFYRTMIYVAGKIPLWSVLPNSISVNYYDKILKKISAEKRTPRYIDLGDIHAISSKEYFGASIWQMFKWLQSPFKSVLKMALLEKYLYEYGTRPLLCNQYKDEWMNSGAHLRLAQNDSYIILLENLLDYFASTADLISKNVILTCFFLKLGISKDADIENTVFGLRKILLRRCMEKWNWDKQKIFEIGSFKQWEYRNIARLSSTIKQYMVKKYKTVNQTIDRQSQESSSISPEDKTILSRKIFIEFSKQPGKVGKELLVTRSDSYFQGLYLNYVPQTSDPGYWELKNRSTRGKEEFLIQAMTIEEIGAWLINNKLFSKTSMVNMAPNATYVTFNDIKKLYLALYDFFYPVISEDKSFDVLLKPKVIQHMFISVNFYSEQSEDKVKHYTAITYNSWGEMFCFTGGKKEGFESIDAFKADLQQRIGVNRLPKNSQYYFSKRFIRS
;
A
#
# COMPACT_ATOMS: atom_id res chain seq x y z
N MET A 1 -40.54 -58.25 9.90
CA MET A 1 -39.91 -57.48 8.80
C MET A 1 -40.60 -56.15 8.80
N ASP A 2 -40.09 -55.22 9.60
CA ASP A 2 -40.42 -53.80 9.65
C ASP A 2 -39.33 -53.19 10.53
N SER A 3 -38.15 -53.01 9.95
CA SER A 3 -37.06 -52.26 10.55
C SER A 3 -36.81 -51.08 9.63
N SER A 4 -37.55 -49.99 9.84
CA SER A 4 -37.13 -48.68 9.35
C SER A 4 -35.69 -48.48 9.82
N PRO A 5 -34.72 -48.21 8.92
CA PRO A 5 -33.36 -47.96 9.35
C PRO A 5 -33.37 -46.76 10.31
N ALA A 6 -32.73 -46.91 11.47
CA ALA A 6 -32.64 -45.88 12.50
C ALA A 6 -32.27 -44.54 11.88
N GLU A 7 -33.01 -43.48 12.22
CA GLU A 7 -32.66 -42.12 11.80
C GLU A 7 -31.30 -41.77 12.38
N LEU A 8 -30.32 -41.49 11.51
CA LEU A 8 -28.97 -41.11 11.90
C LEU A 8 -29.04 -39.74 12.61
N ASN A 9 -28.58 -39.67 13.85
CA ASN A 9 -28.49 -38.42 14.60
C ASN A 9 -27.09 -37.81 14.44
N ALA A 10 -27.00 -36.62 13.84
CA ALA A 10 -25.73 -35.92 13.64
C ALA A 10 -24.97 -35.64 14.95
N GLY A 11 -25.67 -35.55 16.09
CA GLY A 11 -25.09 -35.34 17.41
C GLY A 11 -24.40 -36.58 18.01
N THR A 12 -24.78 -37.79 17.58
CA THR A 12 -24.20 -39.07 18.02
C THR A 12 -23.51 -39.84 16.90
N PHE A 13 -23.32 -39.19 15.74
CA PHE A 13 -22.84 -39.82 14.51
C PHE A 13 -21.61 -40.71 14.70
N GLU A 14 -20.57 -40.25 15.39
CA GLU A 14 -19.34 -41.04 15.56
C GLU A 14 -19.62 -42.36 16.29
N GLN A 15 -20.53 -42.36 17.26
CA GLN A 15 -20.93 -43.56 18.01
C GLN A 15 -21.79 -44.48 17.14
N ASP A 16 -22.77 -43.91 16.45
CA ASP A 16 -23.69 -44.65 15.59
C ASP A 16 -22.95 -45.32 14.42
N TRP A 17 -21.96 -44.63 13.83
CA TRP A 17 -21.12 -45.14 12.76
C TRP A 17 -20.24 -46.30 13.23
N GLU A 18 -19.59 -46.19 14.38
CA GLU A 18 -18.75 -47.29 14.90
C GLU A 18 -19.58 -48.54 15.24
N GLN A 19 -20.81 -48.35 15.74
CA GLN A 19 -21.71 -49.45 16.10
C GLN A 19 -22.44 -50.08 14.89
N ALA A 20 -22.48 -49.39 13.74
CA ALA A 20 -23.19 -49.85 12.55
C ALA A 20 -22.48 -50.99 11.81
N ASP A 21 -23.28 -51.95 11.32
CA ASP A 21 -22.82 -53.00 10.41
C ASP A 21 -22.67 -52.49 8.96
N THR A 22 -22.14 -53.33 8.07
CA THR A 22 -21.84 -52.90 6.69
C THR A 22 -23.09 -52.49 5.90
N PRO A 23 -24.21 -53.25 5.91
CA PRO A 23 -25.45 -52.83 5.25
C PRO A 23 -26.00 -51.49 5.77
N LEU A 24 -25.96 -51.25 7.08
CA LEU A 24 -26.43 -50.00 7.65
C LEU A 24 -25.50 -48.82 7.26
N LYS A 25 -24.19 -49.05 7.20
CA LYS A 25 -23.22 -48.05 6.68
C LYS A 25 -23.43 -47.75 5.19
N GLU A 26 -23.76 -48.75 4.36
CA GLU A 26 -24.14 -48.55 2.95
C GLU A 26 -25.41 -47.67 2.86
N ALA A 27 -26.44 -47.99 3.64
CA ALA A 27 -27.67 -47.19 3.69
C ALA A 27 -27.45 -45.75 4.17
N PHE A 28 -26.55 -45.52 5.13
CA PHE A 28 -26.17 -44.17 5.55
C PHE A 28 -25.50 -43.39 4.41
N LEU A 29 -24.61 -44.02 3.64
CA LEU A 29 -23.92 -43.39 2.51
C LEU A 29 -24.86 -43.08 1.35
N GLU A 30 -25.80 -43.97 1.03
CA GLU A 30 -26.81 -43.74 -0.01
C GLU A 30 -27.68 -42.52 0.32
N ARG A 31 -28.05 -42.35 1.60
CA ARG A 31 -28.82 -41.18 2.05
C ARG A 31 -27.98 -39.91 2.25
N ALA A 32 -26.66 -40.02 2.30
CA ALA A 32 -25.79 -38.88 2.60
C ALA A 32 -25.93 -37.74 1.59
N ALA A 33 -26.24 -38.04 0.32
CA ALA A 33 -26.43 -37.05 -0.73
C ALA A 33 -27.72 -36.23 -0.59
N ASP A 34 -28.74 -36.81 0.04
CA ASP A 34 -30.04 -36.15 0.27
C ASP A 34 -29.97 -35.14 1.44
N LEU A 35 -29.01 -35.32 2.35
CA LEU A 35 -28.77 -34.42 3.47
C LEU A 35 -28.16 -33.07 3.03
N PRO A 36 -28.27 -32.01 3.85
CA PRO A 36 -27.47 -30.80 3.66
C PRO A 36 -25.99 -31.16 3.46
N PRO A 37 -25.25 -30.53 2.52
CA PRO A 37 -23.87 -30.92 2.23
C PRO A 37 -22.97 -31.00 3.45
N SER A 38 -23.11 -30.03 4.37
CA SER A 38 -22.32 -30.02 5.61
C SER A 38 -22.63 -31.19 6.55
N GLU A 39 -23.83 -31.78 6.51
CA GLU A 39 -24.17 -32.96 7.30
C GLU A 39 -23.76 -34.25 6.58
N GLY A 40 -24.11 -34.38 5.30
CA GLY A 40 -23.78 -35.54 4.48
C GLY A 40 -22.28 -35.81 4.39
N ILE A 41 -21.44 -34.75 4.39
CA ILE A 41 -19.99 -34.91 4.32
C ILE A 41 -19.40 -35.64 5.53
N LEU A 42 -20.01 -35.58 6.71
CA LEU A 42 -19.55 -36.34 7.88
C LEU A 42 -19.59 -37.84 7.61
N ILE A 43 -20.72 -38.30 7.07
CA ILE A 43 -20.95 -39.71 6.71
C ILE A 43 -19.97 -40.13 5.63
N VAL A 44 -19.82 -39.29 4.60
CA VAL A 44 -18.90 -39.52 3.48
C VAL A 44 -17.46 -39.65 3.95
N LEU A 45 -16.98 -38.77 4.85
CA LEU A 45 -15.60 -38.82 5.36
C LEU A 45 -15.33 -40.10 6.14
N ALA A 46 -16.27 -40.52 6.99
CA ALA A 46 -16.16 -41.79 7.72
C ALA A 46 -16.13 -43.00 6.75
N GLY A 47 -16.94 -42.96 5.69
CA GLY A 47 -16.95 -43.98 4.63
C GLY A 47 -15.67 -44.03 3.79
N LEU A 48 -15.06 -42.88 3.49
CA LEU A 48 -13.81 -42.79 2.71
C LEU A 48 -12.63 -43.46 3.42
N ASN A 49 -12.58 -43.35 4.75
CA ASN A 49 -11.54 -43.93 5.59
C ASN A 49 -11.81 -45.41 5.96
N TYR A 50 -12.95 -45.97 5.54
CA TYR A 50 -13.34 -47.33 5.92
C TYR A 50 -12.58 -48.42 5.15
N HIS A 51 -12.35 -49.57 5.78
CA HIS A 51 -11.55 -50.66 5.21
C HIS A 51 -12.24 -51.42 4.06
N HIS A 52 -13.58 -51.39 3.97
CA HIS A 52 -14.34 -52.11 2.94
C HIS A 52 -14.43 -51.33 1.61
N TYR A 53 -14.17 -52.00 0.48
CA TYR A 53 -14.12 -51.34 -0.84
C TYR A 53 -15.48 -50.80 -1.31
N SER A 54 -16.59 -51.52 -1.08
CA SER A 54 -17.95 -51.06 -1.46
C SER A 54 -18.30 -49.75 -0.77
N ILE A 55 -18.07 -49.67 0.54
CA ILE A 55 -18.27 -48.47 1.36
C ILE A 55 -17.45 -47.29 0.84
N ARG A 56 -16.16 -47.49 0.54
CA ARG A 56 -15.32 -46.41 0.00
C ARG A 56 -15.81 -45.92 -1.37
N ASN A 57 -16.31 -46.82 -2.22
CA ASN A 57 -16.84 -46.45 -3.52
C ASN A 57 -18.15 -45.65 -3.39
N LEU A 58 -19.10 -46.13 -2.58
CA LEU A 58 -20.33 -45.41 -2.29
C LEU A 58 -20.04 -44.02 -1.70
N ALA A 59 -19.09 -43.92 -0.76
CA ALA A 59 -18.68 -42.63 -0.21
C ALA A 59 -18.13 -41.68 -1.28
N ARG A 60 -17.39 -42.17 -2.27
CA ARG A 60 -16.92 -41.33 -3.40
C ARG A 60 -18.06 -40.89 -4.32
N GLU A 61 -19.06 -41.73 -4.53
CA GLU A 61 -20.24 -41.39 -5.32
C GLU A 61 -21.07 -40.31 -4.61
N SER A 62 -21.39 -40.51 -3.33
CA SER A 62 -22.11 -39.53 -2.50
C SER A 62 -21.32 -38.22 -2.36
N LEU A 63 -19.98 -38.27 -2.28
CA LEU A 63 -19.16 -37.06 -2.29
C LEU A 63 -19.35 -36.24 -3.56
N ASN A 64 -19.40 -36.89 -4.73
CA ASN A 64 -19.59 -36.18 -6.00
C ASN A 64 -20.98 -35.55 -6.09
N GLN A 65 -22.02 -36.25 -5.65
CA GLN A 65 -23.38 -35.72 -5.59
C GLN A 65 -23.48 -34.50 -4.65
N LEU A 66 -22.85 -34.57 -3.47
CA LEU A 66 -22.79 -33.43 -2.54
C LEU A 66 -22.07 -32.22 -3.14
N LYS A 67 -20.97 -32.42 -3.86
CA LYS A 67 -20.25 -31.34 -4.55
C LYS A 67 -21.09 -30.71 -5.66
N GLU A 68 -21.80 -31.52 -6.45
CA GLU A 68 -22.69 -31.03 -7.52
C GLU A 68 -23.81 -30.17 -6.93
N ARG A 69 -24.48 -30.66 -5.89
CA ARG A 69 -25.52 -29.90 -5.17
C ARG A 69 -24.98 -28.59 -4.60
N LEU A 70 -23.80 -28.63 -3.97
CA LEU A 70 -23.17 -27.42 -3.43
C LEU A 70 -22.82 -26.41 -4.54
N ALA A 71 -22.35 -26.89 -5.69
CA ALA A 71 -22.07 -26.03 -6.84
C ALA A 71 -23.34 -25.37 -7.40
N GLU A 72 -24.45 -26.10 -7.50
CA GLU A 72 -25.75 -25.54 -7.91
C GLU A 72 -26.23 -24.45 -6.96
N MET A 73 -26.10 -24.65 -5.65
CA MET A 73 -26.45 -23.65 -4.64
C MET A 73 -25.61 -22.37 -4.78
N LEU A 74 -24.32 -22.50 -5.12
CA LEU A 74 -23.41 -21.36 -5.32
C LEU A 74 -23.64 -20.61 -6.63
N GLU A 75 -24.42 -21.15 -7.57
CA GLU A 75 -24.79 -20.48 -8.84
C GLU A 75 -26.13 -19.72 -8.75
N ASP A 76 -26.82 -19.76 -7.60
CA ASP A 76 -28.09 -19.06 -7.42
C ASP A 76 -27.91 -17.54 -7.51
N SER A 77 -28.81 -16.90 -8.26
CA SER A 77 -28.85 -15.45 -8.44
C SER A 77 -29.48 -14.69 -7.26
N ASP A 78 -30.22 -15.38 -6.39
CA ASP A 78 -30.76 -14.78 -5.17
C ASP A 78 -29.66 -14.61 -4.12
N ALA A 79 -29.52 -13.38 -3.61
CA ALA A 79 -28.45 -13.04 -2.67
C ALA A 79 -28.56 -13.78 -1.33
N THR A 80 -29.77 -14.16 -0.90
CA THR A 80 -30.00 -14.88 0.35
C THR A 80 -29.55 -16.32 0.20
N ASN A 81 -30.01 -16.98 -0.86
CA ASN A 81 -29.65 -18.37 -1.16
C ASN A 81 -28.13 -18.50 -1.39
N PHE A 82 -27.50 -17.54 -2.05
CA PHE A 82 -26.05 -17.51 -2.24
C PHE A 82 -25.29 -17.39 -0.92
N LEU A 83 -25.75 -16.55 0.03
CA LEU A 83 -25.13 -16.44 1.35
C LEU A 83 -25.26 -17.73 2.16
N ASP A 84 -26.40 -18.42 2.06
CA ASP A 84 -26.61 -19.73 2.69
C ASP A 84 -25.73 -20.81 2.04
N ALA A 85 -25.54 -20.77 0.71
CA ALA A 85 -24.62 -21.64 0.00
C ALA A 85 -23.15 -21.44 0.43
N LEU A 86 -22.72 -20.18 0.62
CA LEU A 86 -21.40 -19.89 1.16
C LEU A 86 -21.22 -20.43 2.59
N LYS A 87 -22.25 -20.29 3.43
CA LYS A 87 -22.26 -20.88 4.78
C LYS A 87 -22.10 -22.39 4.73
N GLU A 88 -22.87 -23.08 3.90
CA GLU A 88 -22.75 -24.53 3.71
C GLU A 88 -21.37 -24.94 3.19
N SER A 89 -20.81 -24.19 2.24
CA SER A 89 -19.47 -24.42 1.69
C SER A 89 -18.38 -24.37 2.77
N VAL A 90 -18.46 -23.42 3.71
CA VAL A 90 -17.53 -23.33 4.84
C VAL A 90 -17.60 -24.55 5.74
N LEU A 91 -18.81 -24.90 6.16
CA LEU A 91 -19.05 -26.03 7.06
C LEU A 91 -18.57 -27.34 6.41
N PHE A 92 -18.90 -27.53 5.12
CA PHE A 92 -18.44 -28.64 4.30
C PHE A 92 -16.90 -28.72 4.23
N ALA A 93 -16.24 -27.63 3.86
CA ALA A 93 -14.80 -27.59 3.67
C ALA A 93 -14.02 -27.74 4.98
N SER A 94 -14.51 -27.17 6.07
CA SER A 94 -13.83 -27.26 7.38
C SER A 94 -13.76 -28.69 7.91
N LYS A 95 -14.80 -29.51 7.68
CA LYS A 95 -14.83 -30.93 8.02
C LYS A 95 -13.85 -31.75 7.19
N ILE A 96 -13.72 -31.43 5.89
CA ILE A 96 -12.69 -32.04 5.05
C ILE A 96 -11.31 -31.66 5.56
N TYR A 97 -11.09 -30.39 5.92
CA TYR A 97 -9.82 -29.89 6.40
C TYR A 97 -9.35 -30.59 7.68
N SER A 98 -10.25 -30.89 8.63
CA SER A 98 -9.90 -31.58 9.87
C SER A 98 -9.48 -33.04 9.68
N GLU A 99 -9.88 -33.69 8.58
CA GLU A 99 -9.50 -35.09 8.27
C GLU A 99 -8.13 -35.22 7.59
N ILE A 100 -7.50 -34.10 7.21
CA ILE A 100 -6.24 -34.15 6.46
C ILE A 100 -5.08 -34.55 7.39
N ASN A 101 -4.65 -35.80 7.24
CA ASN A 101 -3.40 -36.26 7.85
C ASN A 101 -2.21 -35.93 6.93
N MET A 102 -1.28 -35.13 7.44
CA MET A 102 -0.11 -34.67 6.69
C MET A 102 0.94 -35.76 6.42
N ASP A 103 0.89 -36.87 7.17
CA ASP A 103 1.74 -38.05 6.95
C ASP A 103 1.12 -39.04 5.95
N ALA A 104 -0.07 -38.75 5.41
CA ALA A 104 -0.75 -39.61 4.45
C ALA A 104 -0.03 -39.67 3.08
N ALA A 105 -0.38 -40.68 2.28
CA ALA A 105 0.17 -40.82 0.94
C ALA A 105 -0.19 -39.61 0.06
N LEU A 106 0.67 -39.29 -0.91
CA LEU A 106 0.45 -38.17 -1.84
C LEU A 106 -0.91 -38.25 -2.56
N GLY A 107 -1.41 -39.46 -2.82
CA GLY A 107 -2.72 -39.69 -3.41
C GLY A 107 -3.87 -39.15 -2.56
N ASP A 108 -3.83 -39.40 -1.25
CA ASP A 108 -4.86 -38.97 -0.30
C ASP A 108 -4.81 -37.46 -0.08
N LEU A 109 -3.60 -36.91 0.11
CA LEU A 109 -3.40 -35.46 0.17
C LEU A 109 -3.90 -34.76 -1.10
N SER A 110 -3.61 -35.32 -2.27
CA SER A 110 -4.09 -34.80 -3.55
C SER A 110 -5.62 -34.86 -3.66
N PHE A 111 -6.23 -35.93 -3.15
CA PHE A 111 -7.67 -36.11 -3.15
C PHE A 111 -8.36 -35.04 -2.29
N TYR A 112 -7.96 -34.89 -1.02
CA TYR A 112 -8.58 -33.90 -0.13
C TYR A 112 -8.33 -32.46 -0.60
N PHE A 113 -7.11 -32.16 -1.05
CA PHE A 113 -6.80 -30.84 -1.59
C PHE A 113 -7.67 -30.50 -2.80
N LYS A 114 -7.86 -31.45 -3.72
CA LYS A 114 -8.75 -31.26 -4.88
C LYS A 114 -10.21 -31.08 -4.44
N THR A 115 -10.69 -31.90 -3.51
CA THR A 115 -12.06 -31.80 -2.96
C THR A 115 -12.30 -30.45 -2.31
N LEU A 116 -11.33 -29.90 -1.56
CA LEU A 116 -11.42 -28.54 -1.00
C LEU A 116 -11.55 -27.47 -2.08
N LEU A 117 -10.83 -27.58 -3.20
CA LEU A 117 -10.96 -26.61 -4.29
C LEU A 117 -12.29 -26.76 -5.06
N GLU A 118 -12.79 -27.99 -5.19
CA GLU A 118 -14.07 -28.28 -5.85
C GLU A 118 -15.29 -27.93 -4.99
N ALA A 119 -15.14 -27.80 -3.67
CA ALA A 119 -16.19 -27.34 -2.77
C ALA A 119 -16.65 -25.88 -3.04
N GLY A 120 -15.95 -25.16 -3.93
CA GLY A 120 -16.29 -23.77 -4.26
C GLY A 120 -16.25 -22.86 -3.03
N GLY A 121 -16.87 -21.68 -3.12
CA GLY A 121 -17.04 -20.78 -1.98
C GLY A 121 -15.77 -20.56 -1.17
N GLN A 122 -15.75 -21.06 0.08
CA GLN A 122 -14.61 -20.95 0.99
C GLN A 122 -13.69 -22.18 1.03
N GLY A 123 -13.99 -23.26 0.31
CA GLY A 123 -13.11 -24.43 0.22
C GLY A 123 -11.64 -24.10 -0.15
N PRO A 124 -11.39 -23.21 -1.13
CA PRO A 124 -10.03 -22.76 -1.45
C PRO A 124 -9.27 -22.11 -0.29
N LEU A 125 -9.95 -21.44 0.65
CA LEU A 125 -9.31 -20.88 1.83
C LEU A 125 -8.64 -21.97 2.66
N PHE A 126 -9.36 -23.05 2.95
CA PHE A 126 -8.82 -24.19 3.71
C PHE A 126 -7.67 -24.87 2.98
N ALA A 127 -7.77 -25.02 1.66
CA ALA A 127 -6.64 -25.52 0.85
C ALA A 127 -5.41 -24.60 0.95
N PHE A 128 -5.60 -23.28 0.99
CA PHE A 128 -4.52 -22.31 1.15
C PHE A 128 -3.92 -22.31 2.56
N LYS A 129 -4.72 -22.53 3.59
CA LYS A 129 -4.26 -22.66 4.98
C LYS A 129 -3.21 -23.77 5.13
N LEU A 130 -3.39 -24.92 4.46
CA LEU A 130 -2.38 -26.00 4.43
C LEU A 130 -1.01 -25.52 3.94
N LEU A 131 -0.97 -24.73 2.86
CA LEU A 131 0.28 -24.21 2.30
C LEU A 131 0.96 -23.22 3.24
N TYR A 132 0.15 -22.38 3.90
CA TYR A 132 0.67 -21.26 4.66
C TYR A 132 1.14 -21.65 6.07
N LYS A 133 0.43 -22.55 6.76
CA LYS A 133 0.89 -23.16 8.01
C LYS A 133 2.22 -23.92 7.83
N GLY A 134 2.54 -24.30 6.59
CA GLY A 134 3.75 -25.03 6.23
C GLY A 134 3.52 -26.54 6.15
N ASP A 135 2.29 -26.98 6.39
CA ASP A 135 1.86 -28.37 6.30
C ASP A 135 2.09 -28.89 4.87
N LEU A 136 1.65 -28.14 3.85
CA LEU A 136 1.87 -28.50 2.44
C LEU A 136 3.17 -27.87 1.89
N SER A 137 4.18 -28.69 1.61
CA SER A 137 5.42 -28.21 0.97
C SER A 137 5.19 -27.76 -0.49
N THR A 138 6.03 -26.83 -0.98
CA THR A 138 5.95 -26.33 -2.37
C THR A 138 6.22 -27.43 -3.41
N VAL A 139 7.03 -28.44 -3.06
CA VAL A 139 7.31 -29.60 -3.90
C VAL A 139 6.06 -30.46 -4.09
N VAL A 140 5.33 -30.70 -3.00
CA VAL A 140 4.07 -31.46 -3.02
C VAL A 140 2.99 -30.67 -3.77
N LEU A 141 2.84 -29.38 -3.49
CA LEU A 141 1.90 -28.49 -4.19
C LEU A 141 2.09 -28.55 -5.71
N LYS A 142 3.35 -28.49 -6.19
CA LYS A 142 3.65 -28.55 -7.63
C LYS A 142 3.15 -29.83 -8.30
N LYS A 143 3.13 -30.96 -7.58
CA LYS A 143 2.59 -32.23 -8.10
C LYS A 143 1.05 -32.20 -8.10
N ILE A 144 0.44 -31.86 -6.97
CA ILE A 144 -1.01 -31.88 -6.77
C ILE A 144 -1.71 -30.91 -7.74
N ILE A 145 -1.20 -29.69 -7.90
CA ILE A 145 -1.88 -28.63 -8.66
C ILE A 145 -2.04 -28.95 -10.15
N THR A 146 -1.26 -29.89 -10.70
CA THR A 146 -1.38 -30.33 -12.09
C THR A 146 -2.67 -31.11 -12.37
N MET A 147 -3.26 -31.72 -11.33
CA MET A 147 -4.48 -32.53 -11.41
C MET A 147 -5.76 -31.72 -11.12
N VAL A 148 -5.61 -30.44 -10.77
CA VAL A 148 -6.71 -29.54 -10.41
C VAL A 148 -7.27 -28.87 -11.68
N PRO A 149 -8.61 -28.75 -11.84
CA PRO A 149 -9.21 -27.99 -12.93
C PRO A 149 -8.83 -26.50 -12.89
N ASP A 150 -8.85 -25.84 -14.04
CA ASP A 150 -8.43 -24.42 -14.14
C ASP A 150 -9.26 -23.47 -13.27
N ALA A 151 -10.55 -23.74 -13.06
CA ALA A 151 -11.38 -22.97 -12.13
C ALA A 151 -10.88 -23.08 -10.69
N GLY A 152 -10.54 -24.31 -10.23
CA GLY A 152 -9.96 -24.54 -8.91
C GLY A 152 -8.57 -23.91 -8.74
N LYS A 153 -7.74 -23.91 -9.79
CA LYS A 153 -6.46 -23.18 -9.79
C LYS A 153 -6.65 -21.68 -9.61
N LEU A 154 -7.61 -21.07 -10.31
CA LEU A 154 -7.92 -19.64 -10.19
C LEU A 154 -8.46 -19.31 -8.80
N ALA A 155 -9.35 -20.14 -8.26
CA ALA A 155 -9.87 -19.98 -6.91
C ALA A 155 -8.77 -20.10 -5.84
N PHE A 156 -7.78 -20.98 -6.03
CA PHE A 156 -6.60 -21.06 -5.17
C PHE A 156 -5.70 -19.82 -5.28
N VAL A 157 -5.49 -19.31 -6.51
CA VAL A 157 -4.73 -18.07 -6.73
C VAL A 157 -5.43 -16.86 -6.09
N ASP A 158 -6.76 -16.82 -6.09
CA ASP A 158 -7.54 -15.77 -5.43
C ASP A 158 -7.21 -15.66 -3.93
N GLN A 159 -7.06 -16.79 -3.25
CA GLN A 159 -6.64 -16.79 -1.83
C GLN A 159 -5.25 -16.17 -1.66
N TYR A 160 -4.32 -16.53 -2.54
CA TYR A 160 -2.95 -16.01 -2.51
C TYR A 160 -2.86 -14.49 -2.72
N ILE A 161 -3.57 -13.93 -3.71
CA ILE A 161 -3.48 -12.48 -4.01
C ILE A 161 -4.09 -11.60 -2.91
N GLN A 162 -4.97 -12.16 -2.08
CA GLN A 162 -5.55 -11.49 -0.92
C GLN A 162 -4.59 -11.42 0.29
N THR A 163 -3.51 -12.21 0.29
CA THR A 163 -2.55 -12.22 1.40
C THR A 163 -1.64 -11.00 1.44
N LYS A 164 -0.97 -10.79 2.58
CA LYS A 164 0.02 -9.73 2.78
C LYS A 164 1.22 -9.90 1.83
N PRO A 165 1.90 -8.80 1.45
CA PRO A 165 3.07 -8.87 0.56
C PRO A 165 4.15 -9.86 1.01
N SER A 166 4.36 -10.04 2.33
CA SER A 166 5.33 -10.98 2.89
C SER A 166 5.10 -12.43 2.47
N ILE A 167 3.83 -12.85 2.44
CA ILE A 167 3.40 -14.19 2.02
C ILE A 167 3.52 -14.31 0.50
N ARG A 168 3.12 -13.25 -0.21
CA ARG A 168 3.18 -13.22 -1.67
C ARG A 168 4.61 -13.31 -2.19
N ILE A 169 5.56 -12.61 -1.58
CA ILE A 169 6.99 -12.71 -1.91
C ILE A 169 7.50 -14.15 -1.73
N LYS A 170 7.04 -14.84 -0.67
CA LYS A 170 7.47 -16.20 -0.34
C LYS A 170 7.03 -17.23 -1.40
N TYR A 171 5.79 -17.16 -1.88
CA TYR A 171 5.21 -18.18 -2.79
C TYR A 171 5.00 -17.70 -4.24
N GLY A 172 5.51 -16.50 -4.60
CA GLY A 172 5.19 -15.88 -5.89
C GLY A 172 5.65 -16.67 -7.10
N PHE A 173 6.74 -17.44 -6.98
CA PHE A 173 7.21 -18.28 -8.09
C PHE A 173 6.24 -19.43 -8.39
N GLU A 174 5.76 -20.12 -7.35
CA GLU A 174 4.81 -21.22 -7.45
C GLU A 174 3.50 -20.73 -8.08
N PHE A 175 2.90 -19.67 -7.55
CA PHE A 175 1.63 -19.14 -8.06
C PHE A 175 1.73 -18.57 -9.48
N LYS A 176 2.89 -18.05 -9.88
CA LYS A 176 3.15 -17.65 -11.26
C LYS A 176 3.09 -18.85 -12.21
N ASN A 177 3.62 -20.00 -11.80
CA ASN A 177 3.54 -21.23 -12.58
C ASN A 177 2.11 -21.80 -12.62
N ILE A 178 1.35 -21.69 -11.53
CA ILE A 178 -0.07 -22.08 -11.49
C ILE A 178 -0.86 -21.29 -12.53
N LEU A 179 -0.75 -19.95 -12.53
CA LEU A 179 -1.42 -19.09 -13.51
C LEU A 179 -1.01 -19.41 -14.96
N ARG A 180 0.27 -19.64 -15.21
CA ARG A 180 0.76 -20.01 -16.56
C ARG A 180 0.24 -21.37 -17.04
N SER A 181 -0.18 -22.24 -16.14
CA SER A 181 -0.74 -23.56 -16.47
C SER A 181 -2.22 -23.51 -16.85
N VAL A 182 -2.91 -22.39 -16.61
CA VAL A 182 -4.32 -22.20 -16.96
C VAL A 182 -4.47 -22.06 -18.47
N LYS A 183 -5.41 -22.81 -19.05
CA LYS A 183 -5.70 -22.89 -20.49
C LYS A 183 -7.16 -22.59 -20.83
N ALA A 184 -8.09 -22.78 -19.90
CA ALA A 184 -9.52 -22.64 -20.15
C ALA A 184 -10.01 -21.18 -20.11
N ARG A 185 -10.37 -20.63 -21.28
CA ARG A 185 -10.89 -19.25 -21.39
C ARG A 185 -12.18 -19.02 -20.60
N LYS A 186 -13.14 -19.96 -20.65
CA LYS A 186 -14.40 -19.88 -19.90
C LYS A 186 -14.17 -19.71 -18.38
N ALA A 187 -13.17 -20.39 -17.84
CA ALA A 187 -12.80 -20.28 -16.43
C ALA A 187 -12.23 -18.89 -16.10
N VAL A 188 -11.38 -18.34 -16.96
CA VAL A 188 -10.81 -16.99 -16.80
C VAL A 188 -11.89 -15.92 -16.86
N VAL A 189 -12.81 -15.97 -17.84
CA VAL A 189 -13.92 -15.02 -17.96
C VAL A 189 -14.83 -15.09 -16.73
N SER A 190 -15.18 -16.30 -16.29
CA SER A 190 -16.01 -16.48 -15.09
C SER A 190 -15.32 -15.98 -13.83
N PHE A 191 -13.99 -16.16 -13.74
CA PHE A 191 -13.20 -15.68 -12.61
C PHE A 191 -13.17 -14.14 -12.53
N TYR A 192 -12.93 -13.44 -13.65
CA TYR A 192 -12.98 -11.97 -13.64
C TYR A 192 -14.39 -11.43 -13.36
N ALA A 193 -15.44 -12.09 -13.87
CA ALA A 193 -16.82 -11.73 -13.52
C ALA A 193 -17.10 -11.94 -12.01
N TYR A 194 -16.61 -13.03 -11.44
CA TYR A 194 -16.68 -13.30 -10.00
C TYR A 194 -15.97 -12.22 -9.18
N LEU A 195 -14.77 -11.78 -9.58
CA LEU A 195 -14.06 -10.70 -8.88
C LEU A 195 -14.86 -9.39 -8.86
N PHE A 196 -15.54 -9.06 -9.97
CA PHE A 196 -16.46 -7.92 -10.05
C PHE A 196 -17.61 -8.05 -9.04
N ASP A 197 -18.29 -9.20 -9.03
CA ASP A 197 -19.43 -9.45 -8.11
C ASP A 197 -19.02 -9.42 -6.63
N MET A 198 -17.78 -9.81 -6.33
CA MET A 198 -17.18 -9.74 -5.01
C MET A 198 -16.67 -8.34 -4.64
N LYS A 199 -16.80 -7.34 -5.51
CA LYS A 199 -16.22 -5.98 -5.35
C LYS A 199 -14.72 -6.00 -5.05
N ARG A 200 -13.97 -6.94 -5.65
CA ARG A 200 -12.53 -7.15 -5.46
C ARG A 200 -11.71 -6.65 -6.63
N ASP A 201 -10.59 -5.99 -6.35
CA ASP A 201 -9.63 -5.52 -7.36
C ASP A 201 -9.08 -6.65 -8.24
N ALA A 202 -8.93 -6.41 -9.55
CA ALA A 202 -8.11 -7.28 -10.41
C ALA A 202 -6.64 -7.09 -10.04
N ASP A 203 -6.11 -8.00 -9.23
CA ASP A 203 -4.72 -7.93 -8.78
C ASP A 203 -3.74 -7.97 -9.99
N PRO A 204 -2.69 -7.12 -10.01
CA PRO A 204 -1.65 -7.11 -11.05
C PRO A 204 -1.07 -8.50 -11.36
N PHE A 205 -1.00 -9.37 -10.37
CA PHE A 205 -0.45 -10.71 -10.48
C PHE A 205 -1.19 -11.58 -11.50
N LEU A 206 -2.47 -11.30 -11.77
CA LEU A 206 -3.27 -12.01 -12.76
C LEU A 206 -2.77 -11.80 -14.21
N HIS A 207 -1.96 -10.77 -14.48
CA HIS A 207 -1.32 -10.59 -15.79
C HIS A 207 -0.33 -11.71 -16.17
N ASN A 208 0.00 -12.61 -15.24
CA ASN A 208 0.76 -13.83 -15.51
C ASN A 208 -0.06 -14.92 -16.23
N LEU A 209 -1.39 -14.78 -16.32
CA LEU A 209 -2.21 -15.57 -17.23
C LEU A 209 -1.81 -15.35 -18.68
N ASN A 210 -1.99 -16.38 -19.51
CA ASN A 210 -1.78 -16.25 -20.96
C ASN A 210 -2.65 -15.10 -21.51
N ALA A 211 -2.02 -14.17 -22.22
CA ALA A 211 -2.66 -12.96 -22.72
C ALA A 211 -3.88 -13.28 -23.61
N SER A 212 -3.84 -14.36 -24.40
CA SER A 212 -4.94 -14.76 -25.28
C SER A 212 -6.20 -15.19 -24.52
N LEU A 213 -6.10 -15.57 -23.24
CA LEU A 213 -7.26 -15.94 -22.42
C LEU A 213 -7.98 -14.73 -21.81
N ARG A 214 -7.32 -13.57 -21.82
CA ARG A 214 -7.76 -12.32 -21.18
C ARG A 214 -7.78 -11.15 -22.17
N ASP A 215 -7.91 -11.47 -23.46
CA ASP A 215 -7.97 -10.52 -24.56
C ASP A 215 -9.38 -9.88 -24.63
N PRO A 216 -9.50 -8.56 -24.40
CA PRO A 216 -10.76 -7.82 -24.49
C PRO A 216 -11.40 -7.87 -25.88
N GLU A 217 -10.63 -7.85 -26.97
CA GLU A 217 -11.18 -7.82 -28.33
C GLU A 217 -11.88 -9.13 -28.67
N VAL A 218 -11.26 -10.24 -28.27
CA VAL A 218 -11.86 -11.58 -28.42
C VAL A 218 -13.11 -11.73 -27.55
N LEU A 219 -13.13 -11.11 -26.35
CA LEU A 219 -14.28 -11.10 -25.43
C LEU A 219 -15.50 -10.41 -26.07
N ILE A 220 -15.25 -9.28 -26.73
CA ILE A 220 -16.26 -8.51 -27.46
C ILE A 220 -16.75 -9.30 -28.69
N ALA A 221 -15.83 -9.89 -29.44
CA ALA A 221 -16.14 -10.56 -30.71
C ALA A 221 -16.90 -11.89 -30.54
N ASN A 222 -16.74 -12.59 -29.41
CA ASN A 222 -17.31 -13.92 -29.22
C ASN A 222 -18.35 -13.97 -28.10
N GLU A 223 -17.95 -13.70 -26.86
CA GLU A 223 -18.80 -13.96 -25.70
C GLU A 223 -19.86 -12.86 -25.46
N LEU A 224 -19.56 -11.59 -25.79
CA LEU A 224 -20.50 -10.47 -25.63
C LEU A 224 -21.68 -10.49 -26.62
N ILE A 225 -21.51 -11.10 -27.79
CA ILE A 225 -22.57 -11.27 -28.80
C ILE A 225 -23.31 -12.61 -28.69
N SER A 226 -23.05 -13.38 -27.63
CA SER A 226 -23.69 -14.67 -27.39
C SER A 226 -25.21 -14.56 -27.27
N ARG A 227 -25.93 -15.59 -27.72
CA ARG A 227 -27.39 -15.69 -27.52
C ARG A 227 -27.79 -15.91 -26.05
N GLN A 228 -26.85 -16.30 -25.18
CA GLN A 228 -27.11 -16.56 -23.76
C GLN A 228 -26.93 -15.28 -22.92
N PRO A 229 -27.97 -14.74 -22.26
CA PRO A 229 -27.87 -13.54 -21.42
C PRO A 229 -26.82 -13.66 -20.31
N LEU A 230 -26.77 -14.80 -19.62
CA LEU A 230 -25.81 -15.04 -18.55
C LEU A 230 -24.35 -14.96 -19.02
N LEU A 231 -24.05 -15.48 -20.21
CA LEU A 231 -22.69 -15.39 -20.77
C LEU A 231 -22.34 -13.93 -21.11
N ARG A 232 -23.29 -13.16 -21.65
CA ARG A 232 -23.09 -11.73 -21.92
C ARG A 232 -22.83 -10.93 -20.64
N ILE A 233 -23.58 -11.20 -19.56
CA ILE A 233 -23.37 -10.60 -18.24
C ILE A 233 -21.97 -10.90 -17.71
N LYS A 234 -21.57 -12.19 -17.70
CA LYS A 234 -20.20 -12.57 -17.28
C LYS A 234 -19.13 -11.89 -18.14
N SER A 235 -19.38 -11.78 -19.45
CA SER A 235 -18.43 -11.19 -20.39
C SER A 235 -18.24 -9.70 -20.18
N ILE A 236 -19.32 -8.93 -19.97
CA ILE A 236 -19.21 -7.49 -19.77
C ILE A 236 -18.60 -7.14 -18.41
N LYS A 237 -18.89 -7.93 -17.37
CA LYS A 237 -18.21 -7.84 -16.07
C LYS A 237 -16.72 -8.18 -16.19
N ALA A 238 -16.38 -9.24 -16.92
CA ALA A 238 -14.96 -9.57 -17.16
C ALA A 238 -14.25 -8.47 -17.96
N LEU A 239 -14.93 -7.89 -18.96
CA LEU A 239 -14.40 -6.80 -19.78
C LEU A 239 -14.10 -5.54 -18.95
N SER A 240 -14.96 -5.20 -17.98
CA SER A 240 -14.72 -4.05 -17.09
C SER A 240 -13.53 -4.26 -16.15
N MET A 241 -13.23 -5.52 -15.79
CA MET A 241 -12.06 -5.86 -14.97
C MET A 241 -10.75 -5.91 -15.77
N LEU A 242 -10.84 -6.21 -17.07
CA LEU A 242 -9.67 -6.35 -17.96
C LEU A 242 -9.27 -5.04 -18.65
N SER A 243 -10.21 -4.11 -18.79
CA SER A 243 -10.01 -2.82 -19.46
C SER A 243 -10.01 -1.68 -18.45
N ALA A 244 -9.17 -0.65 -18.68
CA ALA A 244 -9.17 0.54 -17.81
C ALA A 244 -10.51 1.30 -17.82
N ARG A 245 -11.21 1.23 -18.96
CA ARG A 245 -12.55 1.78 -19.20
C ARG A 245 -13.17 0.96 -20.34
N VAL A 246 -14.42 0.54 -20.19
CA VAL A 246 -15.14 -0.10 -21.30
C VAL A 246 -15.54 1.00 -22.29
N ASP A 247 -15.43 0.76 -23.60
CA ASP A 247 -15.81 1.77 -24.60
C ASP A 247 -17.29 2.14 -24.44
N SER A 248 -17.55 3.43 -24.26
CA SER A 248 -18.90 3.98 -24.13
C SER A 248 -19.82 3.57 -25.28
N LYS A 249 -19.30 3.40 -26.50
CA LYS A 249 -20.11 2.94 -27.65
C LYS A 249 -20.75 1.57 -27.41
N ILE A 250 -20.01 0.64 -26.80
CA ILE A 250 -20.50 -0.70 -26.45
C ILE A 250 -21.60 -0.58 -25.40
N LEU A 251 -21.37 0.24 -24.37
CA LEU A 251 -22.34 0.45 -23.29
C LEU A 251 -23.63 1.10 -23.82
N ILE A 252 -23.51 2.12 -24.67
CA ILE A 252 -24.64 2.79 -25.34
C ILE A 252 -25.45 1.80 -26.17
N GLN A 253 -24.79 0.95 -26.96
CA GLN A 253 -25.45 -0.05 -27.78
C GLN A 253 -26.29 -1.01 -26.92
N ILE A 254 -25.74 -1.49 -25.81
CA ILE A 254 -26.45 -2.40 -24.90
C ILE A 254 -27.62 -1.66 -24.22
N LEU A 255 -27.40 -0.47 -23.67
CA LEU A 255 -28.45 0.28 -22.97
C LEU A 255 -29.65 0.64 -23.87
N ASN A 256 -29.43 0.84 -25.17
CA ASN A 256 -30.48 1.17 -26.13
C ASN A 256 -31.18 -0.06 -26.74
N HIS A 257 -30.43 -1.12 -27.07
CA HIS A 257 -30.94 -2.20 -27.93
C HIS A 257 -31.11 -3.55 -27.23
N GLU A 258 -30.55 -3.74 -26.04
CA GLU A 258 -30.66 -5.01 -25.32
C GLU A 258 -32.08 -5.19 -24.75
N PRO A 259 -32.81 -6.27 -25.07
CA PRO A 259 -34.13 -6.52 -24.50
C PRO A 259 -34.07 -7.00 -23.04
N GLU A 260 -33.03 -7.74 -22.66
CA GLU A 260 -32.90 -8.32 -21.31
C GLU A 260 -32.49 -7.29 -20.26
N ALA A 261 -33.36 -7.02 -19.28
CA ALA A 261 -33.10 -6.06 -18.21
C ALA A 261 -31.87 -6.44 -17.37
N SER A 262 -31.64 -7.74 -17.13
CA SER A 262 -30.49 -8.25 -16.37
C SER A 262 -29.13 -7.87 -16.99
N VAL A 263 -29.06 -7.81 -18.32
CA VAL A 263 -27.85 -7.39 -19.05
C VAL A 263 -27.65 -5.88 -18.96
N ARG A 264 -28.73 -5.07 -19.06
CA ARG A 264 -28.66 -3.62 -18.86
C ARG A 264 -28.30 -3.25 -17.42
N ILE A 265 -28.84 -3.96 -16.44
CA ILE A 265 -28.47 -3.82 -15.02
C ILE A 265 -26.98 -4.11 -14.81
N ALA A 266 -26.42 -5.12 -15.47
CA ALA A 266 -24.98 -5.36 -15.42
C ALA A 266 -24.16 -4.16 -15.93
N VAL A 267 -24.64 -3.46 -16.98
CA VAL A 267 -24.01 -2.20 -17.45
C VAL A 267 -24.13 -1.09 -16.41
N TYR A 268 -25.30 -0.89 -15.81
CA TYR A 268 -25.47 0.11 -14.76
C TYR A 268 -24.54 -0.16 -13.58
N ASN A 269 -24.40 -1.41 -13.15
CA ASN A 269 -23.49 -1.79 -12.07
C ASN A 269 -22.01 -1.53 -12.43
N ILE A 270 -21.61 -1.76 -13.69
CA ILE A 270 -20.24 -1.44 -14.15
C ILE A 270 -19.96 0.06 -14.09
N ILE A 271 -20.95 0.88 -14.46
CA ILE A 271 -20.83 2.34 -14.39
C ILE A 271 -20.82 2.81 -12.94
N GLU A 272 -21.71 2.24 -12.11
CA GLU A 272 -21.75 2.46 -10.67
C GLU A 272 -20.39 2.17 -10.05
N ASP A 273 -19.75 1.05 -10.37
CA ASP A 273 -18.46 0.63 -9.81
C ASP A 273 -17.23 1.32 -10.42
N ALA A 274 -17.40 2.23 -11.38
CA ALA A 274 -16.30 3.00 -11.97
C ALA A 274 -15.90 4.22 -11.12
N SER A 275 -14.72 4.80 -11.37
CA SER A 275 -14.33 6.07 -10.75
C SER A 275 -15.28 7.19 -11.14
N GLN A 276 -15.52 8.14 -10.23
CA GLN A 276 -16.40 9.28 -10.48
C GLN A 276 -15.98 10.03 -11.75
N GLY A 277 -16.96 10.38 -12.59
CA GLY A 277 -16.73 11.10 -13.84
C GLY A 277 -16.16 10.26 -14.99
N ALA A 278 -15.89 8.96 -14.80
CA ALA A 278 -15.34 8.10 -15.85
C ALA A 278 -16.26 7.93 -17.08
N TYR A 279 -17.57 8.14 -16.92
CA TYR A 279 -18.58 7.97 -17.96
C TYR A 279 -19.49 9.21 -18.11
N GLN A 280 -18.92 10.42 -18.01
CA GLN A 280 -19.68 11.68 -18.20
C GLN A 280 -20.41 11.76 -19.54
N ASP A 281 -19.87 11.15 -20.58
CA ASP A 281 -20.48 11.01 -21.90
C ASP A 281 -21.77 10.17 -21.92
N LEU A 282 -22.03 9.36 -20.89
CA LEU A 282 -23.26 8.56 -20.77
C LEU A 282 -24.40 9.26 -20.01
N GLN A 283 -24.16 10.46 -19.44
CA GLN A 283 -25.11 11.15 -18.57
C GLN A 283 -26.52 11.27 -19.19
N ASN A 284 -26.63 11.61 -20.47
CA ASN A 284 -27.91 11.79 -21.15
C ASN A 284 -28.72 10.48 -21.26
N ILE A 285 -28.07 9.38 -21.63
CA ILE A 285 -28.71 8.06 -21.78
C ILE A 285 -29.09 7.48 -20.40
N LEU A 286 -28.25 7.69 -19.40
CA LEU A 286 -28.55 7.31 -18.02
C LEU A 286 -29.75 8.10 -17.50
N THR A 287 -29.80 9.40 -17.74
CA THR A 287 -30.95 10.26 -17.38
C THR A 287 -32.23 9.79 -18.07
N GLN A 288 -32.18 9.48 -19.37
CA GLN A 288 -33.33 8.92 -20.08
C GLN A 288 -33.76 7.56 -19.51
N SER A 289 -32.81 6.70 -19.13
CA SER A 289 -33.09 5.41 -18.51
C SER A 289 -33.77 5.56 -17.15
N VAL A 290 -33.32 6.54 -16.34
CA VAL A 290 -33.95 6.88 -15.06
C VAL A 290 -35.39 7.33 -15.26
N TYR A 291 -35.75 7.96 -16.38
CA TYR A 291 -37.13 8.41 -16.62
C TYR A 291 -38.03 7.38 -17.30
N SER A 292 -37.49 6.49 -18.13
CA SER A 292 -38.30 5.61 -18.99
C SER A 292 -38.37 4.14 -18.56
N ARG A 293 -37.43 3.66 -17.73
CA ARG A 293 -37.35 2.22 -17.35
C ARG A 293 -38.20 1.87 -16.13
N GLU A 294 -38.43 0.58 -15.91
CA GLU A 294 -39.13 0.08 -14.72
C GLU A 294 -38.42 0.45 -13.41
N ARG A 295 -39.16 0.44 -12.30
CA ARG A 295 -38.74 1.01 -11.02
C ARG A 295 -37.39 0.48 -10.51
N HIS A 296 -37.17 -0.84 -10.53
CA HIS A 296 -35.91 -1.45 -10.07
C HIS A 296 -34.72 -1.10 -10.99
N GLU A 297 -34.93 -1.20 -12.30
CA GLU A 297 -33.90 -0.86 -13.29
C GLU A 297 -33.54 0.62 -13.24
N ALA A 298 -34.53 1.50 -13.07
CA ALA A 298 -34.33 2.94 -12.97
C ALA A 298 -33.52 3.34 -11.73
N LEU A 299 -33.67 2.63 -10.62
CA LEU A 299 -32.82 2.84 -9.44
C LEU A 299 -31.36 2.45 -9.72
N CYS A 300 -31.12 1.37 -10.46
CA CYS A 300 -29.78 1.00 -10.91
C CYS A 300 -29.19 2.07 -11.85
N ALA A 301 -29.99 2.55 -12.81
CA ALA A 301 -29.61 3.65 -13.70
C ALA A 301 -29.32 4.95 -12.93
N PHE A 302 -30.05 5.23 -11.87
CA PHE A 302 -29.83 6.38 -11.00
C PHE A 302 -28.49 6.29 -10.27
N ARG A 303 -28.14 5.13 -9.71
CA ARG A 303 -26.81 4.92 -9.09
C ARG A 303 -25.69 5.13 -10.10
N ALA A 304 -25.82 4.60 -11.31
CA ALA A 304 -24.89 4.85 -12.41
C ALA A 304 -24.80 6.35 -12.80
N LEU A 305 -25.94 7.06 -12.81
CA LEU A 305 -26.01 8.49 -13.10
C LEU A 305 -25.27 9.33 -12.05
N VAL A 306 -25.45 9.03 -10.75
CA VAL A 306 -24.76 9.74 -9.65
C VAL A 306 -23.23 9.71 -9.81
N VAL A 307 -22.69 8.56 -10.22
CA VAL A 307 -21.23 8.40 -10.42
C VAL A 307 -20.74 9.08 -11.69
N SER A 308 -21.60 9.17 -12.72
CA SER A 308 -21.24 9.68 -14.05
C SER A 308 -21.52 11.16 -14.23
N ALA A 309 -22.32 11.78 -13.37
CA ALA A 309 -22.80 13.14 -13.58
C ALA A 309 -21.68 14.18 -13.60
N ALA A 310 -21.76 15.11 -14.54
CA ALA A 310 -21.00 16.35 -14.52
C ALA A 310 -21.68 17.43 -13.67
N ASP A 311 -23.01 17.36 -13.55
CA ASP A 311 -23.80 18.33 -12.79
C ASP A 311 -23.80 18.02 -11.28
N PRO A 312 -23.90 19.04 -10.42
CA PRO A 312 -24.12 18.86 -8.98
C PRO A 312 -25.34 17.98 -8.67
N LEU A 313 -25.21 17.11 -7.67
CA LEU A 313 -26.24 16.10 -7.39
C LEU A 313 -27.57 16.69 -6.95
N HIS A 314 -27.57 17.84 -6.27
CA HIS A 314 -28.80 18.55 -5.92
C HIS A 314 -29.64 18.92 -7.16
N LEU A 315 -29.02 19.28 -8.29
CA LEU A 315 -29.73 19.54 -9.55
C LEU A 315 -30.35 18.27 -10.16
N ILE A 316 -29.65 17.14 -10.05
CA ILE A 316 -30.18 15.84 -10.48
C ILE A 316 -31.42 15.47 -9.67
N ILE A 317 -31.37 15.63 -8.35
CA ILE A 317 -32.52 15.41 -7.47
C ILE A 317 -33.67 16.37 -7.82
N GLN A 318 -33.38 17.65 -8.07
CA GLN A 318 -34.40 18.61 -8.50
C GLN A 318 -35.11 18.16 -9.79
N ASN A 319 -34.37 17.60 -10.75
CA ASN A 319 -34.93 17.10 -11.99
C ASN A 319 -35.71 15.79 -11.81
N ILE A 320 -35.26 14.89 -10.95
CA ILE A 320 -36.01 13.67 -10.59
C ILE A 320 -37.32 14.03 -9.91
N ARG A 321 -37.34 15.03 -9.01
CA ARG A 321 -38.60 15.51 -8.39
C ARG A 321 -39.62 15.95 -9.43
N LYS A 322 -39.17 16.65 -10.48
CA LYS A 322 -40.05 17.18 -11.53
C LYS A 322 -40.59 16.08 -12.45
N ASN A 323 -39.75 15.11 -12.81
CA ASN A 323 -40.06 14.15 -13.87
C ASN A 323 -40.46 12.75 -13.37
N ARG A 324 -40.04 12.37 -12.15
CA ARG A 324 -40.21 11.01 -11.61
C ARG A 324 -40.19 10.93 -10.08
N SER A 325 -41.12 11.63 -9.45
CA SER A 325 -41.19 11.77 -7.98
C SER A 325 -41.36 10.45 -7.22
N GLU A 326 -41.93 9.41 -7.84
CA GLU A 326 -42.17 8.10 -7.21
C GLU A 326 -40.88 7.33 -6.88
N LEU A 327 -39.73 7.71 -7.46
CA LEU A 327 -38.42 7.13 -7.13
C LEU A 327 -37.80 7.69 -5.85
N LEU A 328 -38.23 8.87 -5.37
CA LEU A 328 -37.61 9.55 -4.23
C LEU A 328 -37.56 8.69 -2.95
N PRO A 329 -38.61 7.95 -2.57
CA PRO A 329 -38.55 7.09 -1.39
C PRO A 329 -37.46 6.01 -1.49
N ASP A 330 -37.24 5.45 -2.68
CA ASP A 330 -36.20 4.43 -2.90
C ASP A 330 -34.80 5.05 -2.90
N ILE A 331 -34.65 6.27 -3.43
CA ILE A 331 -33.41 7.05 -3.38
C ILE A 331 -33.06 7.40 -1.92
N ILE A 332 -34.03 7.87 -1.12
CA ILE A 332 -33.81 8.17 0.30
C ILE A 332 -33.43 6.89 1.06
N ARG A 333 -34.08 5.76 0.74
CA ARG A 333 -33.72 4.46 1.33
C ARG A 333 -32.28 4.08 1.00
N GLU A 334 -31.88 4.18 -0.27
CA GLU A 334 -30.50 3.95 -0.71
C GLU A 334 -29.51 4.85 0.04
N ILE A 335 -29.79 6.15 0.13
CA ILE A 335 -28.93 7.11 0.83
C ILE A 335 -28.80 6.77 2.33
N SER A 336 -29.89 6.27 2.95
CA SER A 336 -29.88 5.86 4.36
C SER A 336 -29.04 4.61 4.67
N THR A 337 -28.56 3.89 3.65
CA THR A 337 -27.65 2.75 3.85
C THR A 337 -26.21 3.18 4.15
N LEU A 338 -25.89 4.47 3.99
CA LEU A 338 -24.52 4.98 4.02
C LEU A 338 -23.59 4.27 3.02
N SER A 339 -24.12 3.93 1.84
CA SER A 339 -23.39 3.33 0.75
C SER A 339 -22.41 4.32 0.09
N ARG A 340 -21.69 3.86 -0.93
CA ARG A 340 -20.88 4.72 -1.79
C ARG A 340 -21.72 5.79 -2.50
N ILE A 341 -22.99 5.55 -2.75
CA ILE A 341 -23.88 6.56 -3.33
C ILE A 341 -24.15 7.67 -2.31
N SER A 342 -24.43 7.31 -1.06
CA SER A 342 -24.55 8.27 0.05
C SER A 342 -23.30 9.13 0.17
N PHE A 343 -22.11 8.56 -0.05
CA PHE A 343 -20.85 9.32 -0.01
C PHE A 343 -20.82 10.49 -1.01
N PHE A 344 -21.26 10.31 -2.25
CA PHE A 344 -21.28 11.41 -3.21
C PHE A 344 -22.26 12.52 -2.79
N PHE A 345 -23.41 12.16 -2.20
CA PHE A 345 -24.34 13.14 -1.60
C PHE A 345 -23.73 13.86 -0.39
N ILE A 346 -22.99 13.16 0.47
CA ILE A 346 -22.29 13.77 1.61
C ILE A 346 -21.25 14.79 1.14
N GLN A 347 -20.52 14.51 0.05
CA GLN A 347 -19.59 15.45 -0.56
C GLN A 347 -20.30 16.66 -1.19
N ASP A 348 -21.39 16.43 -1.92
CA ASP A 348 -22.19 17.52 -2.50
C ASP A 348 -22.79 18.41 -1.39
N MET A 349 -23.23 17.80 -0.29
CA MET A 349 -23.72 18.50 0.90
C MET A 349 -22.63 19.32 1.60
N ALA A 350 -21.40 18.81 1.68
CA ALA A 350 -20.27 19.55 2.23
C ALA A 350 -19.95 20.81 1.42
N ASN A 351 -20.13 20.77 0.10
CA ASN A 351 -19.91 21.89 -0.82
C ASN A 351 -21.13 22.83 -0.95
N HIS A 352 -22.35 22.32 -0.80
CA HIS A 352 -23.61 23.04 -1.07
C HIS A 352 -24.57 23.00 0.13
N LYS A 353 -24.06 23.33 1.33
CA LYS A 353 -24.78 23.22 2.61
C LYS A 353 -26.23 23.77 2.57
N GLU A 354 -26.43 24.98 2.05
CA GLU A 354 -27.75 25.63 2.02
C GLU A 354 -28.79 24.83 1.21
N GLN A 355 -28.36 24.17 0.13
CA GLN A 355 -29.27 23.36 -0.69
C GLN A 355 -29.86 22.19 0.11
N TYR A 356 -29.06 21.54 0.96
CA TYR A 356 -29.47 20.37 1.74
C TYR A 356 -30.11 20.73 3.08
N LEU A 357 -29.98 21.96 3.55
CA LEU A 357 -30.68 22.45 4.74
C LEU A 357 -32.08 23.00 4.43
N TYR A 358 -32.29 23.56 3.23
CA TYR A 358 -33.52 24.30 2.92
C TYR A 358 -34.31 23.77 1.72
N HIS A 359 -33.66 23.22 0.68
CA HIS A 359 -34.32 22.84 -0.58
C HIS A 359 -34.43 21.33 -0.80
N HIS A 360 -33.45 20.56 -0.31
CA HIS A 360 -33.36 19.11 -0.43
C HIS A 360 -33.21 18.45 0.96
N PHE A 361 -33.99 18.95 1.92
CA PHE A 361 -33.90 18.54 3.32
C PHE A 361 -34.24 17.07 3.56
N ASP A 362 -35.12 16.48 2.76
CA ASP A 362 -35.45 15.06 2.80
C ASP A 362 -34.28 14.13 2.39
N ILE A 363 -33.42 14.59 1.47
CA ILE A 363 -32.18 13.88 1.13
C ILE A 363 -31.21 13.92 2.31
N ASN A 364 -31.06 15.09 2.93
CA ASN A 364 -30.29 15.26 4.16
C ASN A 364 -30.83 14.35 5.28
N MET A 365 -32.16 14.28 5.42
CA MET A 365 -32.83 13.39 6.36
C MET A 365 -32.52 11.91 6.11
N GLY A 366 -32.38 11.50 4.85
CA GLY A 366 -31.90 10.17 4.48
C GLY A 366 -30.51 9.88 5.06
N CYS A 367 -29.56 10.82 4.93
CA CYS A 367 -28.23 10.71 5.52
C CYS A 367 -28.28 10.66 7.06
N ILE A 368 -29.12 11.50 7.68
CA ILE A 368 -29.35 11.54 9.13
C ILE A 368 -29.92 10.20 9.63
N LEU A 369 -30.90 9.65 8.92
CA LEU A 369 -31.46 8.34 9.23
C LEU A 369 -30.39 7.24 9.15
N GLY A 370 -29.51 7.31 8.15
CA GLY A 370 -28.39 6.38 8.04
C GLY A 370 -27.46 6.41 9.25
N ILE A 371 -27.13 7.61 9.76
CA ILE A 371 -26.30 7.71 10.97
C ILE A 371 -27.04 7.25 12.23
N ILE A 372 -28.35 7.44 12.33
CA ILE A 372 -29.17 6.90 13.43
C ILE A 372 -29.18 5.37 13.37
N LYS A 373 -29.34 4.79 12.19
CA LYS A 373 -29.31 3.33 11.97
C LYS A 373 -27.95 2.71 12.30
N LYS A 374 -26.87 3.50 12.26
CA LYS A 374 -25.51 3.08 12.61
C LYS A 374 -25.14 3.35 14.08
N ARG A 375 -25.47 4.54 14.60
CA ARG A 375 -24.97 5.11 15.88
C ARG A 375 -26.05 5.96 16.59
N PRO A 376 -27.21 5.40 16.96
CA PRO A 376 -28.30 6.20 17.53
C PRO A 376 -27.91 6.80 18.88
N GLU A 377 -26.99 6.18 19.63
CA GLU A 377 -26.48 6.70 20.89
C GLU A 377 -25.77 8.04 20.75
N ARG A 378 -25.14 8.31 19.60
CA ARG A 378 -24.47 9.60 19.34
C ARG A 378 -25.50 10.69 19.05
N ILE A 379 -26.58 10.36 18.36
CA ILE A 379 -27.69 11.29 18.08
C ILE A 379 -28.49 11.62 19.35
N VAL A 380 -28.77 10.61 20.18
CA VAL A 380 -29.39 10.83 21.51
C VAL A 380 -28.59 11.82 22.35
N ARG A 381 -27.24 11.79 22.29
CA ARG A 381 -26.42 12.76 23.03
C ARG A 381 -26.55 14.19 22.48
N ILE A 382 -26.60 14.34 21.16
CA ILE A 382 -26.81 15.65 20.52
C ILE A 382 -28.17 16.22 20.94
N PHE A 383 -29.24 15.44 20.82
CA PHE A 383 -30.57 15.88 21.21
C PHE A 383 -30.69 16.25 22.70
N LYS A 384 -30.03 15.50 23.59
CA LYS A 384 -30.00 15.85 25.03
C LYS A 384 -29.32 17.19 25.32
N ASN A 385 -28.28 17.55 24.56
CA ASN A 385 -27.59 18.83 24.73
C ASN A 385 -28.40 20.01 24.16
N TYR A 386 -29.35 19.74 23.27
CA TYR A 386 -30.20 20.76 22.62
C TYR A 386 -31.40 21.18 23.49
N ASP A 387 -31.70 20.45 24.56
CA ASP A 387 -32.91 20.59 25.40
C ASP A 387 -33.03 21.95 26.12
N ASP A 388 -31.93 22.64 26.38
CA ASP A 388 -31.91 23.84 27.25
C ASP A 388 -32.55 25.11 26.66
N ASN A 389 -32.89 25.16 25.36
CA ASN A 389 -33.44 26.35 24.68
C ASN A 389 -34.63 26.07 23.74
N SER A 390 -35.23 24.88 23.78
CA SER A 390 -36.28 24.46 22.81
C SER A 390 -37.71 24.72 23.31
N LYS A 391 -38.68 24.82 22.38
CA LYS A 391 -40.13 24.87 22.73
C LYS A 391 -40.56 23.53 23.34
N ASP A 392 -41.54 23.57 24.27
CA ASP A 392 -42.04 22.37 24.98
C ASP A 392 -42.48 21.21 24.06
N SER A 393 -42.97 21.50 22.84
CA SER A 393 -43.38 20.46 21.88
C SER A 393 -42.20 19.68 21.28
N LEU A 394 -41.13 20.38 20.85
CA LEU A 394 -39.91 19.75 20.31
C LEU A 394 -39.19 18.95 21.39
N ARG A 395 -39.23 19.45 22.64
CA ARG A 395 -38.75 18.73 23.81
C ARG A 395 -39.46 17.39 24.00
N MET A 396 -40.79 17.37 23.86
CA MET A 396 -41.57 16.11 23.92
C MET A 396 -41.20 15.15 22.78
N GLU A 397 -41.10 15.63 21.54
CA GLU A 397 -40.69 14.79 20.40
C GLU A 397 -39.28 14.21 20.57
N ILE A 398 -38.33 15.00 21.08
CA ILE A 398 -36.99 14.53 21.42
C ILE A 398 -37.04 13.46 22.53
N MET A 399 -37.86 13.66 23.56
CA MET A 399 -38.04 12.67 24.63
C MET A 399 -38.62 11.36 24.08
N ASP A 400 -39.63 11.44 23.21
CA ASP A 400 -40.24 10.29 22.54
C ASP A 400 -39.21 9.55 21.67
N PHE A 401 -38.40 10.26 20.89
CA PHE A 401 -37.29 9.67 20.12
C PHE A 401 -36.30 8.94 21.02
N ILE A 402 -35.92 9.55 22.16
CA ILE A 402 -34.97 8.97 23.11
C ILE A 402 -35.57 7.72 23.75
N GLU A 403 -36.84 7.76 24.15
CA GLU A 403 -37.51 6.64 24.79
C GLU A 403 -37.72 5.49 23.79
N LYS A 404 -38.10 5.80 22.55
CA LYS A 404 -38.18 4.82 21.47
C LYS A 404 -36.83 4.17 21.19
N THR A 405 -35.76 4.96 21.15
CA THR A 405 -34.39 4.43 20.98
C THR A 405 -34.03 3.47 22.12
N LYS A 406 -34.37 3.79 23.37
CA LYS A 406 -34.17 2.88 24.51
C LYS A 406 -35.00 1.61 24.38
N GLU A 407 -36.27 1.73 23.99
CA GLU A 407 -37.18 0.60 23.76
C GLU A 407 -36.58 -0.36 22.72
N LEU A 408 -36.15 0.15 21.56
CA LEU A 408 -35.53 -0.65 20.50
C LEU A 408 -34.22 -1.30 20.96
N LEU A 409 -33.35 -0.57 21.66
CA LEU A 409 -32.12 -1.15 22.22
C LEU A 409 -32.38 -2.19 23.31
N SER A 410 -33.46 -2.05 24.08
CA SER A 410 -33.91 -3.05 25.05
C SER A 410 -34.43 -4.30 24.33
N ARG A 411 -35.22 -4.14 23.27
CA ARG A 411 -35.69 -5.24 22.41
C ARG A 411 -34.53 -5.96 21.73
N GLU A 412 -33.51 -5.23 21.28
CA GLU A 412 -32.26 -5.82 20.76
C GLU A 412 -31.57 -6.67 21.81
N LYS A 413 -31.45 -6.17 23.05
CA LYS A 413 -30.88 -6.94 24.15
C LYS A 413 -31.68 -8.20 24.45
N GLN A 414 -33.01 -8.11 24.46
CA GLN A 414 -33.91 -9.25 24.65
C GLN A 414 -33.75 -10.28 23.51
N ASP A 415 -33.76 -9.85 22.25
CA ASP A 415 -33.56 -10.74 21.08
C ASP A 415 -32.22 -11.50 21.14
N ILE A 416 -31.15 -10.85 21.63
CA ILE A 416 -29.87 -11.52 21.89
C ILE A 416 -29.99 -12.58 23.00
N GLU A 417 -30.75 -12.30 24.07
CA GLU A 417 -30.90 -13.20 25.22
C GLU A 417 -31.84 -14.38 24.92
N THR A 418 -32.93 -14.16 24.19
CA THR A 418 -33.95 -15.17 23.87
C THR A 418 -33.39 -16.38 23.12
N GLU A 419 -32.36 -16.19 22.27
CA GLU A 419 -31.66 -17.30 21.58
C GLU A 419 -31.00 -18.29 22.57
N PHE A 420 -30.71 -17.86 23.80
CA PHE A 420 -30.05 -18.65 24.85
C PHE A 420 -30.96 -19.03 26.02
N GLU A 421 -32.15 -18.43 26.15
CA GLU A 421 -33.06 -18.62 27.29
C GLU A 421 -33.39 -20.09 27.56
N GLN A 422 -33.70 -20.87 26.52
CA GLN A 422 -33.99 -22.30 26.65
C GLN A 422 -32.83 -23.09 27.27
N PHE A 423 -31.58 -22.74 26.93
CA PHE A 423 -30.39 -23.41 27.45
C PHE A 423 -30.04 -22.94 28.86
N ILE A 424 -30.26 -21.64 29.15
CA ILE A 424 -30.16 -21.09 30.51
C ILE A 424 -31.14 -21.83 31.43
N GLN A 425 -32.41 -21.95 31.01
CA GLN A 425 -33.45 -22.69 31.75
C GLN A 425 -33.11 -24.17 31.91
N ALA A 426 -32.61 -24.84 30.85
CA ALA A 426 -32.13 -26.22 30.94
C ALA A 426 -30.99 -26.37 31.96
N GLY A 427 -30.07 -25.41 32.03
CA GLY A 427 -29.05 -25.32 33.07
C GLY A 427 -29.60 -25.18 34.51
N HIS A 428 -30.82 -24.65 34.66
CA HIS A 428 -31.52 -24.45 35.93
C HIS A 428 -32.43 -25.63 36.37
N LEU A 429 -32.54 -26.72 35.58
CA LEU A 429 -33.40 -27.87 35.91
C LEU A 429 -33.17 -28.42 37.34
N LYS A 430 -34.31 -28.72 37.99
CA LYS A 430 -34.63 -28.71 39.44
C LYS A 430 -33.68 -29.49 40.36
N ARG A 431 -33.46 -28.88 41.54
CA ARG A 431 -32.84 -29.37 42.81
C ARG A 431 -33.27 -30.78 43.32
N ASN A 432 -34.17 -31.49 42.65
CA ASN A 432 -34.87 -32.65 43.23
C ASN A 432 -34.42 -34.02 42.70
N ALA A 433 -33.45 -34.08 41.79
CA ALA A 433 -32.80 -35.36 41.50
C ALA A 433 -31.76 -35.66 42.60
N LYS A 434 -31.83 -36.85 43.20
CA LYS A 434 -30.75 -37.36 44.09
C LYS A 434 -29.41 -37.14 43.38
N PRO A 435 -28.35 -36.67 44.06
CA PRO A 435 -27.04 -36.57 43.43
C PRO A 435 -26.73 -37.95 42.83
N PRO A 436 -26.39 -38.05 41.52
CA PRO A 436 -25.95 -39.31 40.97
C PRO A 436 -24.83 -39.83 41.87
N SER A 437 -24.88 -41.11 42.22
CA SER A 437 -23.85 -41.77 43.03
C SER A 437 -22.48 -41.29 42.57
N LYS A 438 -21.62 -40.83 43.51
CA LYS A 438 -20.24 -40.39 43.21
C LYS A 438 -19.60 -41.41 42.27
N PHE A 439 -19.61 -41.14 40.97
CA PHE A 439 -18.97 -41.98 39.99
C PHE A 439 -17.50 -41.71 40.19
N ASN A 440 -16.79 -42.68 40.75
CA ASN A 440 -15.40 -42.48 41.12
C ASN A 440 -14.55 -42.54 39.85
N LEU A 441 -14.43 -41.40 39.18
CA LEU A 441 -13.60 -41.19 37.99
C LEU A 441 -12.18 -41.76 38.19
N LYS A 442 -11.62 -41.66 39.41
CA LYS A 442 -10.31 -42.24 39.76
C LYS A 442 -10.21 -43.77 39.56
N LYS A 443 -11.33 -44.52 39.59
CA LYS A 443 -11.33 -45.98 39.36
C LYS A 443 -11.31 -46.34 37.87
N VAL A 444 -11.95 -45.54 37.00
CA VAL A 444 -12.02 -45.81 35.56
C VAL A 444 -10.66 -45.54 34.89
N PHE A 445 -9.94 -44.49 35.32
CA PHE A 445 -8.66 -44.08 34.73
C PHE A 445 -7.41 -44.77 35.31
N SER A 446 -7.59 -45.67 36.27
CA SER A 446 -6.46 -46.40 36.91
C SER A 446 -6.05 -47.68 36.18
N LYS A 447 -6.78 -48.10 35.13
CA LYS A 447 -6.45 -49.30 34.35
C LYS A 447 -6.01 -48.93 32.92
N LYS A 448 -4.86 -49.46 32.51
CA LYS A 448 -4.39 -49.57 31.11
C LYS A 448 -5.35 -50.47 30.30
N THR A 449 -6.60 -50.08 30.14
CA THR A 449 -7.58 -50.78 29.30
C THR A 449 -7.82 -49.93 28.06
N ARG A 450 -7.47 -50.48 26.89
CA ARG A 450 -7.79 -49.94 25.55
C ARG A 450 -9.29 -50.15 25.28
N GLN A 451 -10.14 -49.36 25.92
CA GLN A 451 -11.59 -49.40 25.71
C GLN A 451 -12.09 -47.97 25.59
N GLU A 452 -12.86 -47.71 24.54
CA GLU A 452 -13.57 -46.44 24.33
C GLU A 452 -14.33 -46.04 25.59
N LEU A 453 -14.13 -44.79 26.02
CA LEU A 453 -14.75 -44.22 27.21
C LEU A 453 -16.00 -43.47 26.78
N VAL A 454 -17.12 -44.19 26.72
CA VAL A 454 -18.46 -43.59 26.57
C VAL A 454 -18.99 -43.20 27.95
N PHE A 455 -19.32 -41.93 28.13
CA PHE A 455 -19.92 -41.46 29.37
C PHE A 455 -21.44 -41.61 29.32
N ASP A 456 -21.98 -42.68 29.90
CA ASP A 456 -23.44 -42.91 29.92
C ASP A 456 -24.23 -41.90 30.77
N GLN A 457 -23.58 -41.14 31.65
CA GLN A 457 -24.25 -40.16 32.50
C GLN A 457 -24.64 -38.90 31.71
N GLU A 458 -25.93 -38.61 31.64
CA GLU A 458 -26.48 -37.41 30.99
C GLU A 458 -26.04 -36.08 31.63
N ILE A 459 -25.68 -36.07 32.94
CA ILE A 459 -25.38 -34.84 33.69
C ILE A 459 -24.12 -34.97 34.55
N LEU A 460 -23.15 -34.09 34.33
CA LEU A 460 -21.95 -33.87 35.15
C LEU A 460 -22.07 -32.56 35.95
N ASP A 461 -22.57 -32.65 37.19
CA ASP A 461 -22.80 -31.50 38.07
C ASP A 461 -21.76 -31.45 39.21
N ARG A 462 -21.16 -30.28 39.45
CA ARG A 462 -20.21 -30.01 40.55
C ARG A 462 -19.04 -31.01 40.65
N GLN A 463 -18.54 -31.44 39.51
CA GLN A 463 -17.37 -32.31 39.46
C GLN A 463 -16.08 -31.48 39.50
N ASP A 464 -15.05 -32.00 40.15
CA ASP A 464 -13.70 -31.44 40.09
C ASP A 464 -12.82 -32.40 39.29
N LEU A 465 -12.51 -31.99 38.07
CA LEU A 465 -11.63 -32.64 37.12
C LEU A 465 -10.34 -31.82 36.93
N SER A 466 -10.06 -30.83 37.78
CA SER A 466 -8.89 -29.97 37.55
C SER A 466 -7.59 -30.75 37.47
N GLY A 467 -6.73 -30.37 36.51
CA GLY A 467 -5.45 -31.01 36.24
C GLY A 467 -5.51 -32.44 35.69
N GLN A 468 -6.71 -32.98 35.38
CA GLN A 468 -6.84 -34.32 34.79
C GLN A 468 -6.41 -34.34 33.33
N GLU A 469 -5.92 -35.49 32.88
CA GLU A 469 -5.38 -35.69 31.54
C GLU A 469 -6.06 -36.87 30.84
N PHE A 470 -6.52 -36.66 29.60
CA PHE A 470 -7.23 -37.62 28.76
C PHE A 470 -6.48 -37.77 27.43
N TYR A 471 -5.64 -38.81 27.32
CA TYR A 471 -4.69 -38.99 26.21
C TYR A 471 -4.87 -40.30 25.40
N SER A 472 -5.74 -41.21 25.82
CA SER A 472 -5.88 -42.53 25.18
C SER A 472 -7.34 -42.85 24.84
N ASP A 473 -7.57 -43.17 23.58
CA ASP A 473 -8.84 -43.48 22.91
C ASP A 473 -9.80 -42.27 22.79
N PRO A 474 -10.63 -42.19 21.71
CA PRO A 474 -11.64 -41.15 21.57
C PRO A 474 -12.56 -41.12 22.79
N VAL A 475 -12.77 -39.92 23.36
CA VAL A 475 -13.65 -39.73 24.51
C VAL A 475 -14.91 -39.00 24.07
N TYR A 476 -16.07 -39.60 24.32
CA TYR A 476 -17.36 -39.07 23.87
C TYR A 476 -18.18 -38.49 25.03
N PHE A 477 -18.39 -37.18 24.98
CA PHE A 477 -19.28 -36.41 25.85
C PHE A 477 -20.45 -35.81 25.07
N ASN A 478 -20.80 -36.35 23.91
CA ASN A 478 -21.88 -35.83 23.07
C ASN A 478 -23.20 -35.77 23.83
N GLN A 479 -23.96 -34.69 23.60
CA GLN A 479 -25.30 -34.43 24.16
C GLN A 479 -25.37 -34.45 25.70
N ARG A 480 -24.28 -34.11 26.40
CA ARG A 480 -24.24 -34.08 27.87
C ARG A 480 -24.47 -32.69 28.45
N LEU A 481 -24.91 -32.63 29.71
CA LEU A 481 -24.97 -31.41 30.52
C LEU A 481 -23.83 -31.37 31.53
N ILE A 482 -22.85 -30.49 31.32
CA ILE A 482 -21.76 -30.25 32.25
C ILE A 482 -22.02 -28.92 32.97
N ARG A 483 -22.27 -28.93 34.28
CA ARG A 483 -22.60 -27.71 35.01
C ARG A 483 -21.88 -27.57 36.34
N ARG A 484 -21.51 -26.32 36.68
CA ARG A 484 -20.88 -25.96 37.96
C ARG A 484 -19.63 -26.78 38.30
N SER A 485 -18.95 -27.30 37.28
CA SER A 485 -17.80 -28.19 37.42
C SER A 485 -16.49 -27.43 37.19
N ASN A 486 -15.42 -27.87 37.85
CA ASN A 486 -14.08 -27.34 37.71
C ASN A 486 -13.26 -28.26 36.80
N LEU A 487 -12.93 -27.80 35.61
CA LEU A 487 -12.10 -28.46 34.61
C LEU A 487 -10.82 -27.62 34.35
N SER A 488 -10.43 -26.76 35.29
CA SER A 488 -9.24 -25.92 35.14
C SER A 488 -7.97 -26.77 35.00
N SER A 489 -7.06 -26.36 34.13
CA SER A 489 -5.80 -27.07 33.82
C SER A 489 -5.97 -28.52 33.33
N THR A 490 -7.17 -28.92 32.90
CA THR A 490 -7.39 -30.23 32.25
C THR A 490 -6.68 -30.33 30.91
N ARG A 491 -6.44 -31.55 30.44
CA ARG A 491 -5.92 -31.80 29.10
C ARG A 491 -6.77 -32.86 28.40
N PHE A 492 -7.40 -32.49 27.29
CA PHE A 492 -8.14 -33.41 26.42
C PHE A 492 -7.45 -33.51 25.07
N TYR A 493 -7.21 -34.75 24.64
CA TYR A 493 -6.74 -35.07 23.30
C TYR A 493 -7.80 -35.92 22.60
N ASN A 494 -8.19 -35.55 21.37
CA ASN A 494 -9.13 -36.30 20.54
C ASN A 494 -10.47 -36.63 21.24
N ALA A 495 -11.20 -35.60 21.66
CA ALA A 495 -12.47 -35.73 22.37
C ALA A 495 -13.64 -35.07 21.63
N TYR A 496 -14.86 -35.55 21.87
CA TYR A 496 -16.08 -35.09 21.22
C TYR A 496 -17.08 -34.57 22.25
N PHE A 497 -17.48 -33.31 22.11
CA PHE A 497 -18.45 -32.60 22.93
C PHE A 497 -19.60 -32.07 22.07
N ARG A 498 -20.00 -32.79 21.02
CA ARG A 498 -21.08 -32.34 20.12
C ARG A 498 -22.35 -32.11 20.92
N GLU A 499 -23.03 -30.99 20.67
CA GLU A 499 -24.31 -30.66 21.34
C GLU A 499 -24.24 -30.67 22.88
N THR A 500 -23.04 -30.55 23.46
CA THR A 500 -22.85 -30.55 24.91
C THR A 500 -23.17 -29.18 25.50
N LEU A 501 -23.89 -29.14 26.61
CA LEU A 501 -24.24 -27.92 27.33
C LEU A 501 -23.31 -27.71 28.55
N PHE A 502 -22.42 -26.72 28.46
CA PHE A 502 -21.55 -26.24 29.53
C PHE A 502 -22.18 -25.05 30.26
N VAL A 503 -22.47 -25.17 31.56
CA VAL A 503 -23.13 -24.11 32.35
C VAL A 503 -22.37 -23.80 33.64
N ASN A 504 -21.80 -22.60 33.74
CA ASN A 504 -20.97 -22.18 34.88
C ASN A 504 -19.76 -23.12 35.11
N VAL A 505 -19.04 -23.46 34.04
CA VAL A 505 -17.86 -24.34 34.09
C VAL A 505 -16.57 -23.51 34.13
N ASP A 506 -15.59 -23.95 34.92
CA ASP A 506 -14.24 -23.37 34.94
C ASP A 506 -13.31 -24.19 34.04
N LEU A 507 -12.78 -23.59 32.99
CA LEU A 507 -11.83 -24.13 32.00
C LEU A 507 -10.51 -23.34 32.02
N LYS A 508 -10.21 -22.57 33.06
CA LYS A 508 -8.98 -21.77 33.13
C LYS A 508 -7.74 -22.63 32.90
N ASP A 509 -6.85 -22.17 32.03
CA ASP A 509 -5.60 -22.84 31.68
C ASP A 509 -5.75 -24.30 31.19
N ALA A 510 -6.97 -24.71 30.80
CA ALA A 510 -7.22 -26.03 30.21
C ALA A 510 -6.62 -26.12 28.80
N ARG A 511 -6.30 -27.34 28.36
CA ARG A 511 -5.76 -27.60 27.02
C ARG A 511 -6.62 -28.61 26.29
N PHE A 512 -6.99 -28.27 25.07
CA PHE A 512 -7.76 -29.10 24.16
C PHE A 512 -6.97 -29.20 22.85
N SER A 513 -6.69 -30.42 22.41
CA SER A 513 -5.98 -30.70 21.16
C SER A 513 -6.82 -31.67 20.34
N SER A 514 -7.18 -31.26 19.11
CA SER A 514 -8.02 -32.05 18.21
C SER A 514 -9.40 -32.40 18.82
N VAL A 515 -10.07 -31.41 19.44
CA VAL A 515 -11.35 -31.61 20.13
C VAL A 515 -12.50 -30.99 19.35
N CYS A 516 -13.63 -31.71 19.24
CA CYS A 516 -14.84 -31.25 18.56
C CYS A 516 -15.86 -30.69 19.57
N PHE A 517 -16.21 -29.41 19.44
CA PHE A 517 -17.27 -28.71 20.18
C PHE A 517 -18.41 -28.25 19.24
N ASP A 518 -18.61 -28.95 18.12
CA ASP A 518 -19.64 -28.57 17.16
C ASP A 518 -21.03 -28.60 17.81
N SER A 519 -21.82 -27.55 17.57
CA SER A 519 -23.13 -27.35 18.17
C SER A 519 -23.15 -27.33 19.71
N ALA A 520 -21.98 -27.29 20.38
CA ALA A 520 -21.90 -27.18 21.83
C ALA A 520 -22.37 -25.80 22.32
N VAL A 521 -22.91 -25.77 23.54
CA VAL A 521 -23.46 -24.56 24.15
C VAL A 521 -22.66 -24.21 25.41
N PHE A 522 -22.06 -23.03 25.43
CA PHE A 522 -21.28 -22.51 26.56
C PHE A 522 -22.03 -21.34 27.20
N ILE A 523 -22.35 -21.45 28.49
CA ILE A 523 -23.03 -20.41 29.26
C ILE A 523 -22.22 -20.14 30.53
N ASN A 524 -21.77 -18.90 30.71
CA ASN A 524 -21.01 -18.47 31.89
C ASN A 524 -19.72 -19.27 32.10
N VAL A 525 -19.03 -19.65 31.03
CA VAL A 525 -17.77 -20.42 31.09
C VAL A 525 -16.57 -19.49 31.25
N LYS A 526 -15.63 -19.89 32.10
CA LYS A 526 -14.35 -19.20 32.36
C LYS A 526 -13.21 -19.97 31.73
N ALA A 527 -12.68 -19.50 30.60
CA ALA A 527 -11.63 -20.15 29.83
C ALA A 527 -10.40 -19.25 29.66
N GLN A 528 -10.09 -18.42 30.66
CA GLN A 528 -8.90 -17.56 30.60
C GLN A 528 -7.63 -18.41 30.50
N GLY A 529 -6.72 -18.02 29.60
CA GLY A 529 -5.45 -18.74 29.39
C GLY A 529 -5.56 -20.13 28.79
N ALA A 530 -6.78 -20.59 28.44
CA ALA A 530 -6.98 -21.91 27.86
C ALA A 530 -6.39 -22.01 26.44
N VAL A 531 -5.98 -23.22 26.05
CA VAL A 531 -5.39 -23.54 24.75
C VAL A 531 -6.31 -24.49 23.99
N PHE A 532 -6.67 -24.12 22.77
CA PHE A 532 -7.53 -24.88 21.87
C PHE A 532 -6.80 -25.04 20.53
N GLU A 533 -6.03 -26.12 20.41
CA GLU A 533 -5.27 -26.47 19.20
C GLU A 533 -6.11 -27.40 18.32
N ASP A 534 -6.25 -27.06 17.04
CA ASP A 534 -7.01 -27.84 16.05
C ASP A 534 -8.43 -28.21 16.54
N CYS A 535 -9.11 -27.28 17.21
CA CYS A 535 -10.46 -27.47 17.76
C CYS A 535 -11.55 -26.89 16.85
N SER A 536 -12.70 -27.57 16.79
CA SER A 536 -13.87 -27.11 16.03
C SER A 536 -14.98 -26.63 16.96
N PHE A 537 -15.61 -25.51 16.63
CA PHE A 537 -16.73 -24.86 17.31
C PHE A 537 -17.84 -24.51 16.31
N GLN A 538 -18.01 -25.32 15.26
CA GLN A 538 -18.99 -25.05 14.21
C GLN A 538 -20.40 -25.03 14.79
N ASN A 539 -21.21 -24.03 14.43
CA ASN A 539 -22.56 -23.84 14.97
C ASN A 539 -22.63 -23.74 16.52
N ALA A 540 -21.50 -23.56 17.22
CA ALA A 540 -21.49 -23.47 18.67
C ALA A 540 -22.22 -22.21 19.16
N LYS A 541 -22.79 -22.27 20.36
CA LYS A 541 -23.50 -21.16 21.01
C LYS A 541 -22.76 -20.74 22.27
N ILE A 542 -22.20 -19.53 22.28
CA ILE A 542 -21.35 -19.06 23.38
C ILE A 542 -21.96 -17.79 23.99
N HIS A 543 -22.44 -17.87 25.22
CA HIS A 543 -23.09 -16.76 25.92
C HIS A 543 -22.38 -16.42 27.22
N ASN A 544 -22.07 -15.13 27.41
CA ASN A 544 -21.56 -14.57 28.65
C ASN A 544 -20.30 -15.30 29.17
N CYS A 545 -19.37 -15.62 28.25
CA CYS A 545 -18.15 -16.35 28.56
C CYS A 545 -16.92 -15.42 28.58
N ASN A 546 -15.83 -15.89 29.18
CA ASN A 546 -14.55 -15.18 29.17
C ASN A 546 -13.43 -16.10 28.71
N PHE A 547 -12.82 -15.76 27.57
CA PHE A 547 -11.69 -16.42 26.93
C PHE A 547 -10.45 -15.50 26.86
N ASP A 548 -10.35 -14.53 27.77
CA ASP A 548 -9.25 -13.57 27.77
C ASP A 548 -7.89 -14.29 27.86
N ASN A 549 -6.94 -13.86 27.03
CA ASN A 549 -5.60 -14.46 26.88
C ASN A 549 -5.60 -15.94 26.44
N ALA A 550 -6.69 -16.45 25.85
CA ALA A 550 -6.72 -17.80 25.30
C ALA A 550 -5.91 -17.91 23.99
N TYR A 551 -5.55 -19.15 23.64
CA TYR A 551 -4.93 -19.52 22.38
C TYR A 551 -5.94 -20.31 21.54
N LEU A 552 -6.43 -19.70 20.47
CA LEU A 552 -7.48 -20.21 19.57
C LEU A 552 -7.00 -20.14 18.12
N ILE A 553 -5.72 -20.47 17.91
CA ILE A 553 -5.10 -20.50 16.59
C ILE A 553 -5.79 -21.60 15.78
N ASP A 554 -6.20 -21.25 14.56
CA ASP A 554 -6.84 -22.15 13.61
C ASP A 554 -8.21 -22.73 14.04
N ALA A 555 -8.80 -22.21 15.12
CA ALA A 555 -10.10 -22.67 15.60
C ALA A 555 -11.24 -22.31 14.62
N CYS A 556 -12.19 -23.23 14.42
CA CYS A 556 -13.32 -23.04 13.51
C CYS A 556 -14.60 -22.65 14.25
N PHE A 557 -15.00 -21.38 14.17
CA PHE A 557 -16.26 -20.81 14.67
C PHE A 557 -17.30 -20.59 13.57
N ALA A 558 -17.21 -21.32 12.46
CA ALA A 558 -18.13 -21.13 11.34
C ALA A 558 -19.60 -21.28 11.77
N ALA A 559 -20.44 -20.34 11.32
CA ALA A 559 -21.87 -20.31 11.63
C ALA A 559 -22.24 -20.30 13.14
N SER A 560 -21.30 -20.01 14.03
CA SER A 560 -21.55 -19.96 15.47
C SER A 560 -22.34 -18.72 15.91
N THR A 561 -23.03 -18.79 17.05
CA THR A 561 -23.64 -17.63 17.71
C THR A 561 -22.88 -17.30 18.98
N LEU A 562 -22.25 -16.13 19.03
CA LEU A 562 -21.57 -15.63 20.22
C LEU A 562 -22.25 -14.37 20.74
N SER A 563 -22.48 -14.31 22.06
CA SER A 563 -22.98 -13.10 22.69
C SER A 563 -22.39 -12.82 24.06
N LYS A 564 -22.13 -11.54 24.35
CA LYS A 564 -21.58 -11.04 25.62
C LYS A 564 -20.28 -11.75 26.04
N THR A 565 -19.44 -12.11 25.07
CA THR A 565 -18.21 -12.87 25.31
C THR A 565 -16.97 -11.98 25.18
N SER A 566 -15.99 -12.18 26.07
CA SER A 566 -14.71 -11.47 26.07
C SER A 566 -13.59 -12.35 25.51
N PHE A 567 -12.83 -11.82 24.56
CA PHE A 567 -11.64 -12.41 23.94
C PHE A 567 -10.44 -11.44 23.97
N ILE A 568 -10.27 -10.71 25.07
CA ILE A 568 -9.23 -9.69 25.17
C ILE A 568 -7.85 -10.37 25.13
N ASN A 569 -6.92 -9.83 24.34
CA ASN A 569 -5.56 -10.37 24.15
C ASN A 569 -5.52 -11.85 23.70
N THR A 570 -6.55 -12.34 23.02
CA THR A 570 -6.63 -13.72 22.49
C THR A 570 -5.90 -13.84 21.15
N ASP A 571 -5.27 -14.98 20.88
CA ASP A 571 -4.73 -15.30 19.55
C ASP A 571 -5.73 -16.10 18.71
N PHE A 572 -6.18 -15.51 17.61
CA PHE A 572 -7.10 -16.09 16.62
C PHE A 572 -6.45 -16.19 15.24
N SER A 573 -5.12 -16.30 15.17
CA SER A 573 -4.45 -16.48 13.89
C SER A 573 -5.06 -17.67 13.15
N PHE A 574 -5.50 -17.49 11.90
CA PHE A 574 -6.19 -18.50 11.09
C PHE A 574 -7.60 -18.92 11.51
N ALA A 575 -8.16 -18.36 12.57
CA ALA A 575 -9.49 -18.72 13.03
C ALA A 575 -10.56 -18.38 11.98
N VAL A 576 -11.62 -19.19 11.90
CA VAL A 576 -12.70 -19.02 10.91
C VAL A 576 -13.99 -18.67 11.64
N PHE A 577 -14.44 -17.43 11.54
CA PHE A 577 -15.74 -16.94 12.03
C PHE A 577 -16.79 -16.82 10.92
N SER A 578 -16.52 -17.34 9.72
CA SER A 578 -17.39 -17.12 8.56
C SER A 578 -18.85 -17.43 8.87
N HIS A 579 -19.74 -16.49 8.51
CA HIS A 579 -21.18 -16.54 8.74
C HIS A 579 -21.62 -16.62 10.23
N ALA A 580 -20.73 -16.33 11.18
CA ALA A 580 -21.10 -16.26 12.60
C ALA A 580 -21.99 -15.06 12.91
N ARG A 581 -22.84 -15.21 13.94
CA ARG A 581 -23.63 -14.14 14.55
C ARG A 581 -22.95 -13.72 15.84
N ILE A 582 -22.39 -12.52 15.88
CA ILE A 582 -21.68 -12.00 17.04
C ILE A 582 -22.36 -10.76 17.62
N SER A 583 -22.67 -10.79 18.91
CA SER A 583 -23.42 -9.73 19.60
C SER A 583 -22.74 -9.31 20.90
N ALA A 584 -22.32 -8.06 21.03
CA ALA A 584 -21.61 -7.58 22.22
C ALA A 584 -20.34 -8.41 22.55
N VAL A 585 -19.59 -8.82 21.52
CA VAL A 585 -18.32 -9.54 21.66
C VAL A 585 -17.14 -8.57 21.64
N SER A 586 -16.13 -8.80 22.48
CA SER A 586 -14.94 -7.96 22.57
C SER A 586 -13.67 -8.69 22.12
N PHE A 587 -13.12 -8.27 20.97
CA PHE A 587 -11.82 -8.70 20.43
C PHE A 587 -10.72 -7.66 20.70
N VAL A 588 -10.84 -6.87 21.78
CA VAL A 588 -9.87 -5.81 22.07
C VAL A 588 -8.47 -6.43 22.25
N ASN A 589 -7.51 -5.91 21.49
CA ASN A 589 -6.10 -6.37 21.48
C ASN A 589 -5.86 -7.82 21.04
N SER A 590 -6.86 -8.50 20.48
CA SER A 590 -6.68 -9.85 19.93
C SER A 590 -5.81 -9.84 18.67
N ASN A 591 -5.09 -10.93 18.43
CA ASN A 591 -4.38 -11.19 17.19
C ASN A 591 -5.32 -11.87 16.19
N LEU A 592 -5.71 -11.17 15.11
CA LEU A 592 -6.63 -11.67 14.09
C LEU A 592 -5.91 -12.02 12.77
N ASN A 593 -4.60 -12.29 12.79
CA ASN A 593 -3.83 -12.53 11.56
C ASN A 593 -4.44 -13.67 10.72
N GLN A 594 -4.85 -13.36 9.48
CA GLN A 594 -5.46 -14.33 8.56
C GLN A 594 -6.74 -14.98 9.10
N ALA A 595 -7.39 -14.38 10.10
CA ALA A 595 -8.72 -14.82 10.51
C ALA A 595 -9.73 -14.50 9.39
N ASP A 596 -10.80 -15.29 9.30
CA ASP A 596 -11.89 -15.06 8.34
C ASP A 596 -13.18 -14.65 9.06
N PHE A 597 -13.67 -13.45 8.77
CA PHE A 597 -14.94 -12.92 9.23
C PHE A 597 -15.95 -12.72 8.08
N THR A 598 -15.77 -13.42 6.96
CA THR A 598 -16.67 -13.29 5.82
C THR A 598 -18.11 -13.59 6.19
N GLY A 599 -19.04 -12.72 5.79
CA GLY A 599 -20.47 -12.88 6.04
C GLY A 599 -20.89 -12.79 7.52
N VAL A 600 -20.00 -12.34 8.41
CA VAL A 600 -20.31 -12.19 9.83
C VAL A 600 -21.36 -11.12 10.06
N LYS A 601 -22.36 -11.43 10.89
CA LYS A 601 -23.37 -10.47 11.36
C LYS A 601 -22.96 -10.00 12.75
N ALA A 602 -22.41 -8.79 12.82
CA ALA A 602 -21.93 -8.18 14.04
C ALA A 602 -22.86 -7.07 14.52
N ARG A 603 -23.22 -7.09 15.81
CA ARG A 603 -23.86 -5.96 16.49
C ARG A 603 -23.21 -5.71 17.84
N PHE A 604 -22.99 -4.44 18.18
CA PHE A 604 -22.38 -4.01 19.45
C PHE A 604 -20.97 -4.62 19.74
N CYS A 605 -20.28 -5.11 18.72
CA CYS A 605 -18.97 -5.74 18.88
C CYS A 605 -17.83 -4.71 18.92
N ARG A 606 -16.71 -5.10 19.51
CA ARG A 606 -15.49 -4.30 19.58
C ARG A 606 -14.34 -5.05 18.92
N PHE A 607 -13.87 -4.55 17.79
CA PHE A 607 -12.68 -5.07 17.09
C PHE A 607 -11.42 -4.30 17.51
N PRO A 608 -10.21 -4.88 17.33
CA PRO A 608 -8.97 -4.16 17.56
C PRO A 608 -8.89 -2.92 16.66
N SER A 609 -8.33 -1.80 17.15
CA SER A 609 -8.18 -0.60 16.32
C SER A 609 -7.20 -0.78 15.14
N SER A 610 -6.35 -1.80 15.18
CA SER A 610 -5.30 -2.08 14.21
C SER A 610 -5.67 -3.13 13.16
N SER A 611 -6.91 -3.60 13.13
CA SER A 611 -7.20 -4.92 12.56
C SER A 611 -7.54 -4.95 11.07
N ASP A 612 -7.94 -3.85 10.44
CA ASP A 612 -8.65 -3.94 9.15
C ASP A 612 -7.78 -4.43 7.96
N ASP A 613 -6.44 -4.45 8.09
CA ASP A 613 -5.52 -5.05 7.11
C ASP A 613 -5.04 -6.48 7.49
N ILE A 614 -5.60 -7.05 8.56
CA ILE A 614 -5.04 -8.24 9.22
C ILE A 614 -5.92 -9.49 9.04
N TYR A 615 -7.22 -9.33 8.82
CA TYR A 615 -8.21 -10.41 8.66
C TYR A 615 -9.08 -10.19 7.42
N ARG A 616 -9.73 -11.25 6.93
CA ARG A 616 -10.72 -11.15 5.86
C ARG A 616 -12.06 -10.71 6.44
N SER A 617 -12.68 -9.70 5.85
CA SER A 617 -13.94 -9.12 6.35
C SER A 617 -14.97 -8.93 5.25
N ASP A 618 -14.94 -9.73 4.18
CA ASP A 618 -15.85 -9.59 3.05
C ASP A 618 -17.31 -9.79 3.53
N TYR A 619 -18.22 -8.87 3.20
CA TYR A 619 -19.62 -8.92 3.61
C TYR A 619 -19.87 -8.95 5.13
N ILE A 620 -18.94 -8.48 5.96
CA ILE A 620 -19.25 -8.26 7.37
C ILE A 620 -20.30 -7.15 7.51
N ASP A 621 -21.37 -7.44 8.25
CA ASP A 621 -22.38 -6.46 8.62
C ASP A 621 -22.13 -6.01 10.07
N TYR A 622 -21.45 -4.88 10.24
CA TYR A 622 -21.14 -4.30 11.56
C TYR A 622 -22.37 -3.72 12.30
N ASN A 623 -23.51 -3.58 11.63
CA ASN A 623 -24.72 -2.96 12.16
C ASN A 623 -25.94 -3.86 12.02
N SER A 624 -25.76 -5.17 12.19
CA SER A 624 -26.78 -6.20 11.99
C SER A 624 -27.85 -6.22 13.09
N ARG A 625 -28.50 -5.07 13.32
CA ARG A 625 -29.60 -4.88 14.28
C ARG A 625 -30.94 -5.10 13.58
N ARG A 626 -31.84 -5.76 14.29
CA ARG A 626 -33.19 -6.13 13.83
C ARG A 626 -34.21 -5.01 14.03
N PHE A 627 -34.07 -4.26 15.12
CA PHE A 627 -34.96 -3.17 15.52
C PHE A 627 -34.23 -1.84 15.27
N GLN A 628 -34.74 -1.07 14.31
CA GLN A 628 -34.14 0.17 13.83
C GLN A 628 -35.19 1.28 13.81
N MET A 629 -34.73 2.53 13.84
CA MET A 629 -35.59 3.71 13.69
C MET A 629 -35.98 3.89 12.21
N GLU A 630 -37.20 4.37 12.00
CA GLU A 630 -37.70 4.82 10.71
C GLU A 630 -37.68 6.35 10.60
N ILE A 631 -37.84 6.86 9.38
CA ILE A 631 -37.85 8.32 9.13
C ILE A 631 -38.99 9.03 9.88
N THR A 632 -40.09 8.33 10.14
CA THR A 632 -41.26 8.83 10.87
C THR A 632 -41.03 8.95 12.38
N ASP A 633 -39.99 8.30 12.91
CA ASP A 633 -39.67 8.34 14.34
C ASP A 633 -38.80 9.56 14.70
N LEU A 634 -38.34 10.32 13.70
CA LEU A 634 -37.47 11.48 13.88
C LEU A 634 -38.26 12.71 14.35
N PRO A 635 -37.76 13.46 15.35
CA PRO A 635 -38.35 14.74 15.73
C PRO A 635 -38.18 15.77 14.61
N GLU A 636 -38.97 16.86 14.65
CA GLU A 636 -38.79 17.95 13.70
C GLU A 636 -37.39 18.58 13.85
N LEU A 637 -36.53 18.39 12.84
CA LEU A 637 -35.18 18.91 12.85
C LEU A 637 -35.13 20.30 12.21
N ASN A 638 -34.71 21.30 12.98
CA ASN A 638 -34.37 22.60 12.40
C ASN A 638 -32.97 22.56 11.73
N PRO A 639 -32.65 23.56 10.88
CA PRO A 639 -31.39 23.59 10.14
C PRO A 639 -30.13 23.54 11.02
N ASP A 640 -30.14 24.18 12.19
CA ASP A 640 -28.99 24.23 13.10
C ASP A 640 -28.67 22.84 13.68
N LEU A 641 -29.72 22.13 14.12
CA LEU A 641 -29.59 20.77 14.65
C LEU A 641 -29.20 19.78 13.56
N ALA A 642 -29.78 19.92 12.36
CA ALA A 642 -29.40 19.13 11.19
C ALA A 642 -27.92 19.36 10.81
N GLU A 643 -27.43 20.59 10.88
CA GLU A 643 -26.01 20.90 10.66
C GLU A 643 -25.11 20.23 11.71
N GLU A 644 -25.50 20.23 12.98
CA GLU A 644 -24.75 19.55 14.03
C GLU A 644 -24.65 18.04 13.78
N ILE A 645 -25.74 17.42 13.31
CA ILE A 645 -25.75 16.01 12.92
C ILE A 645 -24.91 15.78 11.65
N ASN A 646 -24.97 16.69 10.66
CA ASN A 646 -24.14 16.61 9.45
C ASN A 646 -22.65 16.62 9.78
N MET A 647 -22.23 17.40 10.78
CA MET A 647 -20.86 17.32 11.29
C MET A 647 -20.50 15.93 11.84
N LEU A 648 -21.44 15.23 12.49
CA LEU A 648 -21.22 13.85 12.93
C LEU A 648 -21.10 12.89 11.73
N ILE A 649 -21.93 13.08 10.70
CA ILE A 649 -21.86 12.29 9.45
C ILE A 649 -20.48 12.44 8.80
N PHE A 650 -19.96 13.68 8.70
CA PHE A 650 -18.62 13.95 8.17
C PHE A 650 -17.50 13.31 9.00
N MET A 651 -17.66 13.18 10.33
CA MET A 651 -16.68 12.47 11.17
C MET A 651 -16.72 10.96 10.96
N GLU A 652 -17.91 10.40 10.78
CA GLU A 652 -18.08 8.95 10.57
C GLU A 652 -17.54 8.49 9.22
N PHE A 653 -17.51 9.41 8.25
CA PHE A 653 -16.93 9.20 6.93
C PHE A 653 -15.46 8.75 6.95
N ILE A 654 -14.71 9.13 7.98
CA ILE A 654 -13.27 8.83 8.10
C ILE A 654 -12.97 7.34 7.89
N HIS A 655 -13.86 6.44 8.32
CA HIS A 655 -13.70 4.99 8.14
C HIS A 655 -13.73 4.58 6.67
N TYR A 656 -14.57 5.21 5.85
CA TYR A 656 -14.60 4.96 4.39
C TYR A 656 -13.31 5.49 3.74
N GLY A 657 -12.87 6.70 4.12
CA GLY A 657 -11.62 7.26 3.65
C GLY A 657 -10.39 6.43 4.04
N GLU A 658 -10.37 5.86 5.24
CA GLU A 658 -9.33 4.93 5.72
C GLU A 658 -9.26 3.69 4.82
N GLN A 659 -10.39 3.04 4.53
CA GLN A 659 -10.41 1.87 3.65
C GLN A 659 -9.87 2.21 2.24
N LYS A 660 -10.25 3.35 1.68
CA LYS A 660 -9.76 3.80 0.36
C LYS A 660 -8.26 4.10 0.38
N PHE A 661 -7.77 4.78 1.41
CA PHE A 661 -6.35 5.07 1.58
C PHE A 661 -5.52 3.79 1.75
N LEU A 662 -5.96 2.82 2.56
CA LEU A 662 -5.23 1.57 2.78
C LEU A 662 -5.17 0.70 1.51
N LYS A 663 -6.26 0.64 0.72
CA LYS A 663 -6.23 0.00 -0.61
C LYS A 663 -5.21 0.67 -1.53
N GLN A 664 -5.12 2.00 -1.50
CA GLN A 664 -4.14 2.74 -2.29
C GLN A 664 -2.70 2.49 -1.82
N ASN A 665 -2.49 2.48 -0.51
CA ASN A 665 -1.22 2.17 0.12
C ASN A 665 -0.74 0.75 -0.24
N LYS A 666 -1.66 -0.22 -0.31
CA LYS A 666 -1.36 -1.60 -0.76
C LYS A 666 -0.73 -1.61 -2.16
N LEU A 667 -1.27 -0.85 -3.12
CA LEU A 667 -0.68 -0.77 -4.46
C LEU A 667 0.72 -0.15 -4.44
N SER A 668 0.93 0.91 -3.65
CA SER A 668 2.23 1.54 -3.48
C SER A 668 3.27 0.57 -2.89
N LEU A 669 2.88 -0.22 -1.88
CA LEU A 669 3.71 -1.28 -1.32
C LEU A 669 4.06 -2.36 -2.36
N LEU A 670 3.09 -2.83 -3.14
CA LEU A 670 3.34 -3.82 -4.20
C LEU A 670 4.34 -3.29 -5.25
N THR A 671 4.18 -2.03 -5.70
CA THR A 671 5.14 -1.40 -6.62
C THR A 671 6.55 -1.34 -6.01
N CYS A 672 6.65 -1.08 -4.71
CA CYS A 672 7.92 -1.02 -4.00
C CYS A 672 8.64 -2.38 -4.04
N PHE A 673 7.93 -3.45 -3.67
CA PHE A 673 8.45 -4.82 -3.67
C PHE A 673 8.75 -5.37 -5.07
N ASP A 674 8.10 -4.87 -6.13
CA ASP A 674 8.43 -5.19 -7.51
C ASP A 674 9.81 -4.66 -7.94
N ILE A 675 10.32 -3.64 -7.26
CA ILE A 675 11.57 -2.92 -7.61
C ILE A 675 12.71 -3.34 -6.69
N PHE A 676 12.41 -3.64 -5.42
CA PHE A 676 13.41 -4.05 -4.45
C PHE A 676 14.11 -5.35 -4.82
N LYS A 677 15.42 -5.38 -4.55
CA LYS A 677 16.14 -6.65 -4.42
C LYS A 677 15.59 -7.46 -3.24
N PRO A 678 15.73 -8.80 -3.22
CA PRO A 678 15.24 -9.63 -2.11
C PRO A 678 15.70 -9.14 -0.72
N LYS A 679 16.97 -8.77 -0.57
CA LYS A 679 17.50 -8.18 0.67
C LYS A 679 16.86 -6.83 1.02
N GLN A 680 16.58 -5.97 0.03
CA GLN A 680 15.91 -4.68 0.26
C GLN A 680 14.46 -4.87 0.73
N ALA A 681 13.75 -5.84 0.15
CA ALA A 681 12.40 -6.20 0.59
C ALA A 681 12.41 -6.70 2.04
N ASP A 682 13.37 -7.55 2.40
CA ASP A 682 13.55 -8.00 3.78
C ASP A 682 13.86 -6.84 4.74
N LEU A 683 14.75 -5.92 4.35
CA LEU A 683 15.08 -4.72 5.13
C LEU A 683 13.83 -3.90 5.44
N PHE A 684 13.02 -3.63 4.40
CA PHE A 684 11.76 -2.89 4.53
C PHE A 684 10.78 -3.63 5.46
N GLU A 685 10.73 -4.97 5.34
CA GLU A 685 10.10 -5.95 6.25
C GLU A 685 10.38 -5.71 7.73
N ILE A 686 11.67 -5.73 8.07
CA ILE A 686 12.17 -5.80 9.45
C ILE A 686 12.34 -4.43 10.11
N MET A 687 12.45 -3.35 9.32
CA MET A 687 12.76 -2.02 9.87
C MET A 687 11.75 -1.56 10.94
N PRO A 688 10.42 -1.66 10.73
CA PRO A 688 9.46 -1.25 11.74
C PRO A 688 9.57 -2.07 13.03
N LEU A 689 9.92 -3.36 12.94
CA LEU A 689 10.17 -4.22 14.12
C LEU A 689 11.40 -3.75 14.91
N LEU A 690 12.53 -3.47 14.24
CA LEU A 690 13.75 -2.99 14.91
C LEU A 690 13.56 -1.62 15.56
N ILE A 691 12.60 -0.82 15.09
CA ILE A 691 12.21 0.44 15.71
C ILE A 691 11.24 0.19 16.88
N HIS A 692 10.25 -0.69 16.69
CA HIS A 692 9.26 -1.05 17.69
C HIS A 692 9.87 -1.65 18.96
N GLU A 693 10.92 -2.47 18.82
CA GLU A 693 11.60 -3.12 19.94
C GLU A 693 13.06 -2.66 20.07
N ASN A 694 13.61 -2.68 21.30
CA ASN A 694 15.03 -2.44 21.54
C ASN A 694 15.82 -3.74 21.42
N ILE A 695 15.80 -4.34 20.23
CA ILE A 695 16.53 -5.57 19.92
C ILE A 695 17.93 -5.24 19.41
N ASP A 696 18.96 -5.81 20.04
CA ASP A 696 20.34 -5.70 19.55
C ASP A 696 20.48 -6.33 18.14
N PHE A 697 21.15 -5.63 17.24
CA PHE A 697 21.43 -6.05 15.86
C PHE A 697 22.93 -5.94 15.52
N PRO A 698 23.44 -6.65 14.49
CA PRO A 698 24.85 -6.61 14.13
C PRO A 698 25.40 -5.18 13.98
N GLY A 699 26.51 -4.90 14.66
CA GLY A 699 27.15 -3.57 14.66
C GLY A 699 26.55 -2.52 15.59
N SER A 700 25.39 -2.77 16.22
CA SER A 700 24.76 -1.79 17.15
C SER A 700 25.39 -1.76 18.55
N GLY A 701 26.04 -2.84 18.97
CA GLY A 701 26.34 -3.07 20.39
C GLY A 701 25.06 -3.35 21.19
N ARG A 702 25.08 -3.07 22.50
CA ARG A 702 23.88 -3.18 23.34
C ARG A 702 23.07 -1.89 23.23
N ILE A 703 21.81 -1.98 22.80
CA ILE A 703 20.89 -0.85 22.79
C ILE A 703 20.49 -0.52 24.23
N ASP A 704 20.52 0.75 24.60
CA ASP A 704 20.11 1.19 25.93
C ASP A 704 18.61 0.88 26.13
N PRO A 705 18.20 0.14 27.18
CA PRO A 705 16.80 -0.18 27.42
C PRO A 705 15.89 1.05 27.58
N ARG A 706 16.46 2.21 27.95
CA ARG A 706 15.75 3.50 28.06
C ARG A 706 15.50 4.17 26.71
N THR A 707 16.04 3.62 25.62
CA THR A 707 15.79 4.17 24.28
C THR A 707 14.29 4.09 24.00
N PRO A 708 13.62 5.20 23.64
CA PRO A 708 12.22 5.18 23.27
C PRO A 708 11.93 4.18 22.16
N ASN A 709 10.86 3.40 22.33
CA ASN A 709 10.45 2.36 21.38
C ASN A 709 8.92 2.25 21.34
N GLY A 710 8.41 1.28 20.59
CA GLY A 710 6.97 1.08 20.43
C GLY A 710 6.37 2.02 19.39
N ILE A 711 6.01 1.44 18.25
CA ILE A 711 5.15 2.07 17.24
C ILE A 711 3.69 1.81 17.61
N THR A 712 2.89 2.86 17.76
CA THR A 712 1.49 2.77 18.15
C THR A 712 0.72 1.79 17.26
N GLN A 713 -0.03 0.85 17.84
CA GLN A 713 -0.88 -0.12 17.12
C GLN A 713 -0.13 -1.07 16.14
N TYR A 714 1.19 -1.06 16.10
CA TYR A 714 1.96 -1.99 15.27
C TYR A 714 2.04 -3.37 15.94
N LEU A 715 1.83 -4.41 15.14
CA LEU A 715 2.07 -5.81 15.52
C LEU A 715 2.77 -6.50 14.34
N PRO A 716 4.03 -6.94 14.49
CA PRO A 716 4.75 -7.56 13.39
C PRO A 716 4.16 -8.93 13.04
N SER A 717 4.14 -9.23 11.74
CA SER A 717 3.73 -10.54 11.25
C SER A 717 4.70 -11.64 11.67
N ILE A 718 4.24 -12.90 11.64
CA ILE A 718 5.08 -14.07 11.88
C ILE A 718 6.24 -14.12 10.87
N GLU A 719 6.01 -13.74 9.61
CA GLU A 719 7.05 -13.64 8.58
C GLU A 719 8.11 -12.60 8.93
N THR A 720 7.68 -11.43 9.39
CA THR A 720 8.60 -10.36 9.82
C THR A 720 9.49 -10.86 10.97
N GLN A 721 8.91 -11.55 11.96
CA GLN A 721 9.66 -12.13 13.07
C GLN A 721 10.67 -13.19 12.59
N LYS A 722 10.27 -14.10 11.71
CA LYS A 722 11.16 -15.13 11.13
C LYS A 722 12.30 -14.52 10.32
N ARG A 723 12.02 -13.50 9.51
CA ARG A 723 13.03 -12.79 8.71
C ARG A 723 14.02 -12.05 9.62
N ALA A 724 13.52 -11.32 10.61
CA ALA A 724 14.36 -10.63 11.58
C ALA A 724 15.23 -11.62 12.36
N ALA A 725 14.68 -12.73 12.83
CA ALA A 725 15.42 -13.78 13.55
C ALA A 725 16.63 -14.27 12.74
N ARG A 726 16.44 -14.52 11.44
CA ARG A 726 17.51 -14.91 10.51
C ARG A 726 18.63 -13.88 10.40
N TYR A 727 18.31 -12.59 10.26
CA TYR A 727 19.35 -11.54 10.15
C TYR A 727 20.01 -11.20 11.48
N LEU A 728 19.32 -11.45 12.60
CA LEU A 728 19.81 -11.19 13.95
C LEU A 728 20.55 -12.40 14.57
N GLY A 729 20.57 -13.55 13.89
CA GLY A 729 21.18 -14.78 14.41
C GLY A 729 20.47 -15.33 15.64
N LYS A 730 19.14 -15.18 15.72
CA LYS A 730 18.30 -15.67 16.83
C LYS A 730 17.36 -16.78 16.34
N ASP A 731 17.01 -17.72 17.21
CA ASP A 731 16.06 -18.80 16.88
C ASP A 731 14.62 -18.27 16.76
N ALA A 732 14.24 -17.37 17.67
CA ALA A 732 12.93 -16.74 17.70
C ALA A 732 13.00 -15.31 18.26
N ILE A 733 12.02 -14.48 17.88
CA ILE A 733 11.84 -13.14 18.42
C ILE A 733 10.42 -13.08 18.95
N ILE A 734 10.27 -12.85 20.25
CA ILE A 734 8.98 -12.62 20.87
C ILE A 734 8.69 -11.12 20.75
N VAL A 735 7.61 -10.76 20.08
CA VAL A 735 7.17 -9.37 19.97
C VAL A 735 5.78 -9.25 20.56
N ARG A 736 5.55 -8.19 21.33
CA ARG A 736 4.27 -7.89 21.96
C ARG A 736 3.80 -6.52 21.48
N ARG A 737 2.51 -6.24 21.56
CA ARG A 737 2.05 -4.86 21.43
C ARG A 737 2.64 -4.06 22.58
N ASN A 738 3.29 -2.94 22.26
CA ASN A 738 3.72 -2.02 23.29
C ASN A 738 2.51 -1.22 23.83
N ILE A 739 2.29 -1.28 25.15
CA ILE A 739 1.22 -0.56 25.84
C ILE A 739 1.54 0.94 25.94
N GLN A 740 2.82 1.30 25.97
CA GLN A 740 3.33 2.67 26.02
C GLN A 740 4.22 2.91 24.79
N SER A 741 3.59 3.28 23.68
CA SER A 741 4.26 3.61 22.43
C SER A 741 4.76 5.05 22.42
N PHE A 742 6.01 5.25 22.00
CA PHE A 742 6.61 6.57 21.81
C PHE A 742 6.53 7.07 20.35
N ILE A 743 6.36 6.15 19.40
CA ILE A 743 6.35 6.46 17.98
C ILE A 743 4.94 6.35 17.45
N GLU A 744 4.44 7.45 16.90
CA GLU A 744 3.05 7.57 16.52
C GLU A 744 2.78 7.16 15.08
N GLY A 745 3.75 7.32 14.19
CA GLY A 745 3.63 6.95 12.79
C GLY A 745 4.98 6.75 12.13
N MET A 746 5.03 5.85 11.15
CA MET A 746 6.19 5.58 10.31
C MET A 746 5.75 5.57 8.85
N PHE A 747 6.38 6.42 8.04
CA PHE A 747 6.05 6.62 6.63
C PHE A 747 7.31 6.66 5.79
N THR A 748 7.22 6.29 4.52
CA THR A 748 8.26 6.68 3.54
C THR A 748 7.83 7.86 2.70
N ILE A 749 8.78 8.62 2.16
CA ILE A 749 8.54 9.73 1.22
C ILE A 749 9.40 9.57 -0.05
N GLY A 750 9.02 10.25 -1.14
CA GLY A 750 9.88 10.46 -2.30
C GLY A 750 9.54 9.51 -3.46
N SER A 751 10.53 8.77 -3.97
CA SER A 751 10.30 7.86 -5.11
C SER A 751 9.84 6.46 -4.71
N THR A 752 9.96 6.09 -3.43
CA THR A 752 9.60 4.76 -2.92
C THR A 752 8.17 4.40 -3.30
N GLY A 753 7.94 3.19 -3.81
CA GLY A 753 6.64 2.66 -4.23
C GLY A 753 6.02 3.33 -5.45
N SER A 754 6.82 4.07 -6.24
CA SER A 754 6.41 4.59 -7.55
C SER A 754 7.22 3.95 -8.68
N LEU A 755 6.73 4.08 -9.92
CA LEU A 755 7.41 3.66 -11.14
C LEU A 755 8.79 4.32 -11.26
N ALA A 756 8.95 5.53 -10.71
CA ALA A 756 10.21 6.27 -10.71
C ALA A 756 11.25 5.76 -9.71
N GLN A 757 10.90 4.81 -8.82
CA GLN A 757 11.86 4.16 -7.93
C GLN A 757 12.87 3.33 -8.74
N THR A 758 14.14 3.37 -8.34
CA THR A 758 15.16 2.47 -8.87
C THR A 758 15.82 1.71 -7.73
N ILE A 759 16.55 0.64 -8.07
CA ILE A 759 17.27 -0.20 -7.08
C ILE A 759 18.28 0.60 -6.25
N ASN A 760 18.77 1.71 -6.81
CA ASN A 760 19.73 2.62 -6.18
C ASN A 760 19.05 3.84 -5.53
N SER A 761 17.71 3.92 -5.55
CA SER A 761 17.00 4.95 -4.78
C SER A 761 17.24 4.72 -3.29
N ASP A 762 17.37 5.84 -2.58
CA ASP A 762 17.29 5.92 -1.13
C ASP A 762 15.89 5.60 -0.62
N ILE A 763 15.82 5.14 0.64
CA ILE A 763 14.56 4.99 1.38
C ILE A 763 14.59 5.99 2.54
N ASP A 764 13.76 7.01 2.43
CA ASP A 764 13.63 8.05 3.46
C ASP A 764 12.41 7.74 4.32
N TYR A 765 12.61 7.61 5.64
CA TYR A 765 11.57 7.36 6.62
C TYR A 765 11.27 8.60 7.46
N TRP A 766 9.99 8.94 7.60
CA TRP A 766 9.50 9.86 8.63
C TRP A 766 9.10 9.06 9.87
N ILE A 767 9.68 9.42 11.01
CA ILE A 767 9.37 8.89 12.34
C ILE A 767 8.60 9.97 13.09
N CYS A 768 7.28 9.84 13.13
CA CYS A 768 6.40 10.83 13.73
C CYS A 768 6.30 10.63 15.24
N ILE A 769 6.58 11.68 16.01
CA ILE A 769 6.54 11.69 17.48
C ILE A 769 5.85 12.97 18.00
N TYR A 770 5.49 12.98 19.28
CA TYR A 770 5.23 14.20 20.03
C TYR A 770 6.48 14.55 20.84
N GLU A 771 7.28 15.51 20.37
CA GLU A 771 8.56 15.85 21.03
C GLU A 771 8.40 16.19 22.52
N GLU A 772 7.28 16.79 22.92
CA GLU A 772 6.95 17.12 24.31
C GLU A 772 6.86 15.90 25.23
N SER A 773 6.68 14.70 24.68
CA SER A 773 6.62 13.43 25.42
C SER A 773 8.01 12.84 25.69
N PHE A 774 9.09 13.52 25.27
CA PHE A 774 10.46 13.03 25.37
C PHE A 774 11.35 13.98 26.17
N THR A 775 12.26 13.40 26.95
CA THR A 775 13.40 14.13 27.50
C THR A 775 14.50 14.33 26.44
N PRO A 776 15.37 15.35 26.57
CA PRO A 776 16.49 15.54 25.64
C PRO A 776 17.43 14.33 25.54
N THR A 777 17.52 13.51 26.61
CA THR A 777 18.31 12.28 26.62
C THR A 777 17.64 11.18 25.80
N GLU A 778 16.33 11.03 25.91
CA GLU A 778 15.54 10.05 25.14
C GLU A 778 15.59 10.35 23.63
N ILE A 779 15.48 11.63 23.24
CA ILE A 779 15.64 12.05 21.83
C ILE A 779 17.02 11.64 21.32
N LYS A 780 18.10 11.94 22.06
CA LYS A 780 19.47 11.56 21.68
C LYS A 780 19.66 10.04 21.57
N LEU A 781 19.03 9.26 22.44
CA LEU A 781 19.06 7.80 22.37
C LEU A 781 18.34 7.28 21.12
N LEU A 782 17.17 7.86 20.80
CA LEU A 782 16.43 7.54 19.57
C LEU A 782 17.25 7.90 18.33
N GLU A 783 17.79 9.11 18.24
CA GLU A 783 18.68 9.55 17.15
C GLU A 783 19.87 8.59 16.98
N LYS A 784 20.52 8.20 18.09
CA LYS A 784 21.62 7.24 18.06
C LYS A 784 21.17 5.89 17.51
N LYS A 785 20.01 5.37 17.94
CA LYS A 785 19.45 4.12 17.42
C LYS A 785 19.17 4.20 15.92
N LEU A 786 18.58 5.29 15.45
CA LEU A 786 18.28 5.51 14.03
C LEU A 786 19.56 5.57 13.20
N LEU A 787 20.60 6.29 13.63
CA LEU A 787 21.91 6.32 12.95
C LEU A 787 22.57 4.93 12.86
N LEU A 788 22.46 4.12 13.91
CA LEU A 788 22.93 2.74 13.89
C LEU A 788 22.15 1.88 12.89
N LEU A 789 20.83 2.11 12.75
CA LEU A 789 20.00 1.43 11.76
C LEU A 789 20.33 1.86 10.33
N GLU A 790 20.66 3.13 10.08
CA GLU A 790 21.16 3.59 8.78
C GLU A 790 22.47 2.89 8.39
N ALA A 791 23.41 2.82 9.34
CA ALA A 791 24.67 2.10 9.15
C ALA A 791 24.44 0.60 8.88
N TYR A 792 23.53 -0.02 9.64
CA TYR A 792 23.15 -1.42 9.46
C TYR A 792 22.53 -1.68 8.08
N ALA A 793 21.62 -0.81 7.62
CA ALA A 793 21.02 -0.88 6.28
C ALA A 793 22.09 -0.78 5.17
N GLN A 794 23.06 0.12 5.33
CA GLN A 794 24.13 0.28 4.36
C GLN A 794 25.10 -0.92 4.35
N ASN A 795 25.48 -1.44 5.52
CA ASN A 795 26.49 -2.50 5.62
C ASN A 795 25.94 -3.89 5.26
N GLU A 796 24.76 -4.27 5.77
CA GLU A 796 24.22 -5.62 5.57
C GLU A 796 23.38 -5.78 4.29
N PHE A 797 22.72 -4.68 3.88
CA PHE A 797 21.75 -4.68 2.78
C PHE A 797 22.19 -3.82 1.60
N ASN A 798 23.31 -3.10 1.69
CA ASN A 798 23.81 -2.18 0.66
C ASN A 798 22.71 -1.21 0.18
N THR A 799 21.95 -0.69 1.14
CA THR A 799 20.79 0.17 0.89
C THR A 799 20.91 1.42 1.74
N LYS A 800 20.90 2.58 1.08
CA LYS A 800 20.90 3.86 1.76
C LYS A 800 19.52 4.14 2.35
N VAL A 801 19.47 4.27 3.67
CA VAL A 801 18.28 4.65 4.44
C VAL A 801 18.58 5.95 5.15
N THR A 802 17.59 6.83 5.25
CA THR A 802 17.65 8.05 6.05
C THR A 802 16.42 8.13 6.95
N PHE A 803 16.59 8.42 8.23
CA PHE A 803 15.48 8.67 9.15
C PHE A 803 15.35 10.17 9.47
N PHE A 804 14.12 10.65 9.41
CA PHE A 804 13.75 12.00 9.81
C PHE A 804 12.80 11.90 11.00
N ILE A 805 13.23 12.40 12.17
CA ILE A 805 12.32 12.59 13.31
C ILE A 805 11.43 13.79 12.99
N VAL A 806 10.12 13.58 13.02
CA VAL A 806 9.12 14.59 12.69
C VAL A 806 8.23 14.80 13.90
N ASP A 807 8.33 15.97 14.51
CA ASP A 807 7.38 16.38 15.53
C ASP A 807 6.03 16.70 14.89
N ILE A 808 4.97 16.06 15.39
CA ILE A 808 3.62 16.20 14.86
C ILE A 808 3.11 17.63 15.02
N VAL A 809 3.41 18.29 16.14
CA VAL A 809 2.93 19.65 16.43
C VAL A 809 3.59 20.67 15.49
N LYS A 810 4.92 20.60 15.32
CA LYS A 810 5.63 21.44 14.34
C LYS A 810 5.18 21.15 12.90
N ALA A 811 5.09 19.87 12.52
CA ALA A 811 4.68 19.48 11.18
C ALA A 811 3.29 20.03 10.83
N LYS A 812 2.33 19.98 11.77
CA LYS A 812 1.01 20.61 11.63
C LYS A 812 1.11 22.08 11.23
N LEU A 813 1.97 22.84 11.90
CA LEU A 813 2.19 24.27 11.65
C LEU A 813 3.03 24.56 10.39
N ASN A 814 3.41 23.53 9.63
CA ASN A 814 4.36 23.63 8.50
C ASN A 814 5.74 24.10 8.98
N ASP A 815 6.18 23.61 10.12
CA ASP A 815 7.55 23.75 10.59
C ASP A 815 8.20 22.36 10.60
N PHE A 816 9.26 22.20 9.79
CA PHE A 816 10.06 20.98 9.74
C PHE A 816 11.50 21.24 10.22
N GLY A 817 11.73 22.40 10.86
CA GLY A 817 13.02 22.84 11.35
C GLY A 817 14.03 23.26 10.27
N GLY A 818 15.18 23.75 10.74
CA GLY A 818 16.38 24.00 9.93
C GLY A 818 17.38 22.85 10.06
N SER A 819 16.97 21.62 9.78
CA SER A 819 17.82 20.43 9.96
C SER A 819 18.76 20.23 8.77
N THR A 820 19.84 21.01 8.72
CA THR A 820 21.21 20.72 8.17
C THR A 820 21.93 22.01 7.77
N ILE A 821 23.26 21.93 7.62
CA ILE A 821 24.17 22.96 7.06
C ILE A 821 23.75 23.39 5.63
N GLU A 822 22.82 22.70 4.97
CA GLU A 822 22.20 23.08 3.68
C GLU A 822 20.80 23.76 3.83
N SER A 823 20.45 24.24 5.02
CA SER A 823 19.13 24.77 5.44
C SER A 823 18.28 25.44 4.32
N SER A 824 17.33 24.67 3.80
CA SER A 824 16.15 25.17 3.05
C SER A 824 14.81 24.80 3.72
N GLY A 825 14.86 24.14 4.89
CA GLY A 825 13.67 23.61 5.59
C GLY A 825 12.65 24.68 5.99
N SER A 826 13.11 25.88 6.38
CA SER A 826 12.23 27.02 6.68
C SER A 826 11.66 27.70 5.42
N ALA A 827 12.25 27.48 4.24
CA ALA A 827 11.88 28.16 3.00
C ALA A 827 10.98 27.33 2.08
N GLN A 828 10.66 26.07 2.41
CA GLN A 828 9.92 25.13 1.54
C GLN A 828 8.98 24.19 2.31
N SER A 829 8.57 24.53 3.52
CA SER A 829 7.87 23.60 4.40
C SER A 829 6.54 23.09 3.83
N ARG A 830 5.74 23.93 3.16
CA ARG A 830 4.50 23.50 2.52
C ARG A 830 4.76 22.67 1.27
N ILE A 831 5.82 22.97 0.52
CA ILE A 831 6.23 22.18 -0.66
C ILE A 831 6.67 20.78 -0.22
N LEU A 832 7.41 20.67 0.88
CA LEU A 832 7.79 19.38 1.45
C LEU A 832 6.56 18.60 1.93
N LYS A 833 5.60 19.25 2.60
CA LYS A 833 4.34 18.62 3.02
C LYS A 833 3.49 18.16 1.82
N GLU A 834 3.41 18.97 0.77
CA GLU A 834 2.77 18.60 -0.49
C GLU A 834 3.42 17.35 -1.08
N GLU A 835 4.75 17.31 -1.16
CA GLU A 835 5.49 16.15 -1.65
C GLU A 835 5.26 14.91 -0.77
N PHE A 836 5.25 15.10 0.56
CA PHE A 836 4.93 14.03 1.51
C PHE A 836 3.55 13.45 1.24
N TYR A 837 2.50 14.26 1.27
CA TYR A 837 1.13 13.79 1.02
C TYR A 837 0.93 13.19 -0.37
N ARG A 838 1.68 13.67 -1.37
CA ARG A 838 1.65 13.10 -2.72
C ARG A 838 2.41 11.78 -2.86
N THR A 839 3.41 11.52 -2.04
CA THR A 839 4.33 10.37 -2.25
C THR A 839 4.43 9.41 -1.07
N MET A 840 3.70 9.67 0.02
CA MET A 840 3.83 8.89 1.23
C MET A 840 3.38 7.44 1.05
N ILE A 841 4.10 6.54 1.70
CA ILE A 841 3.63 5.18 1.96
C ILE A 841 3.51 5.04 3.47
N TYR A 842 2.34 4.62 3.92
CA TYR A 842 2.10 4.22 5.29
C TYR A 842 2.76 2.86 5.56
N VAL A 843 3.69 2.83 6.52
CA VAL A 843 4.46 1.63 6.89
C VAL A 843 3.92 1.02 8.19
N ALA A 844 3.73 1.83 9.22
CA ALA A 844 3.19 1.42 10.51
C ALA A 844 2.70 2.63 11.33
N GLY A 845 1.82 2.42 12.32
CA GLY A 845 1.41 3.45 13.27
C GLY A 845 -0.02 3.98 13.08
N LYS A 846 -0.22 5.24 13.45
CA LYS A 846 -1.42 6.03 13.19
C LYS A 846 -1.39 6.59 11.76
N ILE A 847 -2.57 6.92 11.23
CA ILE A 847 -2.75 7.39 9.86
C ILE A 847 -2.90 8.94 9.84
N PRO A 848 -2.34 9.69 8.89
CA PRO A 848 -2.57 11.12 8.80
C PRO A 848 -4.03 11.43 8.49
N LEU A 849 -4.68 12.29 9.29
CA LEU A 849 -6.10 12.65 9.11
C LEU A 849 -6.39 13.20 7.70
N TRP A 850 -5.44 13.91 7.10
CA TRP A 850 -5.55 14.41 5.72
C TRP A 850 -5.82 13.30 4.70
N SER A 851 -5.24 12.12 4.89
CA SER A 851 -5.31 11.01 3.92
C SER A 851 -6.69 10.35 3.84
N VAL A 852 -7.52 10.55 4.86
CA VAL A 852 -8.81 9.87 5.06
C VAL A 852 -10.01 10.81 4.91
N LEU A 853 -9.79 12.07 4.51
CA LEU A 853 -10.84 13.06 4.25
C LEU A 853 -10.79 13.56 2.80
N PRO A 854 -11.89 13.55 2.03
CA PRO A 854 -11.93 14.08 0.67
C PRO A 854 -11.73 15.59 0.69
N ASN A 855 -11.27 16.17 -0.41
CA ASN A 855 -10.98 17.60 -0.47
C ASN A 855 -12.21 18.48 -0.15
N SER A 856 -13.40 18.07 -0.59
CA SER A 856 -14.69 18.75 -0.33
C SER A 856 -15.00 18.94 1.17
N ILE A 857 -14.63 17.96 2.00
CA ILE A 857 -14.81 18.02 3.45
C ILE A 857 -13.63 18.73 4.12
N SER A 858 -12.41 18.41 3.67
CA SER A 858 -11.15 18.94 4.21
C SER A 858 -11.17 20.48 4.25
N VAL A 859 -11.47 21.11 3.11
CA VAL A 859 -11.46 22.59 2.95
C VAL A 859 -12.35 23.31 3.98
N ASN A 860 -13.49 22.71 4.32
CA ASN A 860 -14.53 23.39 5.09
C ASN A 860 -14.61 22.94 6.56
N TYR A 861 -14.15 21.72 6.88
CA TYR A 861 -14.47 21.05 8.14
C TYR A 861 -13.29 20.41 8.86
N TYR A 862 -12.06 20.46 8.33
CA TYR A 862 -10.88 19.78 8.89
C TYR A 862 -10.67 20.04 10.39
N ASP A 863 -10.54 21.31 10.79
CA ASP A 863 -10.28 21.69 12.19
C ASP A 863 -11.45 21.33 13.13
N LYS A 864 -12.68 21.44 12.65
CA LYS A 864 -13.88 21.07 13.42
C LYS A 864 -13.91 19.56 13.68
N ILE A 865 -13.65 18.76 12.65
CA ILE A 865 -13.56 17.31 12.72
C ILE A 865 -12.45 16.90 13.69
N LEU A 866 -11.26 17.48 13.53
CA LEU A 866 -10.12 17.22 14.40
C LEU A 866 -10.45 17.51 15.88
N LYS A 867 -11.00 18.68 16.19
CA LYS A 867 -11.37 19.06 17.57
C LYS A 867 -12.31 18.04 18.20
N LYS A 868 -13.30 17.55 17.45
CA LYS A 868 -14.27 16.56 17.94
C LYS A 868 -13.64 15.18 18.12
N ILE A 869 -12.77 14.73 17.21
CA ILE A 869 -12.06 13.44 17.34
C ILE A 869 -11.13 13.45 18.56
N SER A 870 -10.36 14.53 18.73
CA SER A 870 -9.41 14.67 19.84
C SER A 870 -10.10 14.76 21.22
N ALA A 871 -11.37 15.16 21.26
CA ALA A 871 -12.16 15.20 22.50
C ALA A 871 -12.66 13.81 22.95
N GLU A 872 -12.64 12.79 22.08
CA GLU A 872 -13.03 11.44 22.47
C GLU A 872 -11.94 10.76 23.31
N LYS A 873 -12.30 10.20 24.48
CA LYS A 873 -11.38 9.56 25.46
C LYS A 873 -10.61 8.32 24.95
N ARG A 874 -10.66 7.98 23.66
CA ARG A 874 -9.98 6.81 23.08
C ARG A 874 -8.63 7.22 22.50
N THR A 875 -7.64 6.34 22.56
CA THR A 875 -6.34 6.55 21.88
C THR A 875 -6.58 6.85 20.39
N PRO A 876 -6.21 8.04 19.89
CA PRO A 876 -6.59 8.48 18.55
C PRO A 876 -5.95 7.58 17.49
N ARG A 877 -6.73 7.12 16.51
CA ARG A 877 -6.27 6.31 15.35
C ARG A 877 -5.49 7.14 14.34
N TYR A 878 -5.64 8.46 14.39
CA TYR A 878 -5.11 9.40 13.42
C TYR A 878 -4.09 10.36 14.05
N ILE A 879 -3.16 10.84 13.24
CA ILE A 879 -2.27 11.97 13.56
C ILE A 879 -2.65 13.17 12.69
N ASP A 880 -2.43 14.37 13.24
CA ASP A 880 -2.67 15.61 12.53
C ASP A 880 -1.34 16.23 12.11
N LEU A 881 -1.02 16.09 10.82
CA LEU A 881 0.12 16.75 10.19
C LEU A 881 -0.29 18.06 9.50
N GLY A 882 -1.54 18.54 9.68
CA GLY A 882 -2.11 19.76 9.12
C GLY A 882 -2.58 19.62 7.67
N ASP A 883 -3.66 20.32 7.32
CA ASP A 883 -4.16 20.41 5.96
C ASP A 883 -3.33 21.36 5.08
N ILE A 884 -3.43 21.22 3.75
CA ILE A 884 -2.72 22.04 2.78
C ILE A 884 -3.54 22.26 1.50
N HIS A 885 -3.87 23.52 1.20
CA HIS A 885 -4.61 23.90 -0.02
C HIS A 885 -3.90 24.94 -0.88
N ALA A 886 -2.91 25.64 -0.33
CA ALA A 886 -2.11 26.62 -1.04
C ALA A 886 -0.68 26.63 -0.50
N ILE A 887 0.27 27.00 -1.35
CA ILE A 887 1.68 27.20 -0.99
C ILE A 887 1.96 28.70 -1.07
N SER A 888 2.65 29.27 -0.07
CA SER A 888 2.99 30.69 -0.09
C SER A 888 3.85 31.05 -1.30
N SER A 889 3.61 32.22 -1.91
CA SER A 889 4.41 32.72 -3.04
C SER A 889 5.91 32.79 -2.73
N LYS A 890 6.25 33.04 -1.45
CA LYS A 890 7.63 33.13 -0.94
C LYS A 890 8.37 31.78 -1.00
N GLU A 891 7.66 30.67 -0.83
CA GLU A 891 8.24 29.32 -0.84
C GLU A 891 8.61 28.88 -2.27
N TYR A 892 7.88 29.31 -3.30
CA TYR A 892 8.21 28.98 -4.70
C TYR A 892 9.57 29.56 -5.13
N PHE A 893 9.90 30.78 -4.67
CA PHE A 893 11.21 31.37 -4.95
C PHE A 893 12.34 30.51 -4.34
N GLY A 894 12.24 30.23 -3.03
CA GLY A 894 13.21 29.36 -2.33
C GLY A 894 13.33 27.97 -2.95
N ALA A 895 12.21 27.35 -3.34
CA ALA A 895 12.19 26.06 -4.00
C ALA A 895 12.81 26.07 -5.40
N SER A 896 12.56 27.10 -6.20
CA SER A 896 13.14 27.22 -7.54
C SER A 896 14.67 27.32 -7.48
N ILE A 897 15.19 28.10 -6.54
CA ILE A 897 16.62 28.23 -6.28
C ILE A 897 17.22 26.89 -5.85
N TRP A 898 16.56 26.17 -4.95
CA TRP A 898 17.04 24.86 -4.50
C TRP A 898 17.12 23.84 -5.64
N GLN A 899 16.12 23.81 -6.53
CA GLN A 899 16.17 22.95 -7.71
C GLN A 899 17.29 23.34 -8.68
N MET A 900 17.64 24.63 -8.78
CA MET A 900 18.81 25.10 -9.53
C MET A 900 20.15 24.60 -8.97
N PHE A 901 20.20 24.12 -7.72
CA PHE A 901 21.38 23.48 -7.13
C PHE A 901 21.31 21.97 -7.14
N LYS A 902 20.17 21.39 -6.75
CA LYS A 902 20.03 19.93 -6.65
C LYS A 902 20.12 19.23 -8.00
N TRP A 903 19.81 19.89 -9.11
CA TRP A 903 19.97 19.28 -10.44
C TRP A 903 21.44 18.92 -10.76
N LEU A 904 22.42 19.54 -10.10
CA LEU A 904 23.85 19.19 -10.25
C LEU A 904 24.16 17.79 -9.70
N GLN A 905 23.36 17.32 -8.75
CA GLN A 905 23.50 16.00 -8.13
C GLN A 905 22.46 15.01 -8.69
N SER A 906 21.23 15.48 -8.93
CA SER A 906 20.10 14.68 -9.39
C SER A 906 19.29 15.42 -10.47
N PRO A 907 19.84 15.56 -11.69
CA PRO A 907 19.31 16.44 -12.74
C PRO A 907 17.87 16.11 -13.12
N PHE A 908 17.58 14.82 -13.31
CA PHE A 908 16.30 14.38 -13.83
C PHE A 908 15.13 14.62 -12.86
N LYS A 909 15.34 14.40 -11.55
CA LYS A 909 14.33 14.72 -10.53
C LYS A 909 14.08 16.23 -10.45
N SER A 910 15.14 17.04 -10.50
CA SER A 910 15.03 18.50 -10.37
C SER A 910 14.33 19.16 -11.55
N VAL A 911 14.45 18.62 -12.77
CA VAL A 911 13.66 19.06 -13.93
C VAL A 911 12.17 18.91 -13.67
N LEU A 912 11.73 17.74 -13.19
CA LEU A 912 10.32 17.48 -12.87
C LEU A 912 9.80 18.40 -11.75
N LYS A 913 10.61 18.61 -10.71
CA LYS A 913 10.25 19.51 -9.60
C LYS A 913 10.17 20.96 -10.04
N MET A 914 11.11 21.45 -10.86
CA MET A 914 11.07 22.81 -11.41
C MET A 914 9.82 23.04 -12.28
N ALA A 915 9.46 22.05 -13.09
CA ALA A 915 8.23 22.07 -13.88
C ALA A 915 6.97 22.19 -13.00
N LEU A 916 6.94 21.45 -11.89
CA LEU A 916 5.83 21.49 -10.94
C LEU A 916 5.67 22.86 -10.28
N LEU A 917 6.78 23.52 -9.92
CA LEU A 917 6.74 24.88 -9.36
C LEU A 917 6.16 25.90 -10.36
N GLU A 918 6.55 25.80 -11.64
CA GLU A 918 6.00 26.66 -12.70
C GLU A 918 4.49 26.44 -12.87
N LYS A 919 4.05 25.18 -12.94
CA LYS A 919 2.63 24.83 -13.02
C LYS A 919 1.84 25.40 -11.82
N TYR A 920 2.33 25.20 -10.60
CA TYR A 920 1.66 25.68 -9.41
C TYR A 920 1.53 27.20 -9.34
N LEU A 921 2.53 27.93 -9.82
CA LEU A 921 2.44 29.39 -9.93
C LEU A 921 1.42 29.82 -11.00
N TYR A 922 1.36 29.11 -12.13
CA TYR A 922 0.41 29.41 -13.19
C TYR A 922 -1.04 29.16 -12.76
N GLU A 923 -1.30 28.07 -12.05
CA GLU A 923 -2.64 27.66 -11.62
C GLU A 923 -3.03 28.17 -10.23
N TYR A 924 -2.22 29.04 -9.63
CA TYR A 924 -2.38 29.50 -8.26
C TYR A 924 -3.80 30.04 -7.99
N GLY A 925 -4.48 29.47 -6.98
CA GLY A 925 -5.84 29.85 -6.60
C GLY A 925 -6.95 29.38 -7.55
N THR A 926 -6.63 28.77 -8.69
CA THR A 926 -7.62 28.28 -9.67
C THR A 926 -7.76 26.76 -9.70
N ARG A 927 -6.69 26.03 -9.36
CA ARG A 927 -6.69 24.57 -9.25
C ARG A 927 -6.18 24.13 -7.88
N PRO A 928 -6.69 23.00 -7.34
CA PRO A 928 -6.15 22.42 -6.12
C PRO A 928 -4.73 21.89 -6.35
N LEU A 929 -3.92 21.86 -5.28
CA LEU A 929 -2.60 21.23 -5.29
C LEU A 929 -2.65 19.76 -5.72
N LEU A 930 -1.57 19.26 -6.32
CA LEU A 930 -1.52 17.91 -6.88
C LEU A 930 -1.74 16.83 -5.82
N CYS A 931 -1.27 17.02 -4.58
CA CYS A 931 -1.55 16.11 -3.48
C CYS A 931 -3.07 15.96 -3.22
N ASN A 932 -3.85 17.04 -3.31
CA ASN A 932 -5.30 16.99 -3.13
C ASN A 932 -6.01 16.36 -4.34
N GLN A 933 -5.54 16.65 -5.56
CA GLN A 933 -6.03 15.96 -6.76
C GLN A 933 -5.78 14.45 -6.67
N TYR A 934 -4.57 14.06 -6.26
CA TYR A 934 -4.20 12.66 -6.07
C TYR A 934 -5.04 12.00 -4.96
N LYS A 935 -5.29 12.69 -3.85
CA LYS A 935 -6.19 12.22 -2.80
C LYS A 935 -7.59 11.95 -3.31
N ASP A 936 -8.13 12.87 -4.10
CA ASP A 936 -9.47 12.74 -4.65
C ASP A 936 -9.57 11.57 -5.65
N GLU A 937 -8.49 11.21 -6.36
CA GLU A 937 -8.46 10.02 -7.24
C GLU A 937 -8.76 8.73 -6.46
N TRP A 938 -8.10 8.48 -5.33
CA TRP A 938 -8.40 7.26 -4.55
C TRP A 938 -9.71 7.37 -3.75
N MET A 939 -10.08 8.57 -3.29
CA MET A 939 -11.35 8.80 -2.57
C MET A 939 -12.57 8.52 -3.45
N ASN A 940 -12.53 9.01 -4.69
CA ASN A 940 -13.62 8.91 -5.66
C ASN A 940 -13.47 7.72 -6.62
N SER A 941 -12.50 6.84 -6.34
CA SER A 941 -12.31 5.59 -7.06
C SER A 941 -13.53 4.66 -6.96
N GLY A 942 -13.64 3.78 -7.95
CA GLY A 942 -14.62 2.70 -8.05
C GLY A 942 -14.58 1.68 -6.91
N ALA A 943 -15.35 0.60 -7.04
CA ALA A 943 -15.11 -0.59 -6.23
C ALA A 943 -13.66 -1.09 -6.42
N HIS A 944 -13.13 -0.85 -7.63
CA HIS A 944 -11.78 -1.22 -8.04
C HIS A 944 -10.86 -0.01 -8.23
N LEU A 945 -9.63 -0.09 -7.70
CA LEU A 945 -8.57 0.88 -7.92
C LEU A 945 -7.88 0.62 -9.26
N ARG A 946 -7.79 1.64 -10.13
CA ARG A 946 -7.08 1.49 -11.40
C ARG A 946 -5.57 1.57 -11.19
N LEU A 947 -4.84 0.60 -11.73
CA LEU A 947 -3.40 0.44 -11.48
C LEU A 947 -2.56 1.70 -11.71
N ALA A 948 -2.78 2.46 -12.79
CA ALA A 948 -1.99 3.66 -13.10
C ALA A 948 -2.57 4.99 -12.60
N GLN A 949 -3.79 5.02 -12.05
CA GLN A 949 -4.32 6.22 -11.39
C GLN A 949 -3.63 6.52 -10.06
N ASN A 950 -2.77 5.61 -9.63
CA ASN A 950 -2.37 5.44 -8.24
C ASN A 950 -0.86 5.49 -8.06
N ASP A 951 -0.14 5.96 -9.07
CA ASP A 951 1.30 6.16 -9.01
C ASP A 951 1.61 7.66 -8.96
N SER A 952 2.28 8.08 -7.89
CA SER A 952 2.55 9.48 -7.58
C SER A 952 3.40 10.20 -8.64
N TYR A 953 4.20 9.48 -9.42
CA TYR A 953 5.02 10.03 -10.50
C TYR A 953 4.32 10.00 -11.85
N ILE A 954 3.48 9.01 -12.12
CA ILE A 954 2.63 9.01 -13.32
C ILE A 954 1.65 10.18 -13.26
N ILE A 955 0.96 10.38 -12.14
CA ILE A 955 0.00 11.48 -11.97
C ILE A 955 0.68 12.84 -12.07
N LEU A 956 1.87 12.98 -11.46
CA LEU A 956 2.72 14.15 -11.62
C LEU A 956 3.01 14.41 -13.10
N LEU A 957 3.47 13.38 -13.80
CA LEU A 957 3.86 13.50 -15.19
C LEU A 957 2.66 13.84 -16.08
N GLU A 958 1.52 13.17 -15.92
CA GLU A 958 0.29 13.48 -16.67
C GLU A 958 -0.11 14.95 -16.49
N ASN A 959 -0.16 15.43 -15.25
CA ASN A 959 -0.49 16.82 -14.95
C ASN A 959 0.50 17.83 -15.55
N LEU A 960 1.80 17.51 -15.55
CA LEU A 960 2.81 18.35 -16.17
C LEU A 960 2.69 18.36 -17.70
N LEU A 961 2.45 17.20 -18.32
CA LEU A 961 2.31 17.09 -19.78
C LEU A 961 1.06 17.80 -20.28
N ASP A 962 -0.05 17.73 -19.54
CA ASP A 962 -1.29 18.43 -19.85
C ASP A 962 -1.12 19.96 -19.72
N TYR A 963 -0.41 20.41 -18.67
CA TYR A 963 -0.03 21.81 -18.52
C TYR A 963 0.80 22.32 -19.70
N PHE A 964 1.89 21.64 -20.08
CA PHE A 964 2.70 22.11 -21.21
C PHE A 964 2.01 21.94 -22.57
N ALA A 965 1.05 21.03 -22.68
CA ALA A 965 0.21 20.93 -23.87
C ALA A 965 -0.74 22.14 -23.98
N SER A 966 -1.37 22.56 -22.88
CA SER A 966 -2.27 23.73 -22.87
C SER A 966 -1.55 25.05 -23.14
N THR A 967 -0.26 25.15 -22.76
CA THR A 967 0.59 26.30 -23.09
C THR A 967 1.37 26.16 -24.40
N ALA A 968 1.14 25.11 -25.19
CA ALA A 968 1.84 24.81 -26.45
C ALA A 968 3.39 24.72 -26.34
N ASP A 969 3.95 24.39 -25.17
CA ASP A 969 5.40 24.26 -24.94
C ASP A 969 5.88 22.82 -25.13
N LEU A 970 5.91 22.39 -26.40
CA LEU A 970 6.33 21.03 -26.79
C LEU A 970 7.79 20.71 -26.43
N ILE A 971 8.65 21.72 -26.33
CA ILE A 971 10.06 21.52 -25.95
C ILE A 971 10.13 21.07 -24.48
N SER A 972 9.45 21.78 -23.58
CA SER A 972 9.38 21.42 -22.16
C SER A 972 8.75 20.04 -21.97
N LYS A 973 7.67 19.74 -22.71
CA LYS A 973 7.03 18.41 -22.73
C LYS A 973 8.04 17.29 -23.04
N ASN A 974 8.85 17.46 -24.08
CA ASN A 974 9.85 16.46 -24.49
C ASN A 974 11.00 16.32 -23.48
N VAL A 975 11.47 17.43 -22.89
CA VAL A 975 12.52 17.41 -21.86
C VAL A 975 12.06 16.65 -20.62
N ILE A 976 10.82 16.89 -20.18
CA ILE A 976 10.21 16.23 -19.03
C ILE A 976 10.08 14.72 -19.25
N LEU A 977 9.52 14.29 -20.39
CA LEU A 977 9.43 12.86 -20.74
C LEU A 977 10.82 12.20 -20.80
N THR A 978 11.80 12.87 -21.42
CA THR A 978 13.17 12.36 -21.52
C THR A 978 13.80 12.19 -20.14
N CYS A 979 13.67 13.19 -19.25
CA CYS A 979 14.17 13.11 -17.89
C CYS A 979 13.48 12.01 -17.08
N PHE A 980 12.18 11.83 -17.25
CA PHE A 980 11.44 10.74 -16.59
C PHE A 980 12.01 9.37 -16.99
N PHE A 981 12.13 9.07 -18.28
CA PHE A 981 12.66 7.77 -18.73
C PHE A 981 14.15 7.59 -18.40
N LEU A 982 14.96 8.65 -18.44
CA LEU A 982 16.34 8.63 -17.93
C LEU A 982 16.39 8.25 -16.46
N LYS A 983 15.46 8.75 -15.65
CA LYS A 983 15.36 8.44 -14.22
C LYS A 983 15.00 6.97 -13.96
N LEU A 984 14.24 6.33 -14.85
CA LEU A 984 13.89 4.91 -14.74
C LEU A 984 15.09 3.99 -14.95
N GLY A 985 16.03 4.38 -15.83
CA GLY A 985 17.27 3.64 -16.10
C GLY A 985 17.04 2.27 -16.74
N ILE A 986 15.99 2.13 -17.54
CA ILE A 986 15.58 0.86 -18.15
C ILE A 986 16.35 0.65 -19.45
N SER A 987 17.24 -0.33 -19.49
CA SER A 987 18.19 -0.52 -20.60
C SER A 987 18.01 -1.83 -21.36
N LYS A 988 17.24 -2.77 -20.80
CA LYS A 988 17.03 -4.14 -21.33
C LYS A 988 15.71 -4.73 -20.85
N ASP A 989 15.22 -5.77 -21.53
CA ASP A 989 13.96 -6.44 -21.17
C ASP A 989 13.93 -7.00 -19.74
N ALA A 990 15.08 -7.47 -19.22
CA ALA A 990 15.16 -7.97 -17.85
C ALA A 990 14.77 -6.91 -16.80
N ASP A 991 15.00 -5.62 -17.09
CA ASP A 991 14.63 -4.52 -16.19
C ASP A 991 13.11 -4.28 -16.15
N ILE A 992 12.39 -4.78 -17.16
CA ILE A 992 10.92 -4.72 -17.28
C ILE A 992 10.27 -6.00 -16.76
N GLU A 993 10.83 -7.15 -17.10
CA GLU A 993 10.19 -8.46 -16.89
C GLU A 993 10.46 -9.05 -15.49
N ASN A 994 11.55 -8.65 -14.81
CA ASN A 994 11.86 -9.08 -13.45
C ASN A 994 11.01 -8.33 -12.42
N THR A 995 9.77 -8.76 -12.28
CA THR A 995 8.78 -8.27 -11.31
C THR A 995 8.20 -9.45 -10.53
N VAL A 996 7.96 -9.25 -9.24
CA VAL A 996 7.38 -10.25 -8.35
C VAL A 996 5.86 -10.31 -8.56
N PHE A 997 5.23 -9.14 -8.56
CA PHE A 997 3.80 -8.94 -8.70
C PHE A 997 3.37 -8.55 -10.11
N GLY A 998 4.25 -7.91 -10.89
CA GLY A 998 3.97 -7.52 -12.28
C GLY A 998 3.37 -6.13 -12.44
N LEU A 999 3.14 -5.41 -11.34
CA LEU A 999 2.58 -4.07 -11.35
C LEU A 999 3.50 -3.09 -12.08
N ARG A 1000 4.81 -3.10 -11.77
CA ARG A 1000 5.78 -2.21 -12.44
C ARG A 1000 5.78 -2.41 -13.96
N LYS A 1001 5.71 -3.67 -14.40
CA LYS A 1001 5.65 -4.05 -15.82
C LYS A 1001 4.39 -3.51 -16.49
N ILE A 1002 3.24 -3.62 -15.83
CA ILE A 1002 1.95 -3.11 -16.34
C ILE A 1002 1.99 -1.59 -16.46
N LEU A 1003 2.45 -0.90 -15.42
CA LEU A 1003 2.58 0.56 -15.39
C LEU A 1003 3.47 1.06 -16.52
N LEU A 1004 4.65 0.46 -16.70
CA LEU A 1004 5.58 0.86 -17.75
C LEU A 1004 4.99 0.68 -19.15
N ARG A 1005 4.35 -0.46 -19.44
CA ARG A 1005 3.71 -0.71 -20.74
C ARG A 1005 2.61 0.30 -21.03
N ARG A 1006 1.81 0.64 -20.02
CA ARG A 1006 0.79 1.69 -20.15
C ARG A 1006 1.39 3.07 -20.42
N CYS A 1007 2.50 3.42 -19.77
CA CYS A 1007 3.21 4.66 -20.04
C CYS A 1007 3.76 4.71 -21.48
N MET A 1008 4.31 3.59 -21.96
CA MET A 1008 4.80 3.45 -23.34
C MET A 1008 3.70 3.69 -24.37
N GLU A 1009 2.55 3.04 -24.19
CA GLU A 1009 1.37 3.20 -25.05
C GLU A 1009 0.83 4.63 -24.99
N LYS A 1010 0.62 5.17 -23.78
CA LYS A 1010 0.02 6.50 -23.57
C LYS A 1010 0.88 7.63 -24.14
N TRP A 1011 2.20 7.54 -24.04
CA TRP A 1011 3.11 8.60 -24.52
C TRP A 1011 3.74 8.31 -25.87
N ASN A 1012 3.36 7.21 -26.52
CA ASN A 1012 3.86 6.77 -27.82
C ASN A 1012 5.40 6.61 -27.86
N TRP A 1013 5.94 5.91 -26.85
CA TRP A 1013 7.37 5.57 -26.75
C TRP A 1013 7.54 4.06 -26.84
N ASP A 1014 8.27 3.61 -27.84
CA ASP A 1014 8.59 2.19 -28.00
C ASP A 1014 9.72 1.72 -27.07
N LYS A 1015 9.93 0.40 -27.02
CA LYS A 1015 11.00 -0.20 -26.21
C LYS A 1015 12.38 0.25 -26.66
N GLN A 1016 12.60 0.42 -27.96
CA GLN A 1016 13.91 0.74 -28.52
C GLN A 1016 14.38 2.10 -28.01
N LYS A 1017 13.51 3.11 -28.07
CA LYS A 1017 13.76 4.46 -27.57
C LYS A 1017 13.99 4.49 -26.07
N ILE A 1018 13.21 3.71 -25.30
CA ILE A 1018 13.42 3.60 -23.85
C ILE A 1018 14.78 2.96 -23.54
N PHE A 1019 15.15 1.88 -24.21
CA PHE A 1019 16.43 1.21 -24.00
C PHE A 1019 17.61 2.06 -24.44
N GLU A 1020 17.48 2.80 -25.55
CA GLU A 1020 18.45 3.80 -25.97
C GLU A 1020 18.66 4.81 -24.84
N ILE A 1021 17.59 5.38 -24.29
CA ILE A 1021 17.64 6.37 -23.21
C ILE A 1021 18.17 5.80 -21.90
N GLY A 1022 17.72 4.60 -21.49
CA GLY A 1022 18.22 3.95 -20.29
C GLY A 1022 19.68 3.50 -20.39
N SER A 1023 20.19 3.35 -21.61
CA SER A 1023 21.62 3.13 -21.89
C SER A 1023 22.43 4.43 -21.84
N PHE A 1024 21.94 5.46 -21.14
CA PHE A 1024 22.59 6.76 -20.93
C PHE A 1024 24.10 6.64 -20.62
N LYS A 1025 24.50 5.65 -19.81
CA LYS A 1025 25.91 5.39 -19.45
C LYS A 1025 26.83 5.01 -20.62
N GLN A 1026 26.26 4.65 -21.76
CA GLN A 1026 26.95 4.20 -22.97
C GLN A 1026 26.79 5.21 -24.12
N TRP A 1027 26.14 6.35 -23.85
CA TRP A 1027 25.93 7.38 -24.86
C TRP A 1027 27.23 8.01 -25.30
N GLU A 1028 27.24 8.41 -26.56
CA GLU A 1028 28.25 9.34 -27.08
C GLU A 1028 28.21 10.65 -26.28
N TYR A 1029 29.38 11.13 -25.88
CA TYR A 1029 29.62 12.41 -25.23
C TYR A 1029 28.89 13.55 -25.92
N ARG A 1030 28.86 13.61 -27.26
CA ARG A 1030 28.12 14.67 -27.98
C ARG A 1030 26.64 14.71 -27.60
N ASN A 1031 26.01 13.55 -27.39
CA ASN A 1031 24.61 13.45 -26.99
C ASN A 1031 24.41 13.83 -25.51
N ILE A 1032 25.35 13.45 -24.64
CA ILE A 1032 25.36 13.84 -23.22
C ILE A 1032 25.53 15.36 -23.09
N ALA A 1033 26.48 15.95 -23.79
CA ALA A 1033 26.72 17.40 -23.82
C ALA A 1033 25.51 18.15 -24.39
N ARG A 1034 24.87 17.64 -25.45
CA ARG A 1034 23.63 18.20 -25.99
C ARG A 1034 22.51 18.19 -24.95
N LEU A 1035 22.27 17.05 -24.30
CA LEU A 1035 21.25 16.94 -23.25
C LEU A 1035 21.58 17.85 -22.06
N SER A 1036 22.85 17.90 -21.64
CA SER A 1036 23.36 18.78 -20.58
C SER A 1036 23.03 20.23 -20.87
N SER A 1037 23.32 20.70 -22.09
CA SER A 1037 22.96 22.04 -22.55
C SER A 1037 21.45 22.27 -22.59
N THR A 1038 20.66 21.30 -23.06
CA THR A 1038 19.19 21.40 -23.10
C THR A 1038 18.59 21.53 -21.69
N ILE A 1039 19.01 20.69 -20.74
CA ILE A 1039 18.56 20.77 -19.35
C ILE A 1039 19.01 22.09 -18.71
N LYS A 1040 20.26 22.51 -18.95
CA LYS A 1040 20.79 23.79 -18.46
C LYS A 1040 19.93 24.98 -18.92
N GLN A 1041 19.60 25.03 -20.21
CA GLN A 1041 18.75 26.07 -20.79
C GLN A 1041 17.33 26.01 -20.23
N TYR A 1042 16.77 24.80 -20.11
CA TYR A 1042 15.46 24.58 -19.50
C TYR A 1042 15.41 25.13 -18.07
N MET A 1043 16.33 24.69 -17.20
CA MET A 1043 16.38 25.10 -15.79
C MET A 1043 16.50 26.62 -15.64
N VAL A 1044 17.40 27.27 -16.40
CA VAL A 1044 17.55 28.74 -16.38
C VAL A 1044 16.31 29.45 -16.89
N LYS A 1045 15.69 28.96 -17.98
CA LYS A 1045 14.45 29.54 -18.53
C LYS A 1045 13.34 29.46 -17.48
N LYS A 1046 13.10 28.28 -16.90
CA LYS A 1046 12.01 28.07 -15.94
C LYS A 1046 12.23 28.84 -14.64
N TYR A 1047 13.46 28.87 -14.12
CA TYR A 1047 13.80 29.72 -12.99
C TYR A 1047 13.49 31.20 -13.25
N LYS A 1048 13.88 31.73 -14.43
CA LYS A 1048 13.56 33.11 -14.81
C LYS A 1048 12.06 33.34 -14.90
N THR A 1049 11.31 32.42 -15.51
CA THR A 1049 9.84 32.50 -15.60
C THR A 1049 9.20 32.53 -14.23
N VAL A 1050 9.55 31.59 -13.35
CA VAL A 1050 9.08 31.53 -11.95
C VAL A 1050 9.36 32.86 -11.25
N ASN A 1051 10.59 33.37 -11.32
CA ASN A 1051 10.96 34.60 -10.64
C ASN A 1051 10.24 35.84 -11.19
N GLN A 1052 10.12 35.97 -12.52
CA GLN A 1052 9.40 37.09 -13.14
C GLN A 1052 7.92 37.10 -12.76
N THR A 1053 7.28 35.94 -12.64
CA THR A 1053 5.88 35.82 -12.21
C THR A 1053 5.72 36.24 -10.76
N ILE A 1054 6.63 35.81 -9.89
CA ILE A 1054 6.65 36.22 -8.46
C ILE A 1054 6.86 37.74 -8.34
N ASP A 1055 7.83 38.31 -9.06
CA ASP A 1055 8.13 39.76 -9.04
C ASP A 1055 6.91 40.60 -9.49
N ARG A 1056 6.10 40.10 -10.42
CA ARG A 1056 4.86 40.77 -10.88
C ARG A 1056 3.71 40.64 -9.87
N GLN A 1057 3.68 39.57 -9.08
CA GLN A 1057 2.59 39.27 -8.14
C GLN A 1057 2.85 39.79 -6.71
N SER A 1058 4.04 40.30 -6.40
CA SER A 1058 4.46 40.66 -5.02
C SER A 1058 4.59 42.17 -4.79
N GLN A 1059 3.88 42.72 -3.80
CA GLN A 1059 4.19 44.04 -3.18
C GLN A 1059 5.01 43.91 -1.87
N GLU A 1060 5.25 42.68 -1.40
CA GLU A 1060 5.93 42.42 -0.11
C GLU A 1060 7.40 42.00 -0.25
N SER A 1061 8.22 42.40 0.72
CA SER A 1061 9.64 42.07 0.81
C SER A 1061 9.90 40.58 1.12
N SER A 1062 10.95 40.06 0.49
CA SER A 1062 11.45 38.67 0.54
C SER A 1062 11.78 38.16 1.94
N SER A 1063 11.40 36.92 2.27
CA SER A 1063 11.78 36.19 3.50
C SER A 1063 13.13 35.46 3.42
N ILE A 1064 13.81 35.49 2.27
CA ILE A 1064 15.18 34.95 2.14
C ILE A 1064 16.16 36.00 2.66
N SER A 1065 17.13 35.57 3.47
CA SER A 1065 18.18 36.47 3.97
C SER A 1065 18.94 37.12 2.79
N PRO A 1066 19.34 38.40 2.89
CA PRO A 1066 20.18 39.04 1.87
C PRO A 1066 21.45 38.24 1.55
N GLU A 1067 22.01 37.58 2.56
CA GLU A 1067 23.16 36.69 2.49
C GLU A 1067 22.89 35.47 1.60
N ASP A 1068 21.79 34.75 1.84
CA ASP A 1068 21.37 33.60 1.03
C ASP A 1068 21.11 34.03 -0.41
N LYS A 1069 20.39 35.13 -0.63
CA LYS A 1069 20.15 35.67 -1.98
C LYS A 1069 21.47 35.93 -2.72
N THR A 1070 22.48 36.44 -2.02
CA THR A 1070 23.81 36.73 -2.58
C THR A 1070 24.59 35.45 -2.91
N ILE A 1071 24.64 34.48 -1.99
CA ILE A 1071 25.30 33.19 -2.19
C ILE A 1071 24.69 32.46 -3.40
N LEU A 1072 23.36 32.42 -3.45
CA LEU A 1072 22.61 31.66 -4.46
C LEU A 1072 22.74 32.33 -5.84
N SER A 1073 22.63 33.66 -5.90
CA SER A 1073 22.94 34.48 -7.09
C SER A 1073 24.34 34.17 -7.64
N ARG A 1074 25.35 34.18 -6.76
CA ARG A 1074 26.75 33.94 -7.15
C ARG A 1074 26.97 32.52 -7.63
N LYS A 1075 26.40 31.49 -6.99
CA LYS A 1075 26.50 30.12 -7.52
C LYS A 1075 25.84 29.96 -8.89
N ILE A 1076 24.66 30.56 -9.11
CA ILE A 1076 24.03 30.56 -10.44
C ILE A 1076 24.95 31.28 -11.44
N PHE A 1077 25.55 32.40 -11.06
CA PHE A 1077 26.52 33.07 -11.91
C PHE A 1077 27.74 32.18 -12.22
N ILE A 1078 28.33 31.53 -11.21
CA ILE A 1078 29.49 30.64 -11.35
C ILE A 1078 29.20 29.47 -12.30
N GLU A 1079 28.03 28.86 -12.23
CA GLU A 1079 27.76 27.66 -13.02
C GLU A 1079 27.20 27.98 -14.42
N PHE A 1080 26.51 29.11 -14.59
CA PHE A 1080 25.75 29.42 -15.80
C PHE A 1080 26.27 30.60 -16.63
N SER A 1081 27.15 31.47 -16.10
CA SER A 1081 27.71 32.58 -16.87
C SER A 1081 28.81 32.11 -17.85
N LYS A 1082 28.73 32.56 -19.10
CA LYS A 1082 29.85 32.50 -20.05
C LYS A 1082 30.73 33.71 -19.82
N GLN A 1083 32.00 33.48 -19.51
CA GLN A 1083 33.01 34.51 -19.31
C GLN A 1083 34.22 34.22 -20.21
N PRO A 1084 34.89 35.24 -20.77
CA PRO A 1084 36.12 35.04 -21.55
C PRO A 1084 37.19 34.29 -20.74
N GLY A 1085 37.83 33.31 -21.37
CA GLY A 1085 38.87 32.48 -20.74
C GLY A 1085 38.37 31.49 -19.69
N LYS A 1086 37.08 31.44 -19.36
CA LYS A 1086 36.55 30.50 -18.36
C LYS A 1086 36.58 29.07 -18.88
N VAL A 1087 37.20 28.17 -18.14
CA VAL A 1087 37.24 26.73 -18.47
C VAL A 1087 35.85 26.14 -18.23
N GLY A 1088 35.27 25.57 -19.29
CA GLY A 1088 33.92 25.01 -19.25
C GLY A 1088 33.77 23.82 -18.29
N LYS A 1089 32.57 23.65 -17.74
CA LYS A 1089 32.19 22.55 -16.86
C LYS A 1089 31.00 21.77 -17.44
N GLU A 1090 31.13 20.46 -17.51
CA GLU A 1090 30.15 19.52 -18.03
C GLU A 1090 29.46 18.77 -16.89
N LEU A 1091 28.16 19.02 -16.73
CA LEU A 1091 27.42 18.67 -15.52
C LEU A 1091 26.80 17.26 -15.54
N LEU A 1092 26.49 16.72 -16.72
CA LEU A 1092 25.91 15.38 -16.86
C LEU A 1092 26.95 14.27 -17.06
N VAL A 1093 28.23 14.61 -17.23
CA VAL A 1093 29.29 13.62 -17.38
C VAL A 1093 29.58 13.04 -15.99
N THR A 1094 29.17 11.80 -15.78
CA THR A 1094 29.30 11.10 -14.49
C THR A 1094 30.76 10.93 -14.09
N ARG A 1095 31.06 11.20 -12.81
CA ARG A 1095 32.39 11.13 -12.16
C ARG A 1095 33.01 9.73 -12.04
N SER A 1096 32.61 8.77 -12.89
CA SER A 1096 33.12 7.40 -12.86
C SER A 1096 34.22 7.21 -13.89
N ASP A 1097 35.32 6.57 -13.50
CA ASP A 1097 36.55 6.32 -14.28
C ASP A 1097 36.37 5.54 -15.61
N SER A 1098 35.14 5.13 -15.96
CA SER A 1098 34.86 4.16 -17.02
C SER A 1098 34.31 4.73 -18.34
N TYR A 1099 34.14 6.05 -18.47
CA TYR A 1099 33.46 6.64 -19.64
C TYR A 1099 34.37 6.78 -20.87
N PHE A 1100 35.62 7.21 -20.68
CA PHE A 1100 36.57 7.39 -21.78
C PHE A 1100 37.57 6.24 -21.79
N GLN A 1101 37.53 5.42 -22.83
CA GLN A 1101 38.34 4.19 -22.95
C GLN A 1101 39.75 4.45 -23.51
N GLY A 1102 39.96 5.59 -24.17
CA GLY A 1102 41.25 5.99 -24.71
C GLY A 1102 41.24 7.44 -25.14
N LEU A 1103 41.61 8.36 -24.24
CA LEU A 1103 41.75 9.78 -24.58
C LEU A 1103 42.89 9.95 -25.59
N TYR A 1104 42.66 10.73 -26.64
CA TYR A 1104 43.56 10.86 -27.77
C TYR A 1104 43.64 12.31 -28.22
N LEU A 1105 44.84 12.86 -28.27
CA LEU A 1105 45.12 14.24 -28.64
C LEU A 1105 45.54 14.33 -30.10
N ASN A 1106 44.97 15.30 -30.81
CA ASN A 1106 45.29 15.58 -32.21
C ASN A 1106 45.57 17.07 -32.39
N TYR A 1107 46.61 17.42 -33.15
CA TYR A 1107 46.91 18.82 -33.48
C TYR A 1107 46.49 19.10 -34.92
N VAL A 1108 45.70 20.16 -35.12
CA VAL A 1108 45.20 20.56 -36.43
C VAL A 1108 45.86 21.89 -36.85
N PRO A 1109 46.75 21.88 -37.86
CA PRO A 1109 47.43 23.10 -38.33
C PRO A 1109 46.47 24.05 -39.06
N GLN A 1110 46.67 25.36 -38.92
CA GLN A 1110 45.97 26.42 -39.67
C GLN A 1110 46.95 27.19 -40.57
N THR A 1111 46.44 27.77 -41.66
CA THR A 1111 47.25 28.42 -42.72
C THR A 1111 47.80 29.80 -42.34
N SER A 1112 47.28 30.47 -41.30
CA SER A 1112 47.63 31.86 -40.98
C SER A 1112 47.68 32.22 -39.47
N ASP A 1113 47.61 31.25 -38.56
CA ASP A 1113 47.69 31.42 -37.10
C ASP A 1113 48.17 30.09 -36.47
N PRO A 1114 48.60 30.02 -35.18
CA PRO A 1114 48.94 28.73 -34.60
C PRO A 1114 47.71 27.81 -34.64
N GLY A 1115 47.93 26.55 -34.99
CA GLY A 1115 46.88 25.54 -35.04
C GLY A 1115 46.27 25.26 -33.67
N TYR A 1116 45.24 24.43 -33.63
CA TYR A 1116 44.53 24.09 -32.40
C TYR A 1116 44.66 22.61 -32.06
N TRP A 1117 44.43 22.28 -30.80
CA TRP A 1117 44.41 20.92 -30.29
C TRP A 1117 42.97 20.42 -30.17
N GLU A 1118 42.75 19.16 -30.53
CA GLU A 1118 41.51 18.43 -30.33
C GLU A 1118 41.76 17.29 -29.35
N LEU A 1119 40.86 17.14 -28.38
CA LEU A 1119 40.75 15.95 -27.56
C LEU A 1119 39.64 15.06 -28.11
N LYS A 1120 39.98 13.81 -28.38
CA LYS A 1120 39.07 12.76 -28.84
C LYS A 1120 39.05 11.58 -27.87
N ASN A 1121 37.97 10.83 -27.84
CA ASN A 1121 37.88 9.53 -27.20
C ASN A 1121 37.92 8.45 -28.29
N ARG A 1122 38.86 7.52 -28.19
CA ARG A 1122 38.97 6.38 -29.10
C ARG A 1122 38.52 5.13 -28.37
N SER A 1123 37.38 4.58 -28.79
CA SER A 1123 36.86 3.34 -28.23
C SER A 1123 37.74 2.14 -28.58
N THR A 1124 37.62 1.04 -27.83
CA THR A 1124 38.29 -0.24 -28.13
C THR A 1124 37.96 -0.81 -29.51
N ARG A 1125 36.86 -0.35 -30.14
CA ARG A 1125 36.44 -0.71 -31.51
C ARG A 1125 36.96 0.25 -32.59
N GLY A 1126 37.83 1.21 -32.25
CA GLY A 1126 38.44 2.13 -33.19
C GLY A 1126 37.57 3.33 -33.59
N LYS A 1127 36.35 3.47 -33.07
CA LYS A 1127 35.48 4.65 -33.29
C LYS A 1127 36.06 5.85 -32.52
N GLU A 1128 36.28 6.95 -33.23
CA GLU A 1128 36.74 8.22 -32.67
C GLU A 1128 35.57 9.16 -32.40
N GLU A 1129 35.60 9.80 -31.24
CA GLU A 1129 34.59 10.73 -30.77
C GLU A 1129 35.25 12.04 -30.34
N PHE A 1130 34.76 13.18 -30.86
CA PHE A 1130 35.26 14.50 -30.48
C PHE A 1130 34.73 14.93 -29.10
N LEU A 1131 35.62 15.41 -28.23
CA LEU A 1131 35.27 15.90 -26.89
C LEU A 1131 35.36 17.43 -26.79
N ILE A 1132 36.53 18.00 -27.07
CA ILE A 1132 36.78 19.44 -26.98
C ILE A 1132 37.91 19.88 -27.92
N GLN A 1133 37.85 21.13 -28.36
CA GLN A 1133 38.96 21.82 -29.04
C GLN A 1133 39.47 22.97 -28.18
N ALA A 1134 40.77 23.23 -28.22
CA ALA A 1134 41.39 24.34 -27.51
C ALA A 1134 42.63 24.83 -28.26
N MET A 1135 42.99 26.09 -28.08
CA MET A 1135 44.20 26.66 -28.73
C MET A 1135 45.48 26.12 -28.08
N THR A 1136 45.40 25.69 -26.82
CA THR A 1136 46.55 25.16 -26.06
C THR A 1136 46.25 23.83 -25.39
N ILE A 1137 47.29 23.05 -25.13
CA ILE A 1137 47.17 21.74 -24.49
C ILE A 1137 46.94 21.89 -22.99
N GLU A 1138 47.44 22.98 -22.39
CA GLU A 1138 47.16 23.41 -21.03
C GLU A 1138 45.66 23.59 -20.81
N GLU A 1139 44.93 24.20 -21.76
CA GLU A 1139 43.48 24.37 -21.67
C GLU A 1139 42.73 23.05 -21.69
N ILE A 1140 43.16 22.08 -22.51
CA ILE A 1140 42.61 20.71 -22.49
C ILE A 1140 42.87 20.03 -21.15
N GLY A 1141 44.08 20.18 -20.61
CA GLY A 1141 44.44 19.64 -19.29
C GLY A 1141 43.61 20.26 -18.17
N ALA A 1142 43.47 21.58 -18.19
CA ALA A 1142 42.63 22.34 -17.27
C ALA A 1142 41.17 21.86 -17.34
N TRP A 1143 40.63 21.67 -18.55
CA TRP A 1143 39.27 21.17 -18.75
C TRP A 1143 39.09 19.75 -18.21
N LEU A 1144 40.02 18.84 -18.49
CA LEU A 1144 40.00 17.47 -17.97
C LEU A 1144 39.99 17.44 -16.43
N ILE A 1145 40.84 18.25 -15.79
CA ILE A 1145 40.98 18.30 -14.33
C ILE A 1145 39.76 18.99 -13.68
N ASN A 1146 39.31 20.11 -14.24
CA ASN A 1146 38.14 20.86 -13.74
C ASN A 1146 36.86 20.01 -13.79
N ASN A 1147 36.75 19.11 -14.77
CA ASN A 1147 35.63 18.17 -14.91
C ASN A 1147 35.85 16.82 -14.20
N LYS A 1148 36.96 16.64 -13.48
CA LYS A 1148 37.34 15.39 -12.79
C LYS A 1148 37.40 14.17 -13.74
N LEU A 1149 37.88 14.39 -14.97
CA LEU A 1149 38.02 13.38 -16.03
C LEU A 1149 39.46 12.86 -16.19
N PHE A 1150 40.38 13.35 -15.38
CA PHE A 1150 41.78 12.93 -15.34
C PHE A 1150 42.18 12.51 -13.93
N SER A 1151 42.94 11.42 -13.84
CA SER A 1151 43.59 10.90 -12.64
C SER A 1151 45.02 10.48 -12.96
N LYS A 1152 45.81 10.12 -11.94
CA LYS A 1152 47.19 9.64 -12.15
C LYS A 1152 47.28 8.35 -12.97
N THR A 1153 46.18 7.61 -13.09
CA THR A 1153 46.08 6.36 -13.87
C THR A 1153 45.42 6.56 -15.24
N SER A 1154 44.98 7.77 -15.59
CA SER A 1154 44.37 8.05 -16.90
C SER A 1154 45.36 7.87 -18.05
N MET A 1155 44.97 7.09 -19.06
CA MET A 1155 45.72 6.96 -20.31
C MET A 1155 45.27 8.01 -21.31
N VAL A 1156 46.15 8.98 -21.57
CA VAL A 1156 46.03 9.93 -22.69
C VAL A 1156 47.06 9.49 -23.74
N ASN A 1157 46.67 9.49 -25.00
CA ASN A 1157 47.51 9.17 -26.16
C ASN A 1157 47.61 10.41 -27.07
N MET A 1158 48.55 10.42 -28.01
CA MET A 1158 48.77 11.57 -28.89
C MET A 1158 49.11 11.12 -30.31
N ALA A 1159 48.51 11.78 -31.31
CA ALA A 1159 48.90 11.65 -32.71
C ALA A 1159 50.28 12.29 -32.96
N PRO A 1160 51.01 11.88 -34.01
CA PRO A 1160 52.09 12.67 -34.55
C PRO A 1160 51.60 14.10 -34.79
N ASN A 1161 52.31 15.09 -34.24
CA ASN A 1161 51.93 16.49 -34.31
C ASN A 1161 53.09 17.32 -34.86
N ALA A 1162 52.76 18.43 -35.52
CA ALA A 1162 53.74 19.32 -36.15
C ALA A 1162 54.39 20.32 -35.17
N THR A 1163 54.16 20.17 -33.85
CA THR A 1163 54.75 21.02 -32.81
C THR A 1163 55.94 20.32 -32.14
N TYR A 1164 56.73 21.07 -31.39
CA TYR A 1164 57.88 20.53 -30.63
C TYR A 1164 57.49 19.87 -29.30
N VAL A 1165 56.19 19.69 -29.04
CA VAL A 1165 55.65 19.11 -27.82
C VAL A 1165 55.63 17.59 -27.93
N THR A 1166 56.35 16.92 -27.04
CA THR A 1166 56.35 15.45 -26.98
C THR A 1166 55.22 14.93 -26.08
N PHE A 1167 54.85 13.66 -26.28
CA PHE A 1167 53.90 12.97 -25.42
C PHE A 1167 54.29 13.02 -23.92
N ASN A 1168 55.58 12.86 -23.63
CA ASN A 1168 56.10 12.88 -22.27
C ASN A 1168 55.99 14.27 -21.63
N ASP A 1169 56.12 15.34 -22.42
CA ASP A 1169 55.95 16.72 -21.93
C ASP A 1169 54.52 16.99 -21.50
N ILE A 1170 53.53 16.52 -22.29
CA ILE A 1170 52.10 16.63 -21.96
C ILE A 1170 51.78 15.81 -20.72
N LYS A 1171 52.27 14.56 -20.63
CA LYS A 1171 52.04 13.70 -19.47
C LYS A 1171 52.54 14.36 -18.18
N LYS A 1172 53.75 14.92 -18.19
CA LYS A 1172 54.31 15.66 -17.04
C LYS A 1172 53.51 16.91 -16.71
N LEU A 1173 53.10 17.67 -17.72
CA LEU A 1173 52.27 18.87 -17.54
C LEU A 1173 50.92 18.52 -16.88
N TYR A 1174 50.23 17.49 -17.37
CA TYR A 1174 48.92 17.10 -16.85
C TYR A 1174 49.01 16.56 -15.42
N LEU A 1175 50.06 15.80 -15.09
CA LEU A 1175 50.34 15.39 -13.71
C LEU A 1175 50.61 16.60 -12.80
N ALA A 1176 51.40 17.58 -13.26
CA ALA A 1176 51.68 18.79 -12.51
C ALA A 1176 50.42 19.65 -12.28
N LEU A 1177 49.59 19.81 -13.33
CA LEU A 1177 48.30 20.49 -13.22
C LEU A 1177 47.36 19.76 -12.26
N TYR A 1178 47.32 18.42 -12.32
CA TYR A 1178 46.48 17.61 -11.44
C TYR A 1178 46.91 17.74 -9.99
N ASP A 1179 48.20 17.55 -9.69
CA ASP A 1179 48.72 17.67 -8.33
C ASP A 1179 48.52 19.08 -7.75
N PHE A 1180 48.54 20.12 -8.59
CA PHE A 1180 48.33 21.50 -8.16
C PHE A 1180 46.85 21.85 -7.94
N PHE A 1181 45.94 21.50 -8.86
CA PHE A 1181 44.55 21.94 -8.80
C PHE A 1181 43.59 20.92 -8.15
N TYR A 1182 43.85 19.62 -8.25
CA TYR A 1182 42.93 18.59 -7.75
C TYR A 1182 42.62 18.73 -6.26
N PRO A 1183 43.58 18.98 -5.34
CA PRO A 1183 43.28 19.15 -3.91
C PRO A 1183 42.23 20.24 -3.68
N VAL A 1184 42.38 21.39 -4.34
CA VAL A 1184 41.51 22.55 -4.18
C VAL A 1184 40.14 22.38 -4.84
N ILE A 1185 40.07 21.61 -5.94
CA ILE A 1185 38.83 21.23 -6.65
C ILE A 1185 38.08 20.12 -5.89
N SER A 1186 38.78 19.32 -5.09
CA SER A 1186 38.20 18.24 -4.31
C SER A 1186 37.54 18.70 -3.01
N GLU A 1187 37.92 19.87 -2.50
CA GLU A 1187 37.32 20.49 -1.31
C GLU A 1187 35.95 21.11 -1.60
N ASP A 1188 34.96 20.78 -0.77
CA ASP A 1188 33.67 21.49 -0.77
C ASP A 1188 33.84 22.91 -0.22
N LYS A 1189 33.42 23.92 -1.00
CA LYS A 1189 33.49 25.32 -0.58
C LYS A 1189 32.33 25.66 0.34
N SER A 1190 32.62 26.21 1.53
CA SER A 1190 31.60 26.70 2.46
C SER A 1190 30.86 27.91 1.88
N PHE A 1191 29.60 28.09 2.28
CA PHE A 1191 28.77 29.20 1.82
C PHE A 1191 29.37 30.57 2.19
N ASP A 1192 30.10 30.67 3.30
CA ASP A 1192 30.76 31.90 3.75
C ASP A 1192 31.78 32.44 2.73
N VAL A 1193 32.40 31.56 1.95
CA VAL A 1193 33.36 31.96 0.91
C VAL A 1193 32.66 32.71 -0.22
N LEU A 1194 31.41 32.36 -0.51
CA LEU A 1194 30.62 32.97 -1.57
C LEU A 1194 30.02 34.31 -1.15
N LEU A 1195 30.01 34.67 0.13
CA LEU A 1195 29.64 36.01 0.60
C LEU A 1195 30.75 37.03 0.36
N LYS A 1196 32.01 36.59 0.33
CA LYS A 1196 33.18 37.44 0.06
C LYS A 1196 33.38 37.68 -1.44
N PRO A 1197 33.98 38.81 -1.85
CA PRO A 1197 34.31 39.06 -3.25
C PRO A 1197 35.24 37.98 -3.81
N LYS A 1198 35.14 37.72 -5.11
CA LYS A 1198 35.98 36.73 -5.81
C LYS A 1198 37.46 37.15 -5.77
N VAL A 1199 38.34 36.24 -5.40
CA VAL A 1199 39.80 36.46 -5.38
C VAL A 1199 40.50 35.26 -6.01
N ILE A 1200 41.51 35.49 -6.84
CA ILE A 1200 42.34 34.41 -7.40
C ILE A 1200 43.19 33.81 -6.28
N GLN A 1201 43.02 32.52 -6.01
CA GLN A 1201 43.73 31.82 -4.93
C GLN A 1201 44.94 31.06 -5.46
N HIS A 1202 44.78 30.38 -6.59
CA HIS A 1202 45.80 29.52 -7.18
C HIS A 1202 46.04 29.92 -8.63
N MET A 1203 47.30 29.84 -9.05
CA MET A 1203 47.71 30.15 -10.41
C MET A 1203 48.84 29.22 -10.84
N PHE A 1204 48.65 28.57 -11.98
CA PHE A 1204 49.65 27.74 -12.63
C PHE A 1204 50.05 28.38 -13.95
N ILE A 1205 51.34 28.53 -14.19
CA ILE A 1205 51.87 29.26 -15.35
C ILE A 1205 52.81 28.33 -16.10
N SER A 1206 52.38 27.87 -17.26
CA SER A 1206 53.21 27.14 -18.21
C SER A 1206 53.97 28.13 -19.07
N VAL A 1207 55.30 28.03 -19.14
CA VAL A 1207 56.16 29.00 -19.83
C VAL A 1207 56.92 28.30 -20.95
N ASN A 1208 56.91 28.91 -22.14
CA ASN A 1208 57.64 28.45 -23.34
C ASN A 1208 57.42 26.96 -23.68
N PHE A 1209 56.22 26.44 -23.40
CA PHE A 1209 55.94 25.00 -23.51
C PHE A 1209 56.11 24.45 -24.94
N TYR A 1210 55.82 25.29 -25.93
CA TYR A 1210 55.86 24.97 -27.36
C TYR A 1210 57.21 25.24 -28.04
N SER A 1211 58.22 25.72 -27.31
CA SER A 1211 59.52 26.10 -27.88
C SER A 1211 60.37 24.88 -28.23
N GLU A 1212 61.15 24.96 -29.32
CA GLU A 1212 62.05 23.88 -29.78
C GLU A 1212 63.18 23.62 -28.78
N GLN A 1213 63.86 24.69 -28.35
CA GLN A 1213 65.02 24.66 -27.45
C GLN A 1213 64.73 25.41 -26.14
N SER A 1214 65.64 25.30 -25.17
CA SER A 1214 65.61 26.13 -23.95
C SER A 1214 65.75 27.60 -24.33
N GLU A 1215 64.76 28.40 -23.96
CA GLU A 1215 64.68 29.83 -24.26
C GLU A 1215 65.09 30.65 -23.02
N ASP A 1216 65.91 31.68 -23.23
CA ASP A 1216 66.37 32.58 -22.15
C ASP A 1216 65.32 33.66 -21.82
N LYS A 1217 64.39 33.92 -22.76
CA LYS A 1217 63.30 34.89 -22.59
C LYS A 1217 61.94 34.19 -22.60
N VAL A 1218 60.98 34.72 -21.83
CA VAL A 1218 59.58 34.29 -21.92
C VAL A 1218 59.01 34.80 -23.25
N LYS A 1219 58.71 33.91 -24.20
CA LYS A 1219 58.09 34.24 -25.49
C LYS A 1219 56.60 33.95 -25.49
N HIS A 1220 56.20 32.85 -24.85
CA HIS A 1220 54.82 32.43 -24.69
C HIS A 1220 54.59 31.94 -23.26
N TYR A 1221 53.42 32.23 -22.70
CA TYR A 1221 52.95 31.61 -21.47
C TYR A 1221 51.45 31.28 -21.53
N THR A 1222 51.05 30.26 -20.79
CA THR A 1222 49.66 29.93 -20.52
C THR A 1222 49.44 29.93 -19.02
N ALA A 1223 48.53 30.78 -18.55
CA ALA A 1223 48.20 30.92 -17.14
C ALA A 1223 46.81 30.34 -16.87
N ILE A 1224 46.75 29.33 -16.00
CA ILE A 1224 45.50 28.76 -15.47
C ILE A 1224 45.32 29.29 -14.06
N THR A 1225 44.14 29.83 -13.77
CA THR A 1225 43.81 30.41 -12.47
C THR A 1225 42.59 29.71 -11.86
N TYR A 1226 42.57 29.59 -10.54
CA TYR A 1226 41.43 29.09 -9.78
C TYR A 1226 41.09 30.08 -8.66
N ASN A 1227 39.85 30.55 -8.64
CA ASN A 1227 39.41 31.59 -7.71
C ASN A 1227 38.70 31.01 -6.46
N SER A 1228 38.49 31.87 -5.46
CA SER A 1228 37.82 31.52 -4.20
C SER A 1228 36.38 31.03 -4.39
N TRP A 1229 35.74 31.40 -5.49
CA TRP A 1229 34.39 30.97 -5.85
C TRP A 1229 34.36 29.61 -6.56
N GLY A 1230 35.53 29.05 -6.88
CA GLY A 1230 35.66 27.76 -7.54
C GLY A 1230 35.60 27.80 -9.06
N GLU A 1231 35.80 28.96 -9.67
CA GLU A 1231 35.91 29.11 -11.13
C GLU A 1231 37.36 28.95 -11.59
N MET A 1232 37.53 28.24 -12.70
CA MET A 1232 38.81 28.09 -13.39
C MET A 1232 38.84 28.91 -14.68
N PHE A 1233 39.94 29.62 -14.91
CA PHE A 1233 40.16 30.38 -16.15
C PHE A 1233 41.51 30.04 -16.76
N CYS A 1234 41.58 30.00 -18.08
CA CYS A 1234 42.79 29.83 -18.87
C CYS A 1234 43.02 31.10 -19.70
N PHE A 1235 44.22 31.65 -19.63
CA PHE A 1235 44.66 32.81 -20.39
C PHE A 1235 45.99 32.50 -21.08
N THR A 1236 46.12 32.95 -22.32
CA THR A 1236 47.37 32.83 -23.08
C THR A 1236 47.93 34.22 -23.37
N GLY A 1237 49.25 34.33 -23.38
CA GLY A 1237 49.96 35.58 -23.65
C GLY A 1237 51.35 35.31 -24.19
N GLY A 1238 51.91 36.28 -24.92
CA GLY A 1238 53.22 36.14 -25.52
C GLY A 1238 53.60 37.32 -26.40
N LYS A 1239 54.90 37.43 -26.68
CA LYS A 1239 55.50 38.40 -27.61
C LYS A 1239 56.49 37.65 -28.51
N LYS A 1240 56.44 37.88 -29.83
CA LYS A 1240 57.32 37.22 -30.81
C LYS A 1240 58.81 37.35 -30.45
N GLU A 1241 59.24 38.51 -29.97
CA GLU A 1241 60.63 38.79 -29.57
C GLU A 1241 60.97 38.39 -28.13
N GLY A 1242 59.97 37.94 -27.36
CA GLY A 1242 60.09 37.68 -25.92
C GLY A 1242 59.95 38.94 -25.06
N PHE A 1243 59.65 38.78 -23.78
CA PHE A 1243 59.64 39.88 -22.83
C PHE A 1243 61.07 40.34 -22.49
N GLU A 1244 61.28 41.64 -22.40
CA GLU A 1244 62.59 42.25 -22.11
C GLU A 1244 63.10 41.94 -20.69
N SER A 1245 62.18 41.73 -19.74
CA SER A 1245 62.48 41.38 -18.36
C SER A 1245 61.36 40.53 -17.74
N ILE A 1246 61.68 39.86 -16.62
CA ILE A 1246 60.68 39.13 -15.81
C ILE A 1246 59.59 40.09 -15.31
N ASP A 1247 59.92 41.34 -15.00
CA ASP A 1247 58.95 42.33 -14.54
C ASP A 1247 58.01 42.78 -15.67
N ALA A 1248 58.50 42.93 -16.89
CA ALA A 1248 57.67 43.18 -18.07
C ALA A 1248 56.72 42.00 -18.36
N PHE A 1249 57.19 40.77 -18.19
CA PHE A 1249 56.35 39.56 -18.26
C PHE A 1249 55.28 39.53 -17.15
N LYS A 1250 55.67 39.80 -15.90
CA LYS A 1250 54.73 39.84 -14.76
C LYS A 1250 53.68 40.94 -14.94
N ALA A 1251 54.05 42.09 -15.48
CA ALA A 1251 53.13 43.19 -15.76
C ALA A 1251 52.10 42.81 -16.83
N ASP A 1252 52.52 42.17 -17.92
CA ASP A 1252 51.58 41.65 -18.95
C ASP A 1252 50.65 40.58 -18.38
N LEU A 1253 51.20 39.64 -17.58
CA LEU A 1253 50.43 38.62 -16.91
C LEU A 1253 49.38 39.23 -15.97
N GLN A 1254 49.79 40.19 -15.11
CA GLN A 1254 48.93 40.93 -14.18
C GLN A 1254 47.80 41.67 -14.89
N GLN A 1255 48.12 42.32 -16.02
CA GLN A 1255 47.15 43.04 -16.82
C GLN A 1255 46.11 42.09 -17.43
N ARG A 1256 46.53 40.95 -18.01
CA ARG A 1256 45.61 39.99 -18.66
C ARG A 1256 44.65 39.33 -17.69
N ILE A 1257 45.12 38.96 -16.50
CA ILE A 1257 44.30 38.31 -15.47
C ILE A 1257 43.53 39.32 -14.60
N GLY A 1258 43.82 40.63 -14.74
CA GLY A 1258 43.18 41.70 -14.00
C GLY A 1258 43.49 41.74 -12.51
N VAL A 1259 44.76 41.55 -12.12
CA VAL A 1259 45.20 41.64 -10.71
C VAL A 1259 46.39 42.58 -10.53
N ASN A 1260 46.40 43.31 -9.42
CA ASN A 1260 47.52 44.21 -9.07
C ASN A 1260 48.73 43.46 -8.49
N ARG A 1261 48.53 42.23 -8.01
CA ARG A 1261 49.60 41.36 -7.47
C ARG A 1261 49.27 39.91 -7.75
N LEU A 1262 50.30 39.12 -8.09
CA LEU A 1262 50.15 37.68 -8.31
C LEU A 1262 49.72 36.97 -7.01
N PRO A 1263 48.88 35.92 -7.09
CA PRO A 1263 48.49 35.11 -5.94
C PRO A 1263 49.69 34.54 -5.18
N LYS A 1264 49.55 34.32 -3.87
CA LYS A 1264 50.61 33.68 -3.09
C LYS A 1264 50.91 32.27 -3.59
N ASN A 1265 49.89 31.53 -4.01
CA ASN A 1265 50.03 30.18 -4.55
C ASN A 1265 50.15 30.24 -6.08
N SER A 1266 51.25 30.80 -6.56
CA SER A 1266 51.61 30.81 -7.99
C SER A 1266 52.73 29.80 -8.25
N GLN A 1267 52.51 28.87 -9.19
CA GLN A 1267 53.50 27.88 -9.61
C GLN A 1267 53.88 28.10 -11.07
N TYR A 1268 55.18 28.12 -11.37
CA TYR A 1268 55.72 28.18 -12.71
C TYR A 1268 56.15 26.79 -13.16
N TYR A 1269 55.76 26.40 -14.38
CA TYR A 1269 56.08 25.13 -14.98
C TYR A 1269 56.89 25.34 -16.26
N PHE A 1270 58.01 24.62 -16.36
CA PHE A 1270 58.94 24.66 -17.47
C PHE A 1270 59.12 23.23 -17.99
N SER A 1271 58.75 22.96 -19.24
CA SER A 1271 58.89 21.60 -19.83
C SER A 1271 60.35 21.26 -20.14
N LYS A 1272 61.16 22.28 -20.44
CA LYS A 1272 62.59 22.19 -20.80
C LYS A 1272 63.39 23.07 -19.83
N ARG A 1273 64.67 22.77 -19.60
CA ARG A 1273 65.53 23.54 -18.67
C ARG A 1273 65.50 25.02 -19.07
N PHE A 1274 64.91 25.86 -18.23
CA PHE A 1274 65.03 27.31 -18.34
C PHE A 1274 66.44 27.68 -17.90
N ILE A 1275 67.23 28.30 -18.78
CA ILE A 1275 68.58 28.75 -18.43
C ILE A 1275 68.36 29.95 -17.49
N ARG A 1276 68.65 29.74 -16.20
CA ARG A 1276 68.61 30.81 -15.19
C ARG A 1276 69.71 31.82 -15.55
N SER A 1277 69.32 32.96 -16.08
CA SER A 1277 70.01 34.24 -15.85
C SER A 1277 69.18 35.08 -14.89
#